data_AF-A0AAF5DNV0-F1
#
_entry.id   AF-A0AAF5DNV0-F1
#
_cell.length_a   1.000
_cell.length_b   1.000
_cell.length_c   1.000
_cell.angle_alpha   90.00
_cell.angle_beta   90.00
_cell.angle_gamma   90.00
#
_symmetry.space_group_name_H-M   'P 1'
#
loop_
_entity.id
_entity.type
_entity.pdbx_description
1 polymer ?
#
loop_
_entity_poly.entity_id
_entity_poly.type
_entity_poly.pdbx_seq_one_letter_code
_entity_poly.pdbx_strand_id
1 'polypeptide(L)'
;MIKNSIKLLSYKRNCHSLFQRKPFKKLTNDDVSYFKNIIGTNYVKEDDIDSFNEDWMKWYKGESKCVLFPESLEEISEIVKYCYKENIAIVPQSGNTGLVGGSIPVFDEIILSLKRLRKNFSFDPSSGVVECDAGYILEEINEKLMDYGHMMPIDLGAKGSCLIGGNVATCAGGIRLIKYGNIHANILGLDVVIADKKGSILKMGSSLRKDNTDLHLAHLFIGSEGHLGIIGNVKMLAVPYPKGISTSLLSIKTFEDCKKILQLAKTQLSENLSSFEFLDHDILQCVSQFSKVPIPFNEIPQFALIIECSSSNEEICLKKMEDFLSMCYEKNLVNDGIVTNGFNEARGIWNIREGAPLSVGKEGYVYKYDMSLPIEHFYLLNNEIKNLLKNKKEKLGILRICSYGHLGDGNTHFNIISKQPTDDIYKSVHPYIYDWVVNHNGSISAEHGIGQLKRNYMSIVTKDDMVLMAKYVREEALAGRRIGENPFLEYIGLPKKDWHDYKAMEEDLKRVGNGEQGKAFVIPNQTPEIKKIQDDLYRVNGYNAYVSDMIPLNRSVNDIRNPKCKDIQYISKLPTVSVIFPFYNEHKSAILRSIYSILNRSPSNTIVQIILVNDASTKNELNEPFREDLKKRGLSNIVEMIINRKREGLIRARQIGAYHAIGEILVFLDAHSEANYNWLPPLIEPIIINYKTVVCPLVDIINCDTFEYRSQDEGGRGSFDWNFNYKRLPLSKDDLKNPTKPFYSPVMAGGYFAISAKWFWELGGYDDGLYIWGGEQYELSFKVWQCHGNMVDAPCSRIGHIYRCKYVPFPNPGIGDFVSKNYKRVAVVWMDEYAKYLYNRRPAIKNIDPGNLDKQLEIRKRHKCKSFDWFMKNVAYDQNSFYPAEEPEDSANGTISNRDSELCLDATNLETNDQLRVRECGKGIQIFELYYANAIRINSGQHCLDASSSKDGTPVVLFTCHGLGGNQRFEYNIETQQIIHKLTGNCLEASYDGVDSGVVFVSICKKGKMAQQWEFSYVNKKLVEERKKLPDRNNGRRIKSNMSRSSTRLFFRKNIKFAIFSILIIGSSILLLLQIIDNRGSVNLEHKHKYKNDFKDYKTQIIVITPTYKRYTRMADMTRMTNTLRLVPNVHWILVEDGLEKSKLLENLLERSEIPYTYIVHKTASGYPKRGWYQRDMALTYLRNNYDKITNNFNHSVVFFGDDDNSYDTRLFTNYIANVKKVGIWAVGHVGGAIFESPKVENGKVIGWHVRWMPSRKFATDMAGFAISLKCFLDNPNALFGKSCKRGGGAPEPCLLESLGFTKDDLEPFGFDKPPGESREILVYHTKTSKPKSFPQQDLYGYDVELM
;
A
#
# COMPACT_ATOMS: atom_id res chain seq x y z
N MET A 1 -50.00 14.77 -2.52
CA MET A 1 -50.04 13.91 -3.74
C MET A 1 -49.39 12.51 -3.55
N ILE A 2 -49.26 11.98 -2.33
CA ILE A 2 -48.34 10.85 -2.02
C ILE A 2 -48.97 9.43 -2.22
N LYS A 3 -50.21 9.30 -2.72
CA LYS A 3 -50.90 7.97 -2.79
C LYS A 3 -50.72 7.16 -4.08
N ASN A 4 -50.04 7.65 -5.12
CA ASN A 4 -49.74 6.79 -6.27
C ASN A 4 -48.56 5.88 -5.95
N SER A 5 -48.85 4.61 -5.68
CA SER A 5 -47.87 3.54 -5.49
C SER A 5 -47.09 3.34 -6.79
N ILE A 6 -45.97 4.05 -6.93
CA ILE A 6 -45.03 3.89 -8.04
C ILE A 6 -44.50 2.45 -7.98
N LYS A 7 -44.79 1.63 -9.00
CA LYS A 7 -44.06 0.38 -9.23
C LYS A 7 -42.67 0.72 -9.78
N LEU A 8 -41.76 1.11 -8.90
CA LEU A 8 -40.33 1.17 -9.23
C LEU A 8 -39.88 -0.22 -9.66
N LEU A 9 -39.23 -0.33 -10.82
CA LEU A 9 -38.46 -1.53 -11.16
C LEU A 9 -37.44 -1.75 -10.04
N SER A 10 -37.39 -2.93 -9.44
CA SER A 10 -36.48 -3.24 -8.34
C SER A 10 -35.43 -4.26 -8.74
N TYR A 11 -34.22 -4.05 -8.26
CA TYR A 11 -33.11 -5.00 -8.31
C TYR A 11 -32.69 -5.23 -6.86
N LYS A 12 -33.13 -6.33 -6.26
CA LYS A 12 -32.88 -6.61 -4.85
C LYS A 12 -31.43 -7.06 -4.67
N ARG A 13 -30.63 -6.24 -3.99
CA ARG A 13 -29.27 -6.62 -3.60
C ARG A 13 -29.34 -7.37 -2.27
N ASN A 14 -28.79 -8.58 -2.23
CA ASN A 14 -28.56 -9.25 -0.95
C ASN A 14 -27.44 -8.51 -0.20
N CYS A 15 -27.81 -7.83 0.89
CA CYS A 15 -26.91 -7.10 1.77
C CYS A 15 -25.69 -7.96 2.18
N HIS A 16 -25.92 -9.25 2.46
CA HIS A 16 -24.89 -10.18 2.92
C HIS A 16 -23.75 -10.44 1.93
N SER A 17 -24.00 -10.34 0.62
CA SER A 17 -23.03 -10.79 -0.39
C SER A 17 -21.73 -9.96 -0.42
N LEU A 18 -21.79 -8.74 0.14
CA LEU A 18 -20.70 -7.77 0.18
C LEU A 18 -19.99 -7.71 1.53
N PHE A 19 -20.58 -8.24 2.60
CA PHE A 19 -20.12 -7.98 3.96
C PHE A 19 -20.00 -9.25 4.78
N GLN A 20 -19.01 -9.25 5.69
CA GLN A 20 -18.85 -10.29 6.70
C GLN A 20 -19.62 -9.88 7.96
N ARG A 21 -20.49 -10.76 8.46
CA ARG A 21 -21.22 -10.51 9.71
C ARG A 21 -20.22 -10.50 10.86
N LYS A 22 -20.18 -9.39 11.60
CA LYS A 22 -19.44 -9.30 12.87
C LYS A 22 -19.99 -10.34 13.87
N PRO A 23 -19.22 -10.76 14.89
CA PRO A 23 -19.57 -11.84 15.80
C PRO A 23 -20.68 -11.46 16.82
N PHE A 24 -21.73 -10.78 16.37
CA PHE A 24 -22.89 -10.43 17.18
C PHE A 24 -23.73 -11.69 17.50
N LYS A 25 -24.35 -11.72 18.68
CA LYS A 25 -25.34 -12.73 19.06
C LYS A 25 -26.54 -12.65 18.11
N LYS A 26 -27.17 -13.80 17.81
CA LYS A 26 -28.48 -13.84 17.14
C LYS A 26 -29.57 -13.66 18.18
N LEU A 27 -30.62 -12.93 17.82
CA LEU A 27 -31.74 -12.65 18.72
C LEU A 27 -32.43 -13.93 19.20
N THR A 28 -32.69 -14.04 20.50
CA THR A 28 -33.49 -15.13 21.10
C THR A 28 -34.85 -14.64 21.59
N ASN A 29 -35.76 -15.56 21.91
CA ASN A 29 -37.07 -15.22 22.48
C ASN A 29 -36.95 -14.53 23.86
N ASP A 30 -35.89 -14.83 24.62
CA ASP A 30 -35.62 -14.18 25.90
C ASP A 30 -35.22 -12.71 25.70
N ASP A 31 -34.41 -12.43 24.66
CA ASP A 31 -34.04 -11.06 24.29
C ASP A 31 -35.29 -10.24 23.90
N VAL A 32 -36.17 -10.82 23.07
CA VAL A 32 -37.45 -10.21 22.69
C VAL A 32 -38.31 -9.93 23.93
N SER A 33 -38.40 -10.88 24.85
CA SER A 33 -39.18 -10.73 26.09
C SER A 33 -38.62 -9.62 26.97
N TYR A 34 -37.29 -9.47 27.02
CA TYR A 34 -36.64 -8.36 27.72
C TYR A 34 -37.05 -7.00 27.13
N PHE A 35 -37.04 -6.86 25.80
CA PHE A 35 -37.49 -5.61 25.16
C PHE A 35 -38.99 -5.33 25.40
N LYS A 36 -39.84 -6.36 25.38
CA LYS A 36 -41.28 -6.23 25.70
C LYS A 36 -41.50 -5.67 27.10
N ASN A 37 -40.63 -6.00 28.06
CA ASN A 37 -40.69 -5.46 29.42
C ASN A 37 -40.24 -4.00 29.52
N ILE A 38 -39.35 -3.53 28.63
CA ILE A 38 -38.89 -2.12 28.63
C ILE A 38 -39.93 -1.21 27.99
N ILE A 39 -40.35 -1.53 26.76
CA ILE A 39 -41.16 -0.60 25.94
C ILE A 39 -42.62 -1.04 25.77
N GLY A 40 -43.00 -2.20 26.28
CA GLY A 40 -44.34 -2.79 26.15
C GLY A 40 -44.51 -3.67 24.91
N THR A 41 -45.31 -4.73 25.04
CA THR A 41 -45.51 -5.76 23.99
C THR A 41 -45.95 -5.19 22.63
N ASN A 42 -46.81 -4.18 22.62
CA ASN A 42 -47.33 -3.57 21.39
C ASN A 42 -46.27 -2.79 20.59
N TYR A 43 -45.10 -2.55 21.19
CA TYR A 43 -44.02 -1.73 20.65
C TYR A 43 -42.76 -2.54 20.32
N VAL A 44 -42.91 -3.87 20.34
CA VAL A 44 -41.96 -4.84 19.81
C VAL A 44 -42.67 -5.55 18.65
N LYS A 45 -42.25 -5.28 17.42
CA LYS A 45 -42.82 -5.93 16.23
C LYS A 45 -41.90 -7.02 15.71
N GLU A 46 -42.43 -8.23 15.64
CA GLU A 46 -41.76 -9.41 15.07
C GLU A 46 -42.32 -9.78 13.68
N ASP A 47 -43.60 -9.43 13.43
CA ASP A 47 -44.33 -9.70 12.20
C ASP A 47 -44.66 -8.41 11.41
N ASP A 48 -44.90 -8.55 10.10
CA ASP A 48 -45.23 -7.44 9.17
C ASP A 48 -44.21 -6.27 9.20
N ILE A 49 -42.92 -6.63 9.26
CA ILE A 49 -41.80 -5.68 9.35
C ILE A 49 -41.07 -5.46 8.01
N ASP A 50 -41.61 -5.98 6.91
CA ASP A 50 -40.98 -5.87 5.58
C ASP A 50 -40.73 -4.41 5.17
N SER A 51 -41.64 -3.50 5.51
CA SER A 51 -41.51 -2.06 5.21
C SER A 51 -40.38 -1.35 5.98
N PHE A 52 -39.90 -1.94 7.09
CA PHE A 52 -38.75 -1.44 7.86
C PHE A 52 -37.45 -2.03 7.34
N ASN A 53 -37.51 -3.24 6.78
CA ASN A 53 -36.37 -3.94 6.19
C ASN A 53 -36.09 -3.50 4.74
N GLU A 54 -37.01 -2.84 4.04
CA GLU A 54 -36.80 -2.34 2.68
C GLU A 54 -36.58 -0.82 2.66
N ASP A 55 -35.62 -0.35 1.87
CA ASP A 55 -35.42 1.09 1.63
C ASP A 55 -36.44 1.65 0.64
N TRP A 56 -36.56 2.98 0.58
CA TRP A 56 -37.49 3.66 -0.32
C TRP A 56 -37.26 3.31 -1.80
N MET A 57 -35.99 3.14 -2.21
CA MET A 57 -35.63 2.74 -3.57
C MET A 57 -35.85 1.25 -3.86
N LYS A 58 -36.10 0.43 -2.82
CA LYS A 58 -36.20 -1.04 -2.88
C LYS A 58 -34.96 -1.70 -3.47
N TRP A 59 -33.79 -1.11 -3.22
CA TRP A 59 -32.49 -1.64 -3.62
C TRP A 59 -31.91 -2.58 -2.57
N TYR A 60 -32.25 -2.35 -1.30
CA TYR A 60 -31.73 -3.07 -0.15
C TYR A 60 -32.89 -3.70 0.63
N LYS A 61 -32.69 -4.95 1.07
CA LYS A 61 -33.58 -5.65 1.99
C LYS A 61 -32.77 -6.26 3.13
N GLY A 62 -33.03 -5.82 4.36
CA GLY A 62 -32.46 -6.40 5.58
C GLY A 62 -33.18 -7.70 6.00
N GLU A 63 -32.60 -8.40 6.96
CA GLU A 63 -33.15 -9.64 7.54
C GLU A 63 -33.51 -9.50 9.03
N SER A 64 -33.74 -8.26 9.50
CA SER A 64 -34.14 -8.04 10.88
C SER A 64 -35.40 -8.83 11.21
N LYS A 65 -35.41 -9.40 12.42
CA LYS A 65 -36.55 -10.15 12.98
C LYS A 65 -37.34 -9.37 14.00
N CYS A 66 -36.91 -8.15 14.34
CA CYS A 66 -37.50 -7.38 15.42
C CYS A 66 -37.30 -5.88 15.19
N VAL A 67 -38.39 -5.12 15.32
CA VAL A 67 -38.40 -3.65 15.31
C VAL A 67 -38.88 -3.15 16.68
N LEU A 68 -38.08 -2.29 17.30
CA LEU A 68 -38.36 -1.67 18.60
C LEU A 68 -38.80 -0.21 18.41
N PHE A 69 -39.81 0.23 19.18
CA PHE A 69 -40.37 1.58 19.10
C PHE A 69 -40.33 2.29 20.48
N PRO A 70 -39.16 2.72 20.95
CA PRO A 70 -39.05 3.48 22.19
C PRO A 70 -39.67 4.88 22.05
N GLU A 71 -40.15 5.43 23.18
CA GLU A 71 -40.74 6.75 23.30
C GLU A 71 -39.94 7.74 24.16
N SER A 72 -38.81 7.32 24.75
CA SER A 72 -37.92 8.17 25.56
C SER A 72 -36.43 7.83 25.40
N LEU A 73 -35.56 8.76 25.79
CA LEU A 73 -34.10 8.54 25.83
C LEU A 73 -33.71 7.45 26.84
N GLU A 74 -34.45 7.35 27.95
CA GLU A 74 -34.25 6.36 29.01
C GLU A 74 -34.53 4.94 28.49
N GLU A 75 -35.59 4.74 27.72
CA GLU A 75 -35.88 3.46 27.06
C GLU A 75 -34.80 3.09 26.04
N ILE A 76 -34.35 4.05 25.23
CA ILE A 76 -33.25 3.83 24.26
C ILE A 76 -31.98 3.43 25.02
N SER A 77 -31.65 4.13 26.11
CA SER A 77 -30.51 3.83 26.98
C SER A 77 -30.56 2.39 27.51
N GLU A 78 -31.68 1.94 28.07
CA GLU A 78 -31.81 0.58 28.59
C GLU A 78 -31.74 -0.49 27.47
N ILE A 79 -32.32 -0.23 26.29
CA ILE A 79 -32.19 -1.12 25.12
C ILE A 79 -30.72 -1.23 24.69
N VAL A 80 -30.03 -0.10 24.53
CA VAL A 80 -28.64 -0.04 24.08
C VAL A 80 -27.71 -0.73 25.07
N LYS A 81 -27.90 -0.49 26.36
CA LYS A 81 -27.19 -1.14 27.46
C LYS A 81 -27.37 -2.66 27.44
N TYR A 82 -28.59 -3.15 27.24
CA TYR A 82 -28.84 -4.59 27.11
C TYR A 82 -28.18 -5.17 25.86
N CYS A 83 -28.32 -4.51 24.71
CA CYS A 83 -27.71 -4.97 23.46
C CYS A 83 -26.18 -4.95 23.53
N TYR A 84 -25.58 -3.98 24.22
CA TYR A 84 -24.15 -3.94 24.49
C TYR A 84 -23.72 -5.17 25.31
N LYS A 85 -24.44 -5.46 26.39
CA LYS A 85 -24.17 -6.62 27.27
C LYS A 85 -24.29 -7.95 26.53
N GLU A 86 -25.35 -8.13 25.75
CA GLU A 86 -25.66 -9.38 25.04
C GLU A 86 -24.97 -9.46 23.67
N ASN A 87 -24.19 -8.44 23.30
CA ASN A 87 -23.52 -8.33 22.01
C ASN A 87 -24.49 -8.48 20.82
N ILE A 88 -25.62 -7.77 20.88
CA ILE A 88 -26.65 -7.71 19.85
C ILE A 88 -26.49 -6.40 19.06
N ALA A 89 -26.53 -6.46 17.73
CA ALA A 89 -26.40 -5.28 16.89
C ALA A 89 -27.74 -4.57 16.68
N ILE A 90 -27.69 -3.23 16.61
CA ILE A 90 -28.83 -2.35 16.40
C ILE A 90 -28.58 -1.47 15.17
N VAL A 91 -29.62 -1.18 14.40
CA VAL A 91 -29.65 -0.14 13.37
C VAL A 91 -30.71 0.90 13.76
N PRO A 92 -30.31 2.15 14.09
CA PRO A 92 -31.28 3.21 14.30
C PRO A 92 -31.97 3.57 12.99
N GLN A 93 -33.30 3.68 13.03
CA GLN A 93 -34.11 4.03 11.88
C GLN A 93 -35.02 5.23 12.21
N SER A 94 -34.90 6.25 11.38
CA SER A 94 -35.73 7.46 11.44
C SER A 94 -36.88 7.34 10.41
N GLY A 95 -37.03 8.31 9.50
CA GLY A 95 -38.09 8.32 8.48
C GLY A 95 -37.98 7.22 7.41
N ASN A 96 -36.85 6.53 7.31
CA ASN A 96 -36.53 5.55 6.27
C ASN A 96 -36.67 6.11 4.83
N THR A 97 -36.32 7.39 4.63
CA THR A 97 -36.43 8.13 3.36
C THR A 97 -35.12 8.23 2.58
N GLY A 98 -34.05 7.60 3.06
CA GLY A 98 -32.72 7.68 2.45
C GLY A 98 -32.59 6.91 1.13
N LEU A 99 -31.65 7.34 0.27
CA LEU A 99 -31.42 6.75 -1.05
C LEU A 99 -30.22 5.79 -1.11
N VAL A 100 -29.50 5.61 0.00
CA VAL A 100 -28.22 4.89 0.06
C VAL A 100 -28.25 3.62 0.93
N GLY A 101 -29.44 3.23 1.42
CA GLY A 101 -29.61 2.05 2.29
C GLY A 101 -29.05 2.18 3.71
N GLY A 102 -28.76 3.40 4.18
CA GLY A 102 -28.17 3.65 5.50
C GLY A 102 -29.06 3.29 6.70
N SER A 103 -30.38 3.28 6.50
CA SER A 103 -31.38 2.92 7.51
C SER A 103 -31.78 1.44 7.51
N ILE A 104 -31.15 0.62 6.66
CA ILE A 104 -31.50 -0.79 6.46
C ILE A 104 -30.47 -1.70 7.11
N PRO A 105 -30.89 -2.72 7.87
CA PRO A 105 -30.02 -3.78 8.39
C PRO A 105 -29.18 -4.44 7.29
N VAL A 106 -27.92 -4.74 7.61
CA VAL A 106 -27.04 -5.50 6.71
C VAL A 106 -27.28 -7.01 6.90
N PHE A 107 -27.60 -7.40 8.13
CA PHE A 107 -27.93 -8.74 8.57
C PHE A 107 -29.26 -8.76 9.33
N ASP A 108 -29.25 -9.32 10.53
CA ASP A 108 -30.36 -9.52 11.46
C ASP A 108 -30.36 -8.48 12.60
N GLU A 109 -29.71 -7.32 12.42
CA GLU A 109 -29.67 -6.28 13.43
C GLU A 109 -31.09 -5.85 13.83
N ILE A 110 -31.31 -5.56 15.10
CA ILE A 110 -32.57 -5.00 15.58
C ILE A 110 -32.75 -3.62 14.97
N ILE A 111 -33.92 -3.35 14.38
CA ILE A 111 -34.25 -2.00 13.92
C ILE A 111 -34.80 -1.22 15.12
N LEU A 112 -34.13 -0.15 15.52
CA LEU A 112 -34.59 0.77 16.56
C LEU A 112 -35.26 1.98 15.90
N SER A 113 -36.59 1.96 15.81
CA SER A 113 -37.38 2.98 15.13
C SER A 113 -37.67 4.17 16.06
N LEU A 114 -37.24 5.37 15.66
CA LEU A 114 -37.43 6.61 16.43
C LEU A 114 -38.82 7.24 16.27
N LYS A 115 -39.72 6.64 15.48
CA LYS A 115 -41.04 7.21 15.14
C LYS A 115 -41.94 7.56 16.36
N ARG A 116 -41.71 6.94 17.52
CA ARG A 116 -42.46 7.23 18.76
C ARG A 116 -41.81 8.28 19.65
N LEU A 117 -40.55 8.62 19.42
CA LEU A 117 -39.81 9.63 20.18
C LEU A 117 -40.24 11.03 19.72
N ARG A 118 -41.46 11.44 20.10
CA ARG A 118 -42.13 12.66 19.62
C ARG A 118 -43.03 13.29 20.69
N LYS A 119 -42.62 13.20 21.96
CA LYS A 119 -43.40 13.68 23.10
C LYS A 119 -43.05 15.14 23.43
N ASN A 120 -41.77 15.49 23.43
CA ASN A 120 -41.29 16.79 23.86
C ASN A 120 -41.10 17.74 22.68
N PHE A 121 -41.75 18.90 22.74
CA PHE A 121 -41.57 20.01 21.81
C PHE A 121 -41.68 21.31 22.58
N SER A 122 -40.71 22.19 22.41
CA SER A 122 -40.75 23.56 22.91
C SER A 122 -40.13 24.51 21.89
N PHE A 123 -40.65 25.73 21.88
CA PHE A 123 -40.12 26.82 21.08
C PHE A 123 -40.07 28.07 21.96
N ASP A 124 -38.94 28.76 21.95
CA ASP A 124 -38.79 30.07 22.59
C ASP A 124 -38.79 31.17 21.51
N PRO A 125 -39.88 31.94 21.36
CA PRO A 125 -39.98 33.00 20.36
C PRO A 125 -38.95 34.12 20.52
N SER A 126 -38.39 34.30 21.71
CA SER A 126 -37.41 35.37 21.98
C SER A 126 -36.02 34.99 21.47
N SER A 127 -35.62 33.74 21.66
CA SER A 127 -34.33 33.22 21.18
C SER A 127 -34.41 32.64 19.76
N GLY A 128 -35.60 32.26 19.29
CA GLY A 128 -35.81 31.55 18.04
C GLY A 128 -35.37 30.09 18.10
N VAL A 129 -35.22 29.51 19.29
CA VAL A 129 -34.73 28.14 19.47
C VAL A 129 -35.91 27.17 19.55
N VAL A 130 -35.85 26.13 18.73
CA VAL A 130 -36.72 24.95 18.83
C VAL A 130 -35.96 23.81 19.49
N GLU A 131 -36.58 23.18 20.48
CA GLU A 131 -36.12 21.93 21.09
C GLU A 131 -37.20 20.87 20.91
N CYS A 132 -36.83 19.76 20.28
CA CYS A 132 -37.78 18.69 20.03
C CYS A 132 -37.12 17.32 20.01
N ASP A 133 -37.90 16.30 20.31
CA ASP A 133 -37.48 14.92 20.17
C ASP A 133 -37.14 14.56 18.70
N ALA A 134 -36.22 13.63 18.51
CA ALA A 134 -35.67 13.28 17.20
C ALA A 134 -36.67 12.59 16.24
N GLY A 135 -37.81 12.12 16.76
CA GLY A 135 -38.85 11.42 16.02
C GLY A 135 -39.95 12.31 15.44
N TYR A 136 -39.90 13.64 15.63
CA TYR A 136 -40.82 14.57 14.99
C TYR A 136 -40.62 14.61 13.47
N ILE A 137 -41.74 14.60 12.71
CA ILE A 137 -41.72 14.80 11.26
C ILE A 137 -41.37 16.27 10.99
N LEU A 138 -40.50 16.53 10.00
CA LEU A 138 -40.04 17.89 9.70
C LEU A 138 -41.20 18.86 9.37
N GLU A 139 -42.22 18.38 8.66
CA GLU A 139 -43.45 19.15 8.37
C GLU A 139 -44.24 19.49 9.65
N GLU A 140 -44.39 18.55 10.58
CA GLU A 140 -45.07 18.80 11.87
C GLU A 140 -44.35 19.89 12.69
N ILE A 141 -43.01 19.93 12.65
CA ILE A 141 -42.22 20.98 13.30
C ILE A 141 -42.52 22.35 12.66
N ASN A 142 -42.54 22.40 11.32
CA ASN A 142 -42.87 23.63 10.59
C ASN A 142 -44.28 24.14 10.92
N GLU A 143 -45.28 23.25 10.92
CA GLU A 143 -46.67 23.60 11.26
C GLU A 143 -46.77 24.20 12.67
N LYS A 144 -46.07 23.62 13.66
CA LYS A 144 -46.03 24.16 15.02
C LYS A 144 -45.31 25.51 15.12
N LEU A 145 -44.27 25.74 14.31
CA LEU A 145 -43.52 27.01 14.31
C LEU A 145 -44.29 28.13 13.60
N MET A 146 -45.19 27.81 12.66
CA MET A 146 -46.01 28.79 11.96
C MET A 146 -46.88 29.63 12.90
N ASP A 147 -47.39 29.03 13.99
CA ASP A 147 -48.17 29.74 15.01
C ASP A 147 -47.39 30.90 15.66
N TYR A 148 -46.06 30.85 15.59
CA TYR A 148 -45.14 31.87 16.10
C TYR A 148 -44.52 32.72 14.99
N GLY A 149 -44.95 32.57 13.74
CA GLY A 149 -44.36 33.25 12.57
C GLY A 149 -42.93 32.80 12.25
N HIS A 150 -42.59 31.55 12.57
CA HIS A 150 -41.27 30.95 12.32
C HIS A 150 -41.38 29.70 11.43
N MET A 151 -40.24 29.21 10.95
CA MET A 151 -40.11 27.94 10.25
C MET A 151 -38.74 27.30 10.50
N MET A 152 -38.60 26.04 10.13
CA MET A 152 -37.31 25.36 10.10
C MET A 152 -36.43 25.93 8.98
N PRO A 153 -35.10 26.07 9.20
CA PRO A 153 -34.18 26.50 8.16
C PRO A 153 -33.95 25.45 7.07
N ILE A 154 -34.42 24.22 7.30
CA ILE A 154 -34.25 23.06 6.40
C ILE A 154 -35.59 22.81 5.69
N ASP A 155 -35.57 22.78 4.36
CA ASP A 155 -36.74 22.44 3.54
C ASP A 155 -36.39 21.32 2.56
N LEU A 156 -37.02 20.16 2.75
CA LEU A 156 -36.73 18.92 2.04
C LEU A 156 -37.96 18.46 1.26
N GLY A 157 -37.75 17.85 0.09
CA GLY A 157 -38.83 17.20 -0.65
C GLY A 157 -39.52 16.08 0.14
N ALA A 158 -38.83 15.49 1.12
CA ALA A 158 -39.36 14.45 2.00
C ALA A 158 -39.91 14.98 3.33
N LYS A 159 -40.13 16.31 3.49
CA LYS A 159 -40.52 16.93 4.78
C LYS A 159 -41.72 16.31 5.47
N GLY A 160 -42.70 15.80 4.71
CA GLY A 160 -43.88 15.10 5.25
C GLY A 160 -43.64 13.67 5.73
N SER A 161 -42.41 13.14 5.62
CA SER A 161 -42.09 11.76 6.03
C SER A 161 -40.71 11.57 6.67
N CYS A 162 -39.76 12.49 6.46
CA CYS A 162 -38.48 12.46 7.16
C CYS A 162 -38.61 13.02 8.59
N LEU A 163 -37.90 12.41 9.53
CA LEU A 163 -37.85 12.89 10.91
C LEU A 163 -36.55 13.66 11.16
N ILE A 164 -36.60 14.63 12.07
CA ILE A 164 -35.50 15.56 12.32
C ILE A 164 -34.21 14.84 12.75
N GLY A 165 -34.30 13.76 13.54
CA GLY A 165 -33.15 12.96 13.93
C GLY A 165 -32.39 12.35 12.76
N GLY A 166 -33.12 11.88 11.73
CA GLY A 166 -32.54 11.36 10.51
C GLY A 166 -31.90 12.45 9.67
N ASN A 167 -32.52 13.64 9.61
CA ASN A 167 -31.95 14.80 8.94
C ASN A 167 -30.60 15.17 9.57
N VAL A 168 -30.54 15.28 10.90
CA VAL A 168 -29.29 15.57 11.63
C VAL A 168 -28.24 14.48 11.42
N ALA A 169 -28.62 13.21 11.57
CA ALA A 169 -27.70 12.08 11.42
C ALA A 169 -27.10 11.97 10.01
N THR A 170 -27.77 12.50 8.98
CA THR A 170 -27.28 12.50 7.58
C THR A 170 -26.73 13.85 7.13
N CYS A 171 -26.75 14.87 7.99
CA CYS A 171 -26.44 16.27 7.64
C CYS A 171 -27.23 16.74 6.40
N ALA A 172 -28.52 16.40 6.32
CA ALA A 172 -29.34 16.67 5.16
C ALA A 172 -29.37 18.17 4.79
N GLY A 173 -29.09 18.46 3.52
CA GLY A 173 -29.30 19.75 2.87
C GLY A 173 -30.60 19.78 2.08
N GLY A 174 -30.99 20.94 1.57
CA GLY A 174 -32.18 21.07 0.74
C GLY A 174 -32.22 22.44 0.04
N ILE A 175 -33.37 22.78 -0.55
CA ILE A 175 -33.50 23.92 -1.48
C ILE A 175 -33.14 25.31 -0.89
N ARG A 176 -33.11 25.45 0.44
CA ARG A 176 -32.76 26.71 1.14
C ARG A 176 -31.40 26.73 1.84
N LEU A 177 -30.56 25.73 1.60
CA LEU A 177 -29.24 25.62 2.22
C LEU A 177 -28.36 26.85 1.96
N ILE A 178 -28.41 27.44 0.75
CA ILE A 178 -27.61 28.63 0.41
C ILE A 178 -27.85 29.83 1.34
N LYS A 179 -29.06 29.94 1.90
CA LYS A 179 -29.44 31.06 2.78
C LYS A 179 -29.20 30.78 4.25
N TYR A 180 -29.61 29.61 4.71
CA TYR A 180 -29.58 29.28 6.14
C TYR A 180 -28.42 28.38 6.55
N GLY A 181 -27.62 27.92 5.59
CA GLY A 181 -26.57 26.94 5.82
C GLY A 181 -27.12 25.53 6.00
N ASN A 182 -26.20 24.57 6.19
CA ASN A 182 -26.55 23.18 6.48
C ASN A 182 -26.89 23.00 7.98
N ILE A 183 -27.06 21.75 8.39
CA ILE A 183 -27.39 21.41 9.78
C ILE A 183 -26.32 21.89 10.78
N HIS A 184 -25.04 21.85 10.42
CA HIS A 184 -23.98 22.38 11.29
C HIS A 184 -24.13 23.87 11.59
N ALA A 185 -24.76 24.65 10.71
CA ALA A 185 -24.95 26.08 10.94
C ALA A 185 -26.09 26.39 11.92
N ASN A 186 -27.00 25.44 12.15
CA ASN A 186 -28.26 25.68 12.86
C ASN A 186 -28.40 24.86 14.16
N ILE A 187 -27.64 23.77 14.34
CA ILE A 187 -27.65 22.98 15.57
C ILE A 187 -26.96 23.73 16.72
N LEU A 188 -27.62 23.79 17.87
CA LEU A 188 -27.08 24.32 19.13
C LEU A 188 -26.75 23.21 20.14
N GLY A 189 -27.45 22.08 20.07
CA GLY A 189 -27.23 20.97 20.99
C GLY A 189 -27.98 19.71 20.57
N LEU A 190 -27.51 18.57 21.10
CA LEU A 190 -28.08 17.25 20.87
C LEU A 190 -28.04 16.45 22.17
N ASP A 191 -29.11 15.70 22.44
CA ASP A 191 -29.06 14.62 23.43
C ASP A 191 -28.96 13.28 22.68
N VAL A 192 -27.93 12.50 22.98
CA VAL A 192 -27.56 11.30 22.23
C VAL A 192 -27.33 10.12 23.18
N VAL A 193 -27.82 8.94 22.82
CA VAL A 193 -27.47 7.68 23.51
C VAL A 193 -26.29 7.02 22.81
N ILE A 194 -25.19 6.80 23.54
CA ILE A 194 -24.01 6.10 23.00
C ILE A 194 -24.00 4.62 23.42
N ALA A 195 -23.41 3.78 22.57
CA ALA A 195 -23.31 2.34 22.80
C ALA A 195 -22.11 1.98 23.69
N ASP A 196 -22.19 2.36 24.96
CA ASP A 196 -21.24 1.96 26.00
C ASP A 196 -21.86 0.97 27.00
N LYS A 197 -21.07 0.53 27.99
CA LYS A 197 -21.52 -0.42 29.03
C LYS A 197 -22.76 0.06 29.81
N LYS A 198 -23.02 1.36 29.86
CA LYS A 198 -24.11 1.97 30.63
C LYS A 198 -25.30 2.37 29.76
N GLY A 199 -25.16 2.42 28.44
CA GLY A 199 -26.11 3.08 27.54
C GLY A 199 -26.15 4.59 27.76
N SER A 200 -24.99 5.22 28.02
CA SER A 200 -24.92 6.60 28.50
C SER A 200 -25.68 7.60 27.61
N ILE A 201 -26.46 8.47 28.26
CA ILE A 201 -27.12 9.62 27.63
C ILE A 201 -26.18 10.82 27.74
N LEU A 202 -25.69 11.32 26.60
CA LEU A 202 -24.88 12.54 26.51
C LEU A 202 -25.77 13.72 26.14
N LYS A 203 -25.90 14.69 27.05
CA LYS A 203 -26.57 15.97 26.79
C LYS A 203 -25.54 17.01 26.41
N MET A 204 -25.50 17.41 25.14
CA MET A 204 -24.44 18.26 24.59
C MET A 204 -25.01 19.57 24.04
N GLY A 205 -24.31 20.68 24.31
CA GLY A 205 -24.76 22.02 23.95
C GLY A 205 -25.90 22.53 24.84
N SER A 206 -26.37 23.73 24.55
CA SER A 206 -27.45 24.40 25.29
C SER A 206 -28.39 25.12 24.33
N SER A 207 -29.51 25.64 24.84
CA SER A 207 -30.42 26.48 24.07
C SER A 207 -29.87 27.92 23.90
N LEU A 208 -28.60 28.17 24.26
CA LEU A 208 -27.94 29.45 24.06
C LEU A 208 -27.23 29.48 22.70
N ARG A 209 -27.50 30.52 21.91
CA ARG A 209 -26.82 30.74 20.63
C ARG A 209 -25.32 31.04 20.77
N LYS A 210 -24.88 31.50 21.95
CA LYS A 210 -23.49 31.80 22.27
C LYS A 210 -23.07 31.00 23.50
N ASP A 211 -22.68 29.76 23.28
CA ASP A 211 -22.11 28.88 24.28
C ASP A 211 -20.82 28.26 23.72
N ASN A 212 -19.68 28.77 24.18
CA ASN A 212 -18.35 28.31 23.77
C ASN A 212 -17.69 27.49 24.89
N THR A 213 -18.49 26.89 25.77
CA THR A 213 -17.99 26.08 26.88
C THR A 213 -17.51 24.73 26.34
N ASP A 214 -16.22 24.46 26.49
CA ASP A 214 -15.57 23.21 26.04
C ASP A 214 -15.67 22.98 24.51
N LEU A 215 -15.32 21.78 24.05
CA LEU A 215 -15.44 21.35 22.66
C LEU A 215 -16.91 21.19 22.26
N HIS A 216 -17.25 21.64 21.05
CA HIS A 216 -18.62 21.53 20.51
C HIS A 216 -18.93 20.10 20.01
N LEU A 217 -19.00 19.14 20.94
CA LEU A 217 -19.06 17.69 20.67
C LEU A 217 -20.31 17.26 19.89
N ALA A 218 -21.41 18.01 19.98
CA ALA A 218 -22.63 17.72 19.22
C ALA A 218 -22.36 17.60 17.71
N HIS A 219 -21.40 18.38 17.17
CA HIS A 219 -21.06 18.34 15.76
C HIS A 219 -20.43 17.01 15.29
N LEU A 220 -19.88 16.19 16.20
CA LEU A 220 -19.38 14.86 15.86
C LEU A 220 -20.53 13.92 15.43
N PHE A 221 -21.74 14.16 15.92
CA PHE A 221 -22.90 13.30 15.67
C PHE A 221 -23.69 13.72 14.41
N ILE A 222 -23.50 14.95 13.93
CA ILE A 222 -24.08 15.43 12.67
C ILE A 222 -23.38 14.72 11.51
N GLY A 223 -24.15 14.11 10.60
CA GLY A 223 -23.58 13.31 9.50
C GLY A 223 -22.96 11.97 9.92
N SER A 224 -23.14 11.53 11.18
CA SER A 224 -22.57 10.27 11.70
C SER A 224 -23.34 9.02 11.25
N GLU A 225 -24.51 9.18 10.65
CA GLU A 225 -25.42 8.10 10.21
C GLU A 225 -25.78 7.11 11.35
N GLY A 226 -25.69 7.55 12.60
CA GLY A 226 -25.95 6.72 13.78
C GLY A 226 -24.78 5.83 14.22
N HIS A 227 -23.60 5.95 13.59
CA HIS A 227 -22.42 5.15 13.94
C HIS A 227 -21.82 5.48 15.30
N LEU A 228 -21.99 6.72 15.78
CA LEU A 228 -21.44 7.17 17.06
C LEU A 228 -22.44 7.06 18.21
N GLY A 229 -23.74 7.12 17.90
CA GLY A 229 -24.82 7.11 18.87
C GLY A 229 -26.17 7.43 18.24
N ILE A 230 -27.22 7.28 19.02
CA ILE A 230 -28.61 7.46 18.60
C ILE A 230 -29.08 8.84 19.06
N ILE A 231 -29.31 9.74 18.10
CA ILE A 231 -29.80 11.10 18.37
C ILE A 231 -31.25 11.00 18.87
N GLY A 232 -31.52 11.48 20.07
CA GLY A 232 -32.84 11.41 20.70
C GLY A 232 -33.54 12.76 20.88
N ASN A 233 -32.81 13.86 21.01
CA ASN A 233 -33.36 15.21 21.08
C ASN A 233 -32.46 16.20 20.33
N VAL A 234 -33.08 17.22 19.72
CA VAL A 234 -32.43 18.22 18.87
C VAL A 234 -32.79 19.61 19.37
N LYS A 235 -31.76 20.44 19.59
CA LYS A 235 -31.88 21.88 19.88
C LYS A 235 -31.31 22.64 18.68
N MET A 236 -32.15 23.40 17.98
CA MET A 236 -31.82 24.03 16.70
C MET A 236 -32.42 25.44 16.61
N LEU A 237 -31.76 26.33 15.87
CA LEU A 237 -32.32 27.63 15.50
C LEU A 237 -33.43 27.45 14.46
N ALA A 238 -34.62 27.94 14.77
CA ALA A 238 -35.65 28.25 13.78
C ALA A 238 -35.39 29.64 13.19
N VAL A 239 -35.97 29.89 12.01
CA VAL A 239 -35.83 31.17 11.31
C VAL A 239 -37.19 31.85 11.18
N PRO A 240 -37.25 33.19 11.16
CA PRO A 240 -38.50 33.90 10.89
C PRO A 240 -39.09 33.49 9.54
N TYR A 241 -40.41 33.33 9.50
CA TYR A 241 -41.12 33.04 8.26
C TYR A 241 -41.05 34.27 7.33
N PRO A 242 -40.58 34.12 6.08
CA PRO A 242 -40.47 35.25 5.15
C PRO A 242 -41.85 35.80 4.79
N LYS A 243 -42.00 37.13 4.86
CA LYS A 243 -43.24 37.82 4.46
C LYS A 243 -43.29 38.11 2.97
N GLY A 244 -42.13 38.28 2.35
CA GLY A 244 -41.98 38.55 0.92
C GLY A 244 -41.23 37.43 0.22
N ILE A 245 -41.78 36.90 -0.87
CA ILE A 245 -41.12 35.88 -1.70
C ILE A 245 -41.34 36.19 -3.16
N SER A 246 -40.25 36.28 -3.91
CA SER A 246 -40.29 36.36 -5.37
C SER A 246 -39.54 35.16 -5.95
N THR A 247 -40.21 34.41 -6.83
CA THR A 247 -39.61 33.23 -7.48
C THR A 247 -39.57 33.47 -8.98
N SER A 248 -38.44 33.17 -9.61
CA SER A 248 -38.29 33.20 -11.06
C SER A 248 -37.92 31.83 -11.64
N LEU A 249 -38.38 31.58 -12.86
CA LEU A 249 -37.99 30.43 -13.69
C LEU A 249 -37.40 30.97 -14.99
N LEU A 250 -36.12 30.70 -15.25
CA LEU A 250 -35.37 31.27 -16.37
C LEU A 250 -34.91 30.19 -17.34
N SER A 251 -35.04 30.46 -18.64
CA SER A 251 -34.54 29.64 -19.75
C SER A 251 -33.14 30.09 -20.17
N ILE A 252 -32.16 29.19 -20.08
CA ILE A 252 -30.74 29.49 -20.28
C ILE A 252 -30.14 28.59 -21.37
N LYS A 253 -29.29 29.18 -22.24
CA LYS A 253 -28.70 28.48 -23.40
C LYS A 253 -27.46 27.68 -23.05
N THR A 254 -26.58 28.20 -22.20
CA THR A 254 -25.29 27.57 -21.88
C THR A 254 -25.08 27.44 -20.37
N PHE A 255 -24.33 26.43 -19.96
CA PHE A 255 -23.99 26.26 -18.54
C PHE A 255 -23.08 27.38 -18.01
N GLU A 256 -22.27 27.99 -18.89
CA GLU A 256 -21.44 29.14 -18.52
C GLU A 256 -22.30 30.36 -18.14
N ASP A 257 -23.43 30.55 -18.82
CA ASP A 257 -24.37 31.61 -18.45
C ASP A 257 -25.08 31.30 -17.14
N CYS A 258 -25.38 30.02 -16.84
CA CYS A 258 -25.88 29.63 -15.51
C CYS A 258 -24.92 30.05 -14.38
N LYS A 259 -23.61 29.88 -14.59
CA LYS A 259 -22.58 30.30 -13.63
C LYS A 259 -22.52 31.81 -13.43
N LYS A 260 -22.58 32.58 -14.53
CA LYS A 260 -22.60 34.05 -14.47
C LYS A 260 -23.85 34.55 -13.75
N ILE A 261 -25.00 33.93 -13.99
CA ILE A 261 -26.26 34.26 -13.29
C ILE A 261 -26.14 33.93 -11.80
N LEU A 262 -25.54 32.80 -11.42
CA LEU A 262 -25.29 32.48 -10.01
C LEU A 262 -24.40 33.53 -9.34
N GLN A 263 -23.33 33.97 -10.02
CA GLN A 263 -22.45 35.01 -9.51
C GLN A 263 -23.21 36.34 -9.30
N LEU A 264 -24.03 36.73 -10.28
CA LEU A 264 -24.88 37.92 -10.16
C LEU A 264 -25.88 37.78 -9.01
N ALA A 265 -26.58 36.65 -8.90
CA ALA A 265 -27.56 36.40 -7.85
C ALA A 265 -26.93 36.51 -6.45
N LYS A 266 -25.74 35.91 -6.24
CA LYS A 266 -25.01 36.02 -4.97
C LYS A 266 -24.66 37.46 -4.58
N THR A 267 -24.47 38.35 -5.55
CA THR A 267 -24.16 39.77 -5.28
C THR A 267 -25.39 40.67 -5.19
N GLN A 268 -26.38 40.50 -6.07
CA GLN A 268 -27.55 41.38 -6.16
C GLN A 268 -28.65 41.01 -5.18
N LEU A 269 -28.86 39.70 -4.96
CA LEU A 269 -29.86 39.21 -4.01
C LEU A 269 -29.25 39.03 -2.61
N SER A 270 -27.94 38.75 -2.52
CA SER A 270 -27.18 38.70 -1.26
C SER A 270 -27.88 37.82 -0.20
N GLU A 271 -28.14 38.33 1.00
CA GLU A 271 -28.82 37.65 2.11
C GLU A 271 -30.28 37.25 1.81
N ASN A 272 -30.87 37.77 0.74
CA ASN A 272 -32.23 37.43 0.33
C ASN A 272 -32.29 36.25 -0.65
N LEU A 273 -31.17 35.81 -1.24
CA LEU A 273 -31.14 34.62 -2.10
C LEU A 273 -31.48 33.37 -1.28
N SER A 274 -32.70 32.84 -1.39
CA SER A 274 -33.12 31.64 -0.68
C SER A 274 -32.89 30.36 -1.44
N SER A 275 -33.01 30.36 -2.77
CA SER A 275 -32.83 29.14 -3.55
C SER A 275 -32.25 29.43 -4.92
N PHE A 276 -31.46 28.50 -5.44
CA PHE A 276 -30.87 28.56 -6.77
C PHE A 276 -30.76 27.14 -7.34
N GLU A 277 -31.83 26.70 -7.99
CA GLU A 277 -31.97 25.35 -8.52
C GLU A 277 -31.64 25.29 -10.00
N PHE A 278 -31.06 24.18 -10.41
CA PHE A 278 -30.70 23.89 -11.79
C PHE A 278 -31.46 22.66 -12.30
N LEU A 279 -31.91 22.73 -13.56
CA LEU A 279 -32.49 21.61 -14.30
C LEU A 279 -31.92 21.59 -15.72
N ASP A 280 -31.46 20.46 -16.22
CA ASP A 280 -31.07 20.31 -17.62
C ASP A 280 -32.24 19.97 -18.56
N HIS A 281 -31.99 20.07 -19.87
CA HIS A 281 -32.97 19.74 -20.90
C HIS A 281 -33.58 18.34 -20.70
N ASP A 282 -32.74 17.34 -20.43
CA ASP A 282 -33.15 15.95 -20.32
C ASP A 282 -34.11 15.75 -19.14
N ILE A 283 -33.86 16.34 -17.96
CA ILE A 283 -34.77 16.24 -16.82
C ILE A 283 -36.09 17.00 -17.07
N LEU A 284 -36.06 18.16 -17.72
CA LEU A 284 -37.28 18.92 -18.04
C LEU A 284 -38.20 18.15 -18.99
N GLN A 285 -37.62 17.49 -19.99
CA GLN A 285 -38.36 16.60 -20.88
C GLN A 285 -38.95 15.41 -20.12
N CYS A 286 -38.19 14.82 -19.19
CA CYS A 286 -38.69 13.76 -18.32
C CYS A 286 -39.88 14.24 -17.45
N VAL A 287 -39.81 15.44 -16.88
CA VAL A 287 -40.88 16.03 -16.06
C VAL A 287 -42.15 16.26 -16.88
N SER A 288 -41.99 16.88 -18.06
CA SER A 288 -43.09 17.13 -19.00
C SER A 288 -43.84 15.83 -19.35
N GLN A 289 -43.09 14.76 -19.64
CA GLN A 289 -43.65 13.47 -20.05
C GLN A 289 -44.32 12.70 -18.90
N PHE A 290 -43.69 12.62 -17.73
CA PHE A 290 -44.10 11.64 -16.70
C PHE A 290 -44.78 12.24 -15.47
N SER A 291 -44.60 13.54 -15.19
CA SER A 291 -45.32 14.22 -14.11
C SER A 291 -46.52 15.03 -14.58
N LYS A 292 -46.71 15.20 -15.89
CA LYS A 292 -47.78 16.01 -16.50
C LYS A 292 -47.78 17.47 -15.99
N VAL A 293 -46.63 17.94 -15.52
CA VAL A 293 -46.43 19.34 -15.15
C VAL A 293 -45.99 20.07 -16.42
N PRO A 294 -46.77 21.05 -16.91
CA PRO A 294 -46.40 21.79 -18.11
C PRO A 294 -45.14 22.62 -17.86
N ILE A 295 -44.23 22.64 -18.84
CA ILE A 295 -43.06 23.52 -18.83
C ILE A 295 -43.51 24.81 -19.54
N PRO A 296 -43.53 25.97 -18.85
CA PRO A 296 -44.16 27.19 -19.36
C PRO A 296 -43.25 27.96 -20.34
N PHE A 297 -42.63 27.24 -21.27
CA PHE A 297 -41.83 27.80 -22.36
C PHE A 297 -42.30 27.17 -23.68
N ASN A 298 -42.20 27.92 -24.78
CA ASN A 298 -42.59 27.42 -26.11
C ASN A 298 -41.80 26.16 -26.52
N GLU A 299 -40.52 26.11 -26.16
CA GLU A 299 -39.63 24.96 -26.34
C GLU A 299 -38.99 24.57 -25.00
N ILE A 300 -38.72 23.28 -24.81
CA ILE A 300 -38.04 22.80 -23.61
C ILE A 300 -36.60 23.35 -23.61
N PRO A 301 -36.21 24.17 -22.61
CA PRO A 301 -34.95 24.88 -22.66
C PRO A 301 -33.75 23.94 -22.49
N GLN A 302 -32.57 24.40 -22.91
CA GLN A 302 -31.32 23.65 -22.74
C GLN A 302 -30.95 23.51 -21.25
N PHE A 303 -31.14 24.59 -20.50
CA PHE A 303 -31.06 24.63 -19.04
C PHE A 303 -32.19 25.51 -18.50
N ALA A 304 -32.71 25.18 -17.32
CA ALA A 304 -33.59 26.05 -16.56
C ALA A 304 -32.99 26.34 -15.18
N LEU A 305 -33.17 27.57 -14.72
CA LEU A 305 -32.85 27.99 -13.36
C LEU A 305 -34.11 28.40 -12.61
N ILE A 306 -34.26 27.95 -11.37
CA ILE A 306 -35.27 28.47 -10.45
C ILE A 306 -34.54 29.26 -9.37
N ILE A 307 -34.86 30.54 -9.26
CA ILE A 307 -34.21 31.46 -8.33
C ILE A 307 -35.27 32.04 -7.41
N GLU A 308 -35.11 31.83 -6.12
CA GLU A 308 -36.01 32.37 -5.09
C GLU A 308 -35.30 33.46 -4.29
N CYS A 309 -35.94 34.61 -4.19
CA CYS A 309 -35.61 35.68 -3.27
C CYS A 309 -36.65 35.66 -2.14
N SER A 310 -36.21 35.76 -0.89
CA SER A 310 -37.11 35.89 0.26
C SER A 310 -36.61 36.89 1.29
N SER A 311 -37.53 37.66 1.87
CA SER A 311 -37.23 38.71 2.84
C SER A 311 -38.39 38.94 3.82
N SER A 312 -38.19 39.82 4.80
CA SER A 312 -39.23 40.31 5.70
C SER A 312 -40.13 41.39 5.07
N ASN A 313 -39.85 41.84 3.85
CA ASN A 313 -40.60 42.89 3.14
C ASN A 313 -40.80 42.50 1.67
N GLU A 314 -42.06 42.25 1.30
CA GLU A 314 -42.48 41.85 -0.05
C GLU A 314 -42.02 42.80 -1.15
N GLU A 315 -42.20 44.10 -0.98
CA GLU A 315 -41.85 45.11 -1.98
C GLU A 315 -40.33 45.15 -2.26
N ILE A 316 -39.52 45.12 -1.19
CA ILE A 316 -38.05 45.05 -1.32
C ILE A 316 -37.63 43.75 -2.01
N CYS A 317 -38.30 42.64 -1.70
CA CYS A 317 -38.00 41.33 -2.27
C CYS A 317 -38.24 41.31 -3.78
N LEU A 318 -39.41 41.80 -4.20
CA LEU A 318 -39.81 41.90 -5.60
C LEU A 318 -38.87 42.85 -6.35
N LYS A 319 -38.60 44.03 -5.80
CA LYS A 319 -37.71 45.02 -6.43
C LYS A 319 -36.30 44.48 -6.66
N LYS A 320 -35.70 43.81 -5.66
CA LYS A 320 -34.39 43.15 -5.81
C LYS A 320 -34.41 42.09 -6.92
N MET A 321 -35.49 41.31 -7.03
CA MET A 321 -35.63 40.31 -8.10
C MET A 321 -35.73 40.98 -9.47
N GLU A 322 -36.56 42.02 -9.62
CA GLU A 322 -36.73 42.76 -10.88
C GLU A 322 -35.42 43.41 -11.35
N ASP A 323 -34.68 44.04 -10.44
CA ASP A 323 -33.39 44.67 -10.75
C ASP A 323 -32.35 43.61 -11.16
N PHE A 324 -32.27 42.50 -10.44
CA PHE A 324 -31.41 41.36 -10.78
C PHE A 324 -31.75 40.76 -12.16
N LEU A 325 -33.03 40.55 -12.45
CA LEU A 325 -33.47 40.00 -13.73
C LEU A 325 -33.19 40.98 -14.87
N SER A 326 -33.41 42.27 -14.66
CA SER A 326 -33.08 43.33 -15.63
C SER A 326 -31.59 43.28 -16.01
N MET A 327 -30.70 43.16 -15.02
CA MET A 327 -29.26 42.99 -15.27
C MET A 327 -28.92 41.70 -16.04
N CYS A 328 -29.65 40.60 -15.79
CA CYS A 328 -29.45 39.34 -16.52
C CYS A 328 -29.84 39.47 -18.00
N TYR A 329 -30.94 40.18 -18.30
CA TYR A 329 -31.36 40.50 -19.66
C TYR A 329 -30.40 41.47 -20.36
N GLU A 330 -29.98 42.55 -19.70
CA GLU A 330 -28.98 43.50 -20.23
C GLU A 330 -27.66 42.81 -20.61
N LYS A 331 -27.24 41.81 -19.83
CA LYS A 331 -26.05 41.00 -20.09
C LYS A 331 -26.27 39.86 -21.09
N ASN A 332 -27.47 39.73 -21.66
CA ASN A 332 -27.87 38.67 -22.60
C ASN A 332 -27.65 37.25 -22.05
N LEU A 333 -27.86 37.04 -20.75
CA LEU A 333 -27.66 35.74 -20.09
C LEU A 333 -28.91 34.86 -20.11
N VAL A 334 -30.09 35.47 -20.25
CA VAL A 334 -31.41 34.81 -20.16
C VAL A 334 -32.10 34.89 -21.52
N ASN A 335 -32.70 33.79 -21.97
CA ASN A 335 -33.47 33.73 -23.21
C ASN A 335 -34.95 34.09 -23.01
N ASP A 336 -35.54 33.57 -21.96
CA ASP A 336 -36.93 33.79 -21.56
C ASP A 336 -37.04 33.58 -20.04
N GLY A 337 -38.03 34.16 -19.38
CA GLY A 337 -38.14 34.11 -17.93
C GLY A 337 -39.51 34.51 -17.41
N ILE A 338 -39.97 33.77 -16.39
CA ILE A 338 -41.21 34.03 -15.67
C ILE A 338 -40.85 34.42 -14.24
N VAL A 339 -41.55 35.41 -13.69
CA VAL A 339 -41.47 35.79 -12.28
C VAL A 339 -42.86 35.72 -11.65
N THR A 340 -42.93 35.25 -10.41
CA THR A 340 -44.15 35.15 -9.61
C THR A 340 -43.92 35.73 -8.23
N ASN A 341 -44.95 36.29 -7.60
CA ASN A 341 -44.85 36.87 -6.27
C ASN A 341 -45.73 36.10 -5.28
N GLY A 342 -45.14 35.69 -4.15
CA GLY A 342 -45.80 34.87 -3.14
C GLY A 342 -45.82 33.36 -3.42
N PHE A 343 -46.10 32.58 -2.37
CA PHE A 343 -46.05 31.11 -2.40
C PHE A 343 -47.05 30.46 -3.34
N ASN A 344 -48.29 30.97 -3.37
CA ASN A 344 -49.37 30.35 -4.15
C ASN A 344 -49.11 30.46 -5.66
N GLU A 345 -48.60 31.59 -6.12
CA GLU A 345 -48.25 31.81 -7.53
C GLU A 345 -47.01 31.00 -7.93
N ALA A 346 -46.01 30.92 -7.05
CA ALA A 346 -44.78 30.16 -7.29
C ALA A 346 -44.99 28.64 -7.32
N ARG A 347 -46.15 28.14 -6.88
CA ARG A 347 -46.46 26.70 -6.81
C ARG A 347 -46.29 25.98 -8.15
N GLY A 348 -46.66 26.64 -9.25
CA GLY A 348 -46.48 26.09 -10.60
C GLY A 348 -45.01 25.84 -10.95
N ILE A 349 -44.13 26.78 -10.59
CA ILE A 349 -42.68 26.68 -10.79
C ILE A 349 -42.11 25.55 -9.92
N TRP A 350 -42.46 25.51 -8.64
CA TRP A 350 -41.96 24.50 -7.71
C TRP A 350 -42.44 23.08 -8.05
N ASN A 351 -43.65 22.92 -8.61
CA ASN A 351 -44.12 21.63 -9.12
C ASN A 351 -43.21 21.04 -10.21
N ILE A 352 -42.52 21.88 -11.01
CA ILE A 352 -41.54 21.41 -12.00
C ILE A 352 -40.34 20.76 -11.29
N ARG A 353 -39.81 21.44 -10.27
CA ARG A 353 -38.66 20.95 -9.48
C ARG A 353 -38.98 19.73 -8.64
N GLU A 354 -40.15 19.70 -8.00
CA GLU A 354 -40.63 18.56 -7.21
C GLU A 354 -41.07 17.37 -8.09
N GLY A 355 -41.45 17.64 -9.33
CA GLY A 355 -41.75 16.60 -10.32
C GLY A 355 -40.51 15.81 -10.75
N ALA A 356 -39.31 16.40 -10.70
CA ALA A 356 -38.09 15.77 -11.20
C ALA A 356 -37.73 14.44 -10.50
N PRO A 357 -37.64 14.37 -9.15
CA PRO A 357 -37.37 13.12 -8.43
C PRO A 357 -38.34 11.98 -8.75
N LEU A 358 -39.62 12.29 -8.96
CA LEU A 358 -40.68 11.32 -9.26
C LEU A 358 -40.65 10.87 -10.73
N SER A 359 -40.35 11.79 -11.64
CA SER A 359 -40.38 11.54 -13.09
C SER A 359 -39.33 10.53 -13.52
N VAL A 360 -38.10 10.64 -12.99
CA VAL A 360 -36.99 9.73 -13.34
C VAL A 360 -37.29 8.28 -12.93
N GLY A 361 -38.07 8.07 -11.87
CA GLY A 361 -38.48 6.73 -11.42
C GLY A 361 -39.67 6.16 -12.19
N LYS A 362 -40.43 6.98 -12.92
CA LYS A 362 -41.54 6.54 -13.77
C LYS A 362 -41.09 6.11 -15.18
N GLU A 363 -40.00 6.69 -15.69
CA GLU A 363 -39.48 6.38 -17.03
C GLU A 363 -38.82 4.99 -17.08
N GLY A 364 -38.11 4.59 -16.02
CA GLY A 364 -37.42 3.30 -15.96
C GLY A 364 -36.68 3.06 -14.64
N TYR A 365 -35.74 2.13 -14.67
CA TYR A 365 -34.83 1.90 -13.55
C TYR A 365 -33.78 3.01 -13.49
N VAL A 366 -33.82 3.80 -12.42
CA VAL A 366 -32.93 4.95 -12.21
C VAL A 366 -31.76 4.59 -11.30
N TYR A 367 -30.55 4.96 -11.70
CA TYR A 367 -29.36 5.01 -10.85
C TYR A 367 -29.19 6.46 -10.39
N LYS A 368 -29.46 6.70 -9.11
CA LYS A 368 -29.39 8.04 -8.49
C LYS A 368 -28.02 8.26 -7.86
N TYR A 369 -27.44 9.43 -8.13
CA TYR A 369 -26.18 9.87 -7.55
C TYR A 369 -26.40 11.23 -6.91
N ASP A 370 -26.28 11.26 -5.59
CA ASP A 370 -26.39 12.45 -4.77
C ASP A 370 -24.99 12.84 -4.28
N MET A 371 -24.44 13.92 -4.82
CA MET A 371 -23.04 14.31 -4.67
C MET A 371 -22.87 15.82 -4.78
N SER A 372 -21.72 16.33 -4.35
CA SER A 372 -21.39 17.76 -4.48
C SER A 372 -20.14 17.93 -5.33
N LEU A 373 -20.15 18.90 -6.23
CA LEU A 373 -19.04 19.22 -7.11
C LEU A 373 -18.74 20.72 -7.04
N PRO A 374 -17.47 21.12 -7.24
CA PRO A 374 -17.17 22.50 -7.59
C PRO A 374 -18.02 22.96 -8.78
N ILE A 375 -18.47 24.21 -8.75
CA ILE A 375 -19.44 24.75 -9.73
C ILE A 375 -18.93 24.61 -11.17
N GLU A 376 -17.62 24.73 -11.39
CA GLU A 376 -17.00 24.55 -12.70
C GLU A 376 -17.12 23.12 -13.25
N HIS A 377 -17.27 22.12 -12.38
CA HIS A 377 -17.38 20.70 -12.75
C HIS A 377 -18.83 20.17 -12.71
N PHE A 378 -19.77 20.93 -12.17
CA PHE A 378 -21.15 20.50 -11.89
C PHE A 378 -21.86 19.83 -13.08
N TYR A 379 -21.84 20.46 -14.27
CA TYR A 379 -22.45 19.88 -15.48
C TYR A 379 -21.46 19.12 -16.37
N LEU A 380 -20.14 19.27 -16.16
CA LEU A 380 -19.14 18.54 -16.95
C LEU A 380 -19.27 17.02 -16.79
N LEU A 381 -19.68 16.55 -15.60
CA LEU A 381 -19.96 15.15 -15.35
C LEU A 381 -21.01 14.58 -16.34
N ASN A 382 -22.06 15.34 -16.65
CA ASN A 382 -23.09 14.89 -17.60
C ASN A 382 -22.49 14.62 -18.98
N ASN A 383 -21.66 15.53 -19.46
CA ASN A 383 -21.00 15.41 -20.76
C ASN A 383 -20.02 14.23 -20.78
N GLU A 384 -19.25 14.08 -19.71
CA GLU A 384 -18.28 13.00 -19.55
C GLU A 384 -18.96 11.62 -19.61
N ILE A 385 -20.04 11.43 -18.84
CA ILE A 385 -20.75 10.15 -18.80
C ILE A 385 -21.55 9.90 -20.09
N LYS A 386 -22.14 10.94 -20.70
CA LYS A 386 -22.76 10.83 -22.03
C LYS A 386 -21.75 10.37 -23.08
N ASN A 387 -20.53 10.90 -23.04
CA ASN A 387 -19.46 10.50 -23.96
C ASN A 387 -18.97 9.06 -23.68
N LEU A 388 -18.70 8.72 -22.42
CA LEU A 388 -18.30 7.37 -21.98
C LEU A 388 -19.29 6.29 -22.43
N LEU A 389 -20.59 6.58 -22.34
CA LEU A 389 -21.67 5.64 -22.62
C LEU A 389 -22.21 5.73 -24.05
N LYS A 390 -21.71 6.64 -24.89
CA LYS A 390 -22.21 6.85 -26.27
C LYS A 390 -22.32 5.56 -27.07
N ASN A 391 -21.26 4.75 -27.07
CA ASN A 391 -21.21 3.48 -27.81
C ASN A 391 -21.77 2.27 -27.04
N LYS A 392 -22.23 2.47 -25.80
CA LYS A 392 -22.80 1.42 -24.94
C LYS A 392 -24.28 1.67 -24.61
N LYS A 393 -24.84 2.81 -25.02
CA LYS A 393 -26.18 3.28 -24.66
C LYS A 393 -27.26 2.24 -24.94
N GLU A 394 -27.28 1.69 -26.15
CA GLU A 394 -28.26 0.68 -26.58
C GLU A 394 -28.06 -0.65 -25.83
N LYS A 395 -26.82 -1.15 -25.75
CA LYS A 395 -26.47 -2.39 -25.03
C LYS A 395 -26.87 -2.34 -23.55
N LEU A 396 -26.66 -1.20 -22.89
CA LEU A 396 -27.01 -1.00 -21.48
C LEU A 396 -28.47 -0.58 -21.28
N GLY A 397 -29.25 -0.42 -22.36
CA GLY A 397 -30.64 0.00 -22.31
C GLY A 397 -30.85 1.38 -21.70
N ILE A 398 -29.88 2.30 -21.83
CA ILE A 398 -29.93 3.64 -21.24
C ILE A 398 -30.94 4.50 -22.01
N LEU A 399 -31.97 4.96 -21.28
CA LEU A 399 -33.00 5.87 -21.76
C LEU A 399 -32.53 7.32 -21.68
N ARG A 400 -32.01 7.73 -20.51
CA ARG A 400 -31.67 9.13 -20.22
C ARG A 400 -30.47 9.26 -19.29
N ILE A 401 -29.73 10.35 -19.45
CA ILE A 401 -28.69 10.81 -18.50
C ILE A 401 -29.01 12.28 -18.24
N CYS A 402 -29.41 12.61 -17.02
CA CYS A 402 -29.95 13.93 -16.69
C CYS A 402 -29.55 14.38 -15.28
N SER A 403 -29.50 15.69 -15.07
CA SER A 403 -29.21 16.28 -13.77
C SER A 403 -30.17 17.38 -13.40
N TYR A 404 -30.47 17.43 -12.11
CA TYR A 404 -31.06 18.57 -11.43
C TYR A 404 -30.37 18.72 -10.07
N GLY A 405 -30.45 19.88 -9.42
CA GLY A 405 -29.87 20.05 -8.10
C GLY A 405 -29.72 21.50 -7.66
N HIS A 406 -29.11 21.66 -6.50
CA HIS A 406 -28.88 22.92 -5.81
C HIS A 406 -27.60 23.56 -6.34
N LEU A 407 -27.65 24.17 -7.53
CA LEU A 407 -26.47 24.79 -8.14
C LEU A 407 -25.89 25.91 -7.26
N GLY A 408 -26.67 26.50 -6.37
CA GLY A 408 -26.21 27.48 -5.39
C GLY A 408 -25.12 27.00 -4.42
N ASP A 409 -25.18 25.72 -4.02
CA ASP A 409 -24.27 25.09 -3.07
C ASP A 409 -23.40 23.96 -3.68
N GLY A 410 -23.64 23.61 -4.94
CA GLY A 410 -22.87 22.63 -5.68
C GLY A 410 -23.38 21.19 -5.58
N ASN A 411 -24.52 20.94 -4.91
CA ASN A 411 -25.14 19.61 -4.89
C ASN A 411 -25.86 19.28 -6.20
N THR A 412 -25.46 18.19 -6.85
CA THR A 412 -26.09 17.66 -8.05
C THR A 412 -26.73 16.30 -7.77
N HIS A 413 -28.00 16.17 -8.15
CA HIS A 413 -28.68 14.89 -8.28
C HIS A 413 -28.55 14.41 -9.73
N PHE A 414 -27.45 13.73 -10.03
CA PHE A 414 -27.20 13.12 -11.33
C PHE A 414 -27.94 11.78 -11.42
N ASN A 415 -28.57 11.51 -12.56
CA ASN A 415 -29.36 10.31 -12.78
C ASN A 415 -29.01 9.65 -14.11
N ILE A 416 -28.87 8.32 -14.09
CA ILE A 416 -28.87 7.48 -15.29
C ILE A 416 -30.15 6.66 -15.26
N ILE A 417 -30.95 6.70 -16.32
CA ILE A 417 -32.20 5.94 -16.43
C ILE A 417 -32.00 4.85 -17.47
N SER A 418 -32.39 3.63 -17.13
CA SER A 418 -32.30 2.46 -18.00
C SER A 418 -33.63 1.71 -18.06
N LYS A 419 -33.88 0.96 -19.14
CA LYS A 419 -35.08 0.12 -19.27
C LYS A 419 -35.18 -0.92 -18.15
N GLN A 420 -34.04 -1.50 -17.77
CA GLN A 420 -33.93 -2.54 -16.75
C GLN A 420 -32.59 -2.38 -16.00
N PRO A 421 -32.52 -2.81 -14.73
CA PRO A 421 -31.27 -2.82 -13.98
C PRO A 421 -30.22 -3.71 -14.66
N THR A 422 -28.97 -3.27 -14.66
CA THR A 422 -27.83 -4.00 -15.23
C THR A 422 -26.62 -3.93 -14.31
N ASP A 423 -26.00 -5.09 -14.08
CA ASP A 423 -24.76 -5.24 -13.32
C ASP A 423 -23.61 -4.41 -13.91
N ASP A 424 -23.60 -4.18 -15.23
CA ASP A 424 -22.51 -3.47 -15.92
C ASP A 424 -22.39 -2.02 -15.45
N ILE A 425 -23.52 -1.34 -15.18
CA ILE A 425 -23.52 0.03 -14.66
C ILE A 425 -22.92 0.04 -13.25
N TYR A 426 -23.28 -0.93 -12.40
CA TYR A 426 -22.74 -1.01 -11.05
C TYR A 426 -21.27 -1.41 -10.98
N LYS A 427 -20.82 -2.30 -11.86
CA LYS A 427 -19.44 -2.82 -11.84
C LYS A 427 -18.47 -1.89 -12.56
N SER A 428 -18.92 -1.14 -13.57
CA SER A 428 -18.04 -0.33 -14.42
C SER A 428 -18.29 1.18 -14.34
N VAL A 429 -19.56 1.60 -14.25
CA VAL A 429 -19.93 3.03 -14.35
C VAL A 429 -19.94 3.71 -12.99
N HIS A 430 -20.48 3.05 -11.95
CA HIS A 430 -20.45 3.58 -10.58
C HIS A 430 -19.02 3.91 -10.11
N PRO A 431 -18.04 2.98 -10.20
CA PRO A 431 -16.67 3.29 -9.81
C PRO A 431 -16.06 4.44 -10.62
N TYR A 432 -16.32 4.50 -11.93
CA TYR A 432 -15.84 5.58 -12.78
C TYR A 432 -16.36 6.94 -12.33
N ILE A 433 -17.66 7.05 -12.03
CA ILE A 433 -18.26 8.30 -11.55
C ILE A 433 -17.63 8.74 -10.23
N TYR A 434 -17.50 7.83 -9.26
CA TYR A 434 -16.93 8.19 -7.95
C TYR A 434 -15.43 8.54 -8.04
N ASP A 435 -14.66 7.80 -8.82
CA ASP A 435 -13.26 8.15 -9.11
C ASP A 435 -13.17 9.52 -9.80
N TRP A 436 -14.04 9.80 -10.77
CA TRP A 436 -14.08 11.10 -11.45
C TRP A 436 -14.41 12.24 -10.48
N VAL A 437 -15.43 12.09 -9.64
CA VAL A 437 -15.83 13.10 -8.65
C VAL A 437 -14.69 13.41 -7.69
N VAL A 438 -14.02 12.39 -7.15
CA VAL A 438 -12.88 12.58 -6.24
C VAL A 438 -11.70 13.26 -6.95
N ASN A 439 -11.41 12.86 -8.19
CA ASN A 439 -10.32 13.46 -8.98
C ASN A 439 -10.57 14.93 -9.36
N HIS A 440 -11.81 15.40 -9.28
CA HIS A 440 -12.20 16.80 -9.52
C HIS A 440 -12.58 17.53 -8.22
N ASN A 441 -12.02 17.10 -7.08
CA ASN A 441 -12.22 17.71 -5.76
C ASN A 441 -13.69 17.78 -5.31
N GLY A 442 -14.52 16.85 -5.77
CA GLY A 442 -15.91 16.70 -5.35
C GLY A 442 -16.09 15.78 -4.14
N SER A 443 -17.28 15.80 -3.57
CA SER A 443 -17.74 14.87 -2.53
C SER A 443 -18.72 13.87 -3.12
N ILE A 444 -18.51 12.58 -2.87
CA ILE A 444 -19.46 11.53 -3.27
C ILE A 444 -20.74 11.53 -2.44
N SER A 445 -20.86 12.41 -1.43
CA SER A 445 -22.01 12.53 -0.53
C SER A 445 -22.51 13.96 -0.42
N ALA A 446 -23.82 14.10 -0.24
CA ALA A 446 -24.51 15.36 0.02
C ALA A 446 -25.65 15.13 1.04
N GLU A 447 -26.90 15.01 0.61
CA GLU A 447 -28.07 15.00 1.50
C GLU A 447 -28.31 13.66 2.21
N HIS A 448 -27.87 12.55 1.61
CA HIS A 448 -28.26 11.20 2.06
C HIS A 448 -27.16 10.43 2.80
N GLY A 449 -25.96 10.98 2.96
CA GLY A 449 -24.82 10.28 3.56
C GLY A 449 -24.15 9.25 2.63
N ILE A 450 -23.49 8.27 3.24
CA ILE A 450 -22.72 7.20 2.58
C ILE A 450 -23.55 5.92 2.46
N GLY A 451 -24.19 5.51 3.55
CA GLY A 451 -24.96 4.29 3.68
C GLY A 451 -24.23 3.04 3.17
N GLN A 452 -25.00 2.05 2.72
CA GLN A 452 -24.48 0.82 2.13
C GLN A 452 -23.99 1.03 0.69
N LEU A 453 -24.59 1.96 -0.05
CA LEU A 453 -24.30 2.20 -1.46
C LEU A 453 -22.87 2.69 -1.70
N LYS A 454 -22.41 3.65 -0.89
CA LYS A 454 -21.16 4.37 -1.14
C LYS A 454 -19.98 3.87 -0.30
N ARG A 455 -20.22 2.99 0.68
CA ARG A 455 -19.22 2.49 1.64
C ARG A 455 -17.94 1.96 0.99
N ASN A 456 -18.06 1.20 -0.10
CA ASN A 456 -16.90 0.62 -0.79
C ASN A 456 -16.01 1.64 -1.52
N TYR A 457 -16.49 2.88 -1.67
CA TYR A 457 -15.74 3.98 -2.28
C TYR A 457 -15.12 4.90 -1.22
N MET A 458 -15.34 4.66 0.08
CA MET A 458 -14.72 5.48 1.13
C MET A 458 -13.19 5.43 1.12
N SER A 459 -12.60 4.33 0.62
CA SER A 459 -11.14 4.18 0.51
C SER A 459 -10.49 5.09 -0.53
N ILE A 460 -11.24 5.61 -1.51
CA ILE A 460 -10.74 6.62 -2.45
C ILE A 460 -10.96 8.05 -1.96
N VAL A 461 -11.92 8.26 -1.05
CA VAL A 461 -12.29 9.59 -0.52
C VAL A 461 -11.47 9.95 0.72
N THR A 462 -11.40 9.04 1.70
CA THR A 462 -10.88 9.34 3.03
C THR A 462 -9.42 8.91 3.15
N LYS A 463 -8.57 9.85 3.58
CA LYS A 463 -7.15 9.58 3.88
C LYS A 463 -7.02 8.64 5.08
N ASP A 464 -6.01 7.77 5.08
CA ASP A 464 -5.78 6.76 6.13
C ASP A 464 -5.73 7.36 7.55
N ASP A 465 -5.14 8.56 7.72
CA ASP A 465 -5.09 9.26 9.00
C ASP A 465 -6.49 9.65 9.52
N MET A 466 -7.42 10.01 8.63
CA MET A 466 -8.80 10.32 9.00
C MET A 466 -9.60 9.06 9.35
N VAL A 467 -9.34 7.94 8.66
CA VAL A 467 -9.90 6.63 9.02
C VAL A 467 -9.44 6.23 10.43
N LEU A 468 -8.15 6.42 10.73
CA LEU A 468 -7.58 6.14 12.03
C LEU A 468 -8.17 7.04 13.12
N MET A 469 -8.28 8.35 12.88
CA MET A 469 -8.93 9.27 13.83
C MET A 469 -10.39 8.90 14.09
N ALA A 470 -11.17 8.57 13.05
CA ALA A 470 -12.54 8.10 13.21
C ALA A 470 -12.62 6.77 13.98
N LYS A 471 -11.61 5.89 13.86
CA LYS A 471 -11.50 4.68 14.67
C LYS A 471 -11.22 5.03 16.14
N TYR A 472 -10.30 5.94 16.42
CA TYR A 472 -10.00 6.40 17.78
C TYR A 472 -11.21 7.04 18.48
N VAL A 473 -11.94 7.90 17.79
CA VAL A 473 -13.15 8.53 18.36
C VAL A 473 -14.17 7.44 18.74
N ARG A 474 -14.40 6.46 17.86
CA ARG A 474 -15.34 5.37 18.10
C ARG A 474 -14.92 4.41 19.21
N GLU A 475 -13.67 3.96 19.16
CA GLU A 475 -13.20 2.84 19.99
C GLU A 475 -12.61 3.29 21.32
N GLU A 476 -12.06 4.49 21.44
CA GLU A 476 -11.47 4.99 22.69
C GLU A 476 -12.33 6.08 23.32
N ALA A 477 -12.59 7.19 22.60
CA ALA A 477 -13.24 8.36 23.19
C ALA A 477 -14.69 8.06 23.62
N LEU A 478 -15.47 7.40 22.76
CA LEU A 478 -16.86 7.05 23.07
C LEU A 478 -16.99 5.80 23.96
N ALA A 479 -15.96 4.95 24.04
CA ALA A 479 -15.97 3.78 24.92
C ALA A 479 -15.73 4.13 26.42
N GLY A 480 -15.42 5.39 26.74
CA GLY A 480 -15.21 5.86 28.10
C GLY A 480 -13.92 5.34 28.77
N ARG A 481 -12.98 4.79 28.00
CA ARG A 481 -11.70 4.27 28.51
C ARG A 481 -10.74 5.43 28.83
N ARG A 482 -9.98 5.33 29.94
CA ARG A 482 -8.90 6.30 30.19
C ARG A 482 -7.77 6.09 29.19
N ILE A 483 -7.15 7.18 28.75
CA ILE A 483 -5.95 7.12 27.89
C ILE A 483 -4.88 6.28 28.59
N GLY A 484 -4.38 5.25 27.91
CA GLY A 484 -3.39 4.30 28.44
C GLY A 484 -3.94 3.17 29.32
N GLU A 485 -5.26 3.09 29.54
CA GLU A 485 -5.89 1.98 30.26
C GLU A 485 -5.78 0.68 29.45
N ASN A 486 -5.47 -0.43 30.14
CA ASN A 486 -5.41 -1.75 29.53
C ASN A 486 -6.84 -2.14 29.06
N PRO A 487 -7.08 -2.31 27.74
CA PRO A 487 -8.42 -2.64 27.23
C PRO A 487 -8.89 -4.02 27.70
N PHE A 488 -8.00 -4.86 28.21
CA PHE A 488 -8.29 -6.22 28.67
C PHE A 488 -8.41 -6.34 30.19
N LEU A 489 -8.58 -5.23 30.93
CA LEU A 489 -8.64 -5.25 32.39
C LEU A 489 -9.71 -6.21 32.93
N GLU A 490 -10.85 -6.36 32.26
CA GLU A 490 -11.93 -7.28 32.66
C GLU A 490 -11.59 -8.77 32.53
N TYR A 491 -10.56 -9.11 31.75
CA TYR A 491 -10.12 -10.49 31.55
C TYR A 491 -9.11 -10.91 32.63
N ILE A 492 -8.44 -9.96 33.27
CA ILE A 492 -7.44 -10.21 34.30
C ILE A 492 -8.13 -10.71 35.57
N GLY A 493 -7.66 -11.85 36.09
CA GLY A 493 -8.21 -12.46 37.30
C GLY A 493 -9.37 -13.45 37.07
N LEU A 494 -9.86 -13.58 35.83
CA LEU A 494 -10.77 -14.66 35.46
C LEU A 494 -10.11 -16.04 35.67
N PRO A 495 -10.90 -17.10 35.94
CA PRO A 495 -10.37 -18.43 36.17
C PRO A 495 -9.62 -18.95 34.93
N LYS A 496 -8.69 -19.89 35.14
CA LYS A 496 -7.97 -20.54 34.06
C LYS A 496 -8.78 -21.73 33.51
N LYS A 497 -8.61 -22.02 32.23
CA LYS A 497 -9.27 -23.07 31.47
C LYS A 497 -8.24 -23.80 30.60
N ASP A 498 -8.41 -25.12 30.47
CA ASP A 498 -7.73 -25.88 29.44
C ASP A 498 -8.38 -25.63 28.07
N TRP A 499 -7.60 -25.07 27.15
CA TRP A 499 -8.03 -24.74 25.79
C TRP A 499 -7.65 -25.81 24.75
N HIS A 500 -7.07 -26.94 25.16
CA HIS A 500 -6.84 -28.05 24.24
C HIS A 500 -8.16 -28.64 23.75
N ASP A 501 -8.29 -28.79 22.44
CA ASP A 501 -9.37 -29.58 21.82
C ASP A 501 -8.93 -31.03 21.70
N TYR A 502 -9.01 -31.77 22.81
CA TYR A 502 -8.58 -33.18 22.85
C TYR A 502 -9.36 -34.06 21.86
N LYS A 503 -10.63 -33.73 21.59
CA LYS A 503 -11.45 -34.46 20.62
C LYS A 503 -10.88 -34.30 19.21
N ALA A 504 -10.63 -33.05 18.78
CA ALA A 504 -10.03 -32.80 17.47
C ALA A 504 -8.61 -33.40 17.36
N MET A 505 -7.81 -33.35 18.44
CA MET A 505 -6.49 -33.99 18.48
C MET A 505 -6.57 -35.52 18.32
N GLU A 506 -7.52 -36.18 18.99
CA GLU A 506 -7.72 -37.63 18.87
C GLU A 506 -8.23 -38.04 17.49
N GLU A 507 -9.13 -37.25 16.89
CA GLU A 507 -9.59 -37.43 15.52
C GLU A 507 -8.45 -37.26 14.52
N ASP A 508 -7.60 -36.24 14.70
CA ASP A 508 -6.41 -36.03 13.87
C ASP A 508 -5.42 -37.21 13.95
N LEU A 509 -5.19 -37.76 15.15
CA LEU A 509 -4.30 -38.92 15.35
C LEU A 509 -4.75 -40.16 14.56
N LYS A 510 -6.05 -40.30 14.28
CA LYS A 510 -6.61 -41.42 13.51
C LYS A 510 -6.44 -41.25 12.00
N ARG A 511 -6.07 -40.06 11.52
CA ARG A 511 -5.96 -39.76 10.08
C ARG A 511 -4.70 -40.38 9.47
N VAL A 512 -4.89 -40.98 8.30
CA VAL A 512 -3.82 -41.58 7.50
C VAL A 512 -3.91 -41.07 6.06
N GLY A 513 -2.75 -40.89 5.41
CA GLY A 513 -2.68 -40.34 4.05
C GLY A 513 -1.41 -39.53 3.81
N ASN A 514 -1.32 -38.91 2.63
CA ASN A 514 -0.16 -38.12 2.23
C ASN A 514 0.04 -36.93 3.18
N GLY A 515 1.19 -36.86 3.84
CA GLY A 515 1.55 -35.72 4.70
C GLY A 515 0.78 -35.61 6.01
N GLU A 516 -0.14 -36.54 6.32
CA GLU A 516 -0.83 -36.59 7.61
C GLU A 516 0.16 -36.75 8.77
N GLN A 517 -0.19 -36.23 9.95
CA GLN A 517 0.68 -36.13 11.12
C GLN A 517 1.95 -35.30 10.88
N GLY A 518 1.92 -34.40 9.90
CA GLY A 518 3.08 -33.59 9.51
C GLY A 518 4.22 -34.39 8.88
N LYS A 519 3.98 -35.64 8.47
CA LYS A 519 5.02 -36.51 7.89
C LYS A 519 5.50 -35.99 6.53
N ALA A 520 6.75 -36.28 6.19
CA ALA A 520 7.28 -36.03 4.85
C ALA A 520 6.47 -36.80 3.79
N PHE A 521 6.06 -36.12 2.71
CA PHE A 521 5.52 -36.79 1.53
C PHE A 521 6.59 -36.84 0.43
N VAL A 522 6.91 -38.06 0.01
CA VAL A 522 7.78 -38.33 -1.14
C VAL A 522 6.91 -38.94 -2.23
N ILE A 523 6.96 -38.36 -3.43
CA ILE A 523 6.12 -38.79 -4.56
C ILE A 523 6.53 -40.23 -4.96
N PRO A 524 5.61 -41.21 -4.89
CA PRO A 524 5.89 -42.55 -5.37
C PRO A 524 6.00 -42.55 -6.91
N ASN A 525 6.92 -43.36 -7.45
CA ASN A 525 7.08 -43.60 -8.90
C ASN A 525 7.19 -42.32 -9.75
N GLN A 526 8.14 -41.45 -9.43
CA GLN A 526 8.33 -40.17 -10.13
C GLN A 526 8.74 -40.36 -11.60
N THR A 527 7.79 -40.19 -12.52
CA THR A 527 8.06 -40.19 -13.96
C THR A 527 8.78 -38.88 -14.37
N PRO A 528 9.46 -38.85 -15.53
CA PRO A 528 10.09 -37.64 -16.05
C PRO A 528 9.12 -36.44 -16.20
N GLU A 529 7.86 -36.70 -16.57
CA GLU A 529 6.82 -35.67 -16.72
C GLU A 529 6.45 -35.05 -15.38
N ILE A 530 6.21 -35.88 -14.35
CA ILE A 530 5.93 -35.42 -12.99
C ILE A 530 7.13 -34.64 -12.44
N LYS A 531 8.35 -35.12 -12.70
CA LYS A 531 9.57 -34.43 -12.27
C LYS A 531 9.67 -33.02 -12.87
N LYS A 532 9.35 -32.88 -14.17
CA LYS A 532 9.33 -31.58 -14.85
C LYS A 532 8.30 -30.63 -14.24
N ILE A 533 7.06 -31.08 -14.02
CA ILE A 533 6.01 -30.26 -13.40
C ILE A 533 6.43 -29.84 -11.98
N GLN A 534 6.98 -30.77 -11.19
CA GLN A 534 7.52 -30.49 -9.86
C GLN A 534 8.58 -29.40 -9.93
N ASP A 535 9.57 -29.51 -10.82
CA ASP A 535 10.67 -28.56 -10.92
C ASP A 535 10.21 -27.17 -11.41
N ASP A 536 9.25 -27.13 -12.35
CA ASP A 536 8.65 -25.87 -12.80
C ASP A 536 7.87 -25.17 -11.68
N LEU A 537 7.03 -25.93 -10.93
CA LEU A 537 6.32 -25.42 -9.76
C LEU A 537 7.27 -25.03 -8.63
N TYR A 538 8.39 -25.73 -8.47
CA TYR A 538 9.43 -25.34 -7.53
C TYR A 538 10.06 -24.00 -7.92
N ARG A 539 10.41 -23.83 -9.20
CA ARG A 539 11.08 -22.61 -9.69
C ARG A 539 10.23 -21.36 -9.46
N VAL A 540 8.91 -21.44 -9.67
CA VAL A 540 8.01 -20.28 -9.52
C VAL A 540 7.53 -20.04 -8.10
N ASN A 541 7.74 -20.98 -7.17
CA ASN A 541 7.31 -20.86 -5.76
C ASN A 541 8.46 -20.95 -4.74
N GLY A 542 9.68 -21.34 -5.11
CA GLY A 542 10.79 -21.54 -4.16
C GLY A 542 10.65 -22.74 -3.21
N TYR A 543 9.58 -23.51 -3.34
CA TYR A 543 9.31 -24.79 -2.65
C TYR A 543 8.45 -25.69 -3.55
N ASN A 544 8.34 -26.97 -3.20
CA ASN A 544 7.65 -28.00 -3.97
C ASN A 544 6.12 -27.88 -3.92
N ALA A 545 5.59 -26.90 -4.65
CA ALA A 545 4.15 -26.67 -4.74
C ALA A 545 3.37 -27.88 -5.27
N TYR A 546 3.98 -28.73 -6.11
CA TYR A 546 3.38 -30.00 -6.53
C TYR A 546 3.12 -30.93 -5.33
N VAL A 547 4.08 -31.07 -4.42
CA VAL A 547 3.87 -31.81 -3.16
C VAL A 547 2.79 -31.15 -2.32
N SER A 548 2.74 -29.81 -2.26
CA SER A 548 1.66 -29.09 -1.57
C SER A 548 0.28 -29.49 -2.11
N ASP A 549 0.13 -29.57 -3.43
CA ASP A 549 -1.15 -29.93 -4.05
C ASP A 549 -1.55 -31.39 -3.79
N MET A 550 -0.58 -32.28 -3.53
CA MET A 550 -0.80 -33.71 -3.27
C MET A 550 -1.09 -34.07 -1.80
N ILE A 551 -0.99 -33.09 -0.88
CA ILE A 551 -1.29 -33.28 0.55
C ILE A 551 -2.61 -32.57 0.93
N PRO A 552 -3.44 -33.16 1.81
CA PRO A 552 -4.73 -32.57 2.20
C PRO A 552 -4.61 -31.14 2.73
N LEU A 553 -5.44 -30.22 2.23
CA LEU A 553 -5.46 -28.81 2.66
C LEU A 553 -5.69 -28.65 4.17
N ASN A 554 -6.39 -29.59 4.79
CA ASN A 554 -6.67 -29.62 6.23
C ASN A 554 -5.94 -30.78 6.93
N ARG A 555 -4.73 -31.17 6.48
CA ARG A 555 -3.95 -32.26 7.08
C ARG A 555 -3.75 -32.09 8.59
N SER A 556 -3.66 -33.20 9.30
CA SER A 556 -3.20 -33.26 10.69
C SER A 556 -1.69 -32.96 10.80
N VAL A 557 -1.25 -32.47 11.96
CA VAL A 557 0.16 -32.28 12.31
C VAL A 557 0.47 -33.02 13.60
N ASN A 558 1.74 -33.35 13.84
CA ASN A 558 2.17 -33.88 15.12
C ASN A 558 2.28 -32.78 16.18
N ASP A 559 1.98 -33.11 17.44
CA ASP A 559 2.22 -32.22 18.57
C ASP A 559 3.70 -32.24 18.95
N ILE A 560 4.44 -31.23 18.53
CA ILE A 560 5.88 -31.08 18.77
C ILE A 560 6.20 -30.11 19.91
N ARG A 561 5.19 -29.61 20.62
CA ARG A 561 5.39 -28.71 21.76
C ARG A 561 6.10 -29.46 22.89
N ASN A 562 6.74 -28.70 23.78
CA ASN A 562 7.25 -29.28 25.02
C ASN A 562 6.12 -30.03 25.75
N PRO A 563 6.30 -31.29 26.20
CA PRO A 563 5.23 -32.06 26.83
C PRO A 563 4.54 -31.34 27.99
N LYS A 564 5.28 -30.51 28.76
CA LYS A 564 4.74 -29.72 29.87
C LYS A 564 3.78 -28.61 29.43
N CYS A 565 3.74 -28.25 28.15
CA CYS A 565 2.75 -27.28 27.63
C CYS A 565 1.32 -27.82 27.71
N LYS A 566 1.13 -29.14 27.79
CA LYS A 566 -0.19 -29.77 27.93
C LYS A 566 -0.83 -29.50 29.30
N ASP A 567 -0.02 -29.29 30.32
CA ASP A 567 -0.48 -29.05 31.69
C ASP A 567 -0.84 -27.58 31.96
N ILE A 568 -0.64 -26.68 30.98
CA ILE A 568 -0.83 -25.24 31.14
C ILE A 568 -2.26 -24.84 30.75
N GLN A 569 -2.93 -24.16 31.69
CA GLN A 569 -4.24 -23.55 31.50
C GLN A 569 -4.10 -22.04 31.33
N TYR A 570 -4.96 -21.45 30.49
CA TYR A 570 -4.95 -20.01 30.19
C TYR A 570 -6.26 -19.35 30.61
N ILE A 571 -6.34 -18.01 30.62
CA ILE A 571 -7.56 -17.26 30.99
C ILE A 571 -8.79 -17.82 30.24
N SER A 572 -9.88 -18.05 30.99
CA SER A 572 -11.09 -18.74 30.51
C SER A 572 -11.92 -17.99 29.48
N LYS A 573 -11.69 -16.68 29.30
CA LYS A 573 -12.27 -15.84 28.26
C LYS A 573 -11.13 -15.23 27.45
N LEU A 574 -11.20 -15.27 26.12
CA LEU A 574 -10.17 -14.71 25.24
C LEU A 574 -10.76 -13.51 24.48
N PRO A 575 -9.98 -12.43 24.29
CA PRO A 575 -10.31 -11.35 23.36
C PRO A 575 -10.42 -11.85 21.93
N THR A 576 -11.11 -11.07 21.09
CA THR A 576 -11.27 -11.36 19.68
C THR A 576 -9.95 -11.14 18.90
N VAL A 577 -9.74 -11.95 17.86
CA VAL A 577 -8.50 -11.95 17.07
C VAL A 577 -8.78 -11.79 15.58
N SER A 578 -8.05 -10.88 14.94
CA SER A 578 -7.90 -10.81 13.48
C SER A 578 -6.53 -11.36 13.08
N VAL A 579 -6.50 -12.34 12.18
CA VAL A 579 -5.26 -12.91 11.63
C VAL A 579 -4.99 -12.31 10.26
N ILE A 580 -3.79 -11.79 10.04
CA ILE A 580 -3.42 -11.05 8.82
C ILE A 580 -2.36 -11.84 8.04
N PHE A 581 -2.69 -12.19 6.81
CA PHE A 581 -1.85 -12.91 5.86
C PHE A 581 -1.53 -12.03 4.63
N PRO A 582 -0.40 -11.31 4.61
CA PRO A 582 0.08 -10.69 3.38
C PRO A 582 0.62 -11.76 2.42
N PHE A 583 0.35 -11.62 1.12
CA PHE A 583 0.91 -12.52 0.11
C PHE A 583 1.08 -11.86 -1.25
N TYR A 584 2.07 -12.34 -2.02
CA TYR A 584 2.32 -11.95 -3.41
C TYR A 584 2.74 -13.19 -4.20
N ASN A 585 1.96 -13.56 -5.22
CA ASN A 585 2.18 -14.74 -6.05
C ASN A 585 2.36 -16.06 -5.27
N GLU A 586 1.74 -16.17 -4.08
CA GLU A 586 1.83 -17.35 -3.25
C GLU A 586 1.03 -18.53 -3.84
N HIS A 587 1.50 -19.77 -3.66
CA HIS A 587 0.78 -20.92 -4.21
C HIS A 587 -0.55 -21.15 -3.50
N LYS A 588 -1.63 -21.30 -4.27
CA LYS A 588 -3.02 -21.31 -3.75
C LYS A 588 -3.26 -22.35 -2.65
N SER A 589 -2.72 -23.57 -2.80
CA SER A 589 -2.90 -24.63 -1.80
C SER A 589 -2.14 -24.36 -0.50
N ALA A 590 -1.02 -23.62 -0.54
CA ALA A 590 -0.32 -23.17 0.66
C ALA A 590 -1.17 -22.16 1.44
N ILE A 591 -1.75 -21.15 0.77
CA ILE A 591 -2.63 -20.15 1.39
C ILE A 591 -3.85 -20.83 2.03
N LEU A 592 -4.53 -21.72 1.28
CA LEU A 592 -5.69 -22.44 1.80
C LEU A 592 -5.35 -23.31 3.01
N ARG A 593 -4.18 -23.98 2.99
CA ARG A 593 -3.71 -24.77 4.12
C ARG A 593 -3.43 -23.92 5.35
N SER A 594 -2.88 -22.72 5.17
CA SER A 594 -2.74 -21.75 6.27
C SER A 594 -4.08 -21.36 6.86
N ILE A 595 -5.09 -21.05 6.03
CA ILE A 595 -6.44 -20.74 6.50
C ILE A 595 -7.02 -21.90 7.32
N TYR A 596 -7.05 -23.11 6.76
CA TYR A 596 -7.62 -24.27 7.46
C TYR A 596 -6.85 -24.61 8.74
N SER A 597 -5.52 -24.51 8.70
CA SER A 597 -4.69 -24.76 9.87
C SER A 597 -5.00 -23.79 11.01
N ILE A 598 -5.24 -22.51 10.71
CA ILE A 598 -5.58 -21.51 11.72
C ILE A 598 -6.99 -21.75 12.25
N LEU A 599 -7.98 -21.94 11.38
CA LEU A 599 -9.37 -22.14 11.78
C LEU A 599 -9.56 -23.41 12.61
N ASN A 600 -8.97 -24.53 12.18
CA ASN A 600 -9.19 -25.83 12.83
C ASN A 600 -8.49 -25.96 14.18
N ARG A 601 -7.42 -25.19 14.44
CA ARG A 601 -6.61 -25.30 15.67
C ARG A 601 -6.70 -24.07 16.57
N SER A 602 -7.64 -23.18 16.31
CA SER A 602 -7.95 -22.04 17.18
C SER A 602 -9.25 -22.28 17.94
N PRO A 603 -9.40 -21.78 19.18
CA PRO A 603 -10.65 -21.88 19.90
C PRO A 603 -11.81 -21.23 19.13
N SER A 604 -12.99 -21.86 19.21
CA SER A 604 -14.20 -21.35 18.56
C SER A 604 -14.55 -19.93 19.04
N ASN A 605 -15.10 -19.12 18.13
CA ASN A 605 -15.47 -17.71 18.36
C ASN A 605 -14.33 -16.76 18.76
N THR A 606 -13.07 -17.20 18.82
CA THR A 606 -11.92 -16.33 19.13
C THR A 606 -11.38 -15.63 17.88
N ILE A 607 -11.18 -16.38 16.79
CA ILE A 607 -10.87 -15.79 15.48
C ILE A 607 -12.17 -15.22 14.91
N VAL A 608 -12.21 -13.91 14.72
CA VAL A 608 -13.38 -13.20 14.17
C VAL A 608 -13.20 -12.84 12.70
N GLN A 609 -11.96 -12.85 12.22
CA GLN A 609 -11.62 -12.49 10.85
C GLN A 609 -10.22 -13.01 10.49
N ILE A 610 -10.07 -13.51 9.27
CA ILE A 610 -8.77 -13.73 8.61
C ILE A 610 -8.71 -12.78 7.42
N ILE A 611 -7.69 -11.93 7.37
CA ILE A 611 -7.50 -10.96 6.30
C ILE A 611 -6.37 -11.44 5.40
N LEU A 612 -6.72 -11.79 4.16
CA LEU A 612 -5.74 -12.04 3.10
C LEU A 612 -5.46 -10.73 2.37
N VAL A 613 -4.23 -10.23 2.44
CA VAL A 613 -3.80 -9.04 1.70
C VAL A 613 -3.01 -9.47 0.47
N ASN A 614 -3.69 -9.56 -0.67
CA ASN A 614 -3.09 -9.82 -1.96
C ASN A 614 -2.38 -8.56 -2.46
N ASP A 615 -1.05 -8.57 -2.38
CA ASP A 615 -0.20 -7.42 -2.69
C ASP A 615 0.07 -7.27 -4.20
N ALA A 616 -1.01 -7.18 -4.98
CA ALA A 616 -1.02 -7.10 -6.44
C ALA A 616 -0.35 -8.29 -7.14
N SER A 617 -0.75 -9.52 -6.78
CA SER A 617 -0.29 -10.76 -7.43
C SER A 617 -0.52 -10.72 -8.94
N THR A 618 0.49 -11.13 -9.70
CA THR A 618 0.45 -11.24 -11.16
C THR A 618 -0.16 -12.56 -11.63
N LYS A 619 -0.28 -13.55 -10.74
CA LYS A 619 -1.01 -14.81 -10.97
C LYS A 619 -2.52 -14.53 -10.97
N ASN A 620 -3.16 -14.58 -12.15
CA ASN A 620 -4.58 -14.26 -12.31
C ASN A 620 -5.50 -15.10 -11.42
N GLU A 621 -5.16 -16.36 -11.19
CA GLU A 621 -5.92 -17.27 -10.35
C GLU A 621 -5.98 -16.86 -8.88
N LEU A 622 -5.10 -15.97 -8.41
CA LEU A 622 -5.04 -15.45 -7.04
C LEU A 622 -5.85 -14.16 -6.83
N ASN A 623 -6.46 -13.60 -7.87
CA ASN A 623 -7.24 -12.36 -7.80
C ASN A 623 -8.73 -12.68 -7.59
N GLU A 624 -9.63 -12.15 -8.43
CA GLU A 624 -11.07 -12.45 -8.34
C GLU A 624 -11.41 -13.95 -8.39
N PRO A 625 -10.76 -14.80 -9.21
CA PRO A 625 -11.02 -16.23 -9.18
C PRO A 625 -10.77 -16.89 -7.82
N PHE A 626 -9.80 -16.40 -7.04
CA PHE A 626 -9.55 -16.91 -5.70
C PHE A 626 -10.58 -16.40 -4.70
N ARG A 627 -10.98 -15.13 -4.80
CA ARG A 627 -12.06 -14.59 -3.98
C ARG A 627 -13.37 -15.37 -4.19
N GLU A 628 -13.68 -15.73 -5.43
CA GLU A 628 -14.83 -16.60 -5.74
C GLU A 628 -14.68 -18.01 -5.17
N ASP A 629 -13.48 -18.59 -5.23
CA ASP A 629 -13.19 -19.89 -4.63
C ASP A 629 -13.38 -19.88 -3.09
N LEU A 630 -12.94 -18.83 -2.41
CA LEU A 630 -13.18 -18.65 -0.97
C LEU A 630 -14.69 -18.61 -0.65
N LYS A 631 -15.50 -17.95 -1.49
CA LYS A 631 -16.96 -17.96 -1.36
C LYS A 631 -17.54 -19.36 -1.58
N LYS A 632 -17.13 -20.06 -2.64
CA LYS A 632 -17.59 -21.44 -2.95
C LYS A 632 -17.24 -22.44 -1.83
N ARG A 633 -16.13 -22.22 -1.13
CA ARG A 633 -15.70 -23.01 0.03
C ARG A 633 -16.43 -22.65 1.33
N GLY A 634 -17.33 -21.67 1.31
CA GLY A 634 -18.03 -21.19 2.50
C GLY A 634 -17.12 -20.47 3.49
N LEU A 635 -16.00 -19.88 3.03
CA LEU A 635 -15.04 -19.19 3.88
C LEU A 635 -15.26 -17.66 3.92
N SER A 636 -16.09 -17.10 3.06
CA SER A 636 -16.31 -15.64 2.97
C SER A 636 -16.98 -15.02 4.20
N ASN A 637 -17.51 -15.83 5.11
CA ASN A 637 -18.04 -15.40 6.41
C ASN A 637 -16.94 -15.23 7.49
N ILE A 638 -15.73 -15.70 7.24
CA ILE A 638 -14.59 -15.58 8.17
C ILE A 638 -13.33 -15.00 7.51
N VAL A 639 -13.17 -15.15 6.20
CA VAL A 639 -12.02 -14.70 5.42
C VAL A 639 -12.39 -13.49 4.56
N GLU A 640 -11.74 -12.35 4.81
CA GLU A 640 -11.77 -11.16 3.97
C GLU A 640 -10.53 -11.14 3.07
N MET A 641 -10.70 -10.80 1.79
CA MET A 641 -9.60 -10.72 0.84
C MET A 641 -9.50 -9.33 0.21
N ILE A 642 -8.42 -8.62 0.53
CA ILE A 642 -8.06 -7.31 0.01
C ILE A 642 -7.11 -7.51 -1.17
N ILE A 643 -7.37 -6.84 -2.30
CA ILE A 643 -6.50 -6.87 -3.48
C ILE A 643 -5.95 -5.47 -3.70
N ASN A 644 -4.65 -5.30 -3.48
CA ASN A 644 -3.98 -4.02 -3.70
C ASN A 644 -3.92 -3.71 -5.21
N ARG A 645 -4.15 -2.45 -5.57
CA ARG A 645 -4.07 -1.97 -6.97
C ARG A 645 -2.63 -1.98 -7.50
N LYS A 646 -1.64 -1.88 -6.61
CA LYS A 646 -0.21 -1.90 -6.90
C LYS A 646 0.54 -2.68 -5.82
N ARG A 647 1.77 -3.10 -6.12
CA ARG A 647 2.61 -3.82 -5.16
C ARG A 647 3.17 -2.85 -4.11
N GLU A 648 2.66 -2.96 -2.88
CA GLU A 648 3.03 -2.11 -1.73
C GLU A 648 4.23 -2.68 -0.96
N GLY A 649 4.37 -4.00 -0.93
CA GLY A 649 5.35 -4.69 -0.10
C GLY A 649 4.76 -5.41 1.10
N LEU A 650 5.50 -6.37 1.65
CA LEU A 650 5.16 -7.14 2.85
C LEU A 650 4.80 -6.22 4.04
N ILE A 651 5.61 -5.19 4.30
CA ILE A 651 5.47 -4.30 5.45
C ILE A 651 4.13 -3.53 5.38
N ARG A 652 3.87 -2.89 4.24
CA ARG A 652 2.65 -2.11 4.03
C ARG A 652 1.42 -2.99 3.82
N ALA A 653 1.57 -4.17 3.24
CA ALA A 653 0.49 -5.15 3.16
C ALA A 653 0.03 -5.58 4.56
N ARG A 654 0.96 -5.79 5.50
CA ARG A 654 0.60 -6.03 6.92
C ARG A 654 -0.17 -4.84 7.50
N GLN A 655 0.29 -3.61 7.23
CA GLN A 655 -0.38 -2.41 7.73
C GLN A 655 -1.80 -2.21 7.14
N ILE A 656 -1.98 -2.47 5.85
CA ILE A 656 -3.31 -2.48 5.19
C ILE A 656 -4.22 -3.51 5.84
N GLY A 657 -3.72 -4.72 6.11
CA GLY A 657 -4.47 -5.73 6.85
C GLY A 657 -4.85 -5.28 8.25
N ALA A 658 -3.94 -4.59 8.95
CA ALA A 658 -4.22 -4.03 10.27
C ALA A 658 -5.32 -2.94 10.24
N TYR A 659 -5.39 -2.11 9.19
CA TYR A 659 -6.44 -1.09 9.06
C TYR A 659 -7.83 -1.70 8.94
N HIS A 660 -7.95 -2.83 8.24
CA HIS A 660 -9.21 -3.57 8.06
C HIS A 660 -9.56 -4.50 9.23
N ALA A 661 -8.63 -4.72 10.17
CA ALA A 661 -8.83 -5.62 11.28
C ALA A 661 -9.87 -5.10 12.29
N ILE A 662 -10.81 -5.99 12.64
CA ILE A 662 -11.86 -5.74 13.63
C ILE A 662 -11.60 -6.40 15.00
N GLY A 663 -10.64 -7.33 15.08
CA GLY A 663 -10.27 -8.00 16.32
C GLY A 663 -9.48 -7.10 17.27
N GLU A 664 -9.64 -7.33 18.57
CA GLU A 664 -8.92 -6.58 19.61
C GLU A 664 -7.42 -6.91 19.64
N ILE A 665 -7.05 -8.10 19.16
CA ILE A 665 -5.67 -8.57 18.97
C ILE A 665 -5.42 -8.82 17.48
N LEU A 666 -4.28 -8.34 17.00
CA LEU A 666 -3.77 -8.56 15.65
C LEU A 666 -2.72 -9.67 15.69
N VAL A 667 -2.86 -10.67 14.82
CA VAL A 667 -1.87 -11.74 14.65
C VAL A 667 -1.36 -11.70 13.21
N PHE A 668 -0.07 -11.41 13.03
CA PHE A 668 0.56 -11.36 11.72
C PHE A 668 1.32 -12.65 11.44
N LEU A 669 1.02 -13.30 10.31
CA LEU A 669 1.61 -14.55 9.86
C LEU A 669 1.85 -14.50 8.35
N ASP A 670 2.83 -15.23 7.82
CA ASP A 670 2.97 -15.36 6.36
C ASP A 670 2.00 -16.43 5.80
N ALA A 671 1.55 -16.24 4.56
CA ALA A 671 0.51 -17.05 3.90
C ALA A 671 0.96 -18.46 3.47
N HIS A 672 1.98 -19.01 4.12
CA HIS A 672 2.54 -20.35 3.92
C HIS A 672 2.97 -20.94 5.27
N SER A 673 2.05 -20.84 6.24
CA SER A 673 2.23 -21.28 7.61
C SER A 673 1.17 -22.27 8.07
N GLU A 674 1.51 -23.11 9.06
CA GLU A 674 0.58 -24.04 9.71
C GLU A 674 0.75 -23.95 11.23
N ALA A 675 -0.32 -23.65 11.95
CA ALA A 675 -0.33 -23.64 13.40
C ALA A 675 -0.35 -25.06 13.99
N ASN A 676 0.30 -25.24 15.15
CA ASN A 676 0.21 -26.46 15.96
C ASN A 676 -0.97 -26.38 16.95
N TYR A 677 -1.15 -27.41 17.78
CA TYR A 677 -2.25 -27.48 18.75
C TYR A 677 -2.12 -26.43 19.85
N ASN A 678 -3.27 -25.85 20.25
CA ASN A 678 -3.40 -24.87 21.33
C ASN A 678 -2.39 -23.70 21.21
N TRP A 679 -2.09 -23.28 19.98
CA TRP A 679 -1.07 -22.27 19.67
C TRP A 679 -1.50 -20.84 20.07
N LEU A 680 -2.80 -20.55 20.04
CA LEU A 680 -3.30 -19.18 20.14
C LEU A 680 -3.39 -18.65 21.59
N PRO A 681 -3.92 -19.38 22.58
CA PRO A 681 -3.97 -18.89 23.98
C PRO A 681 -2.62 -18.46 24.57
N PRO A 682 -1.48 -19.17 24.33
CA PRO A 682 -0.17 -18.71 24.77
C PRO A 682 0.29 -17.38 24.13
N LEU A 683 -0.24 -17.01 22.95
CA LEU A 683 0.04 -15.70 22.33
C LEU A 683 -0.82 -14.59 22.93
N ILE A 684 -2.06 -14.91 23.30
CA ILE A 684 -3.05 -13.94 23.77
C ILE A 684 -2.82 -13.54 25.23
N GLU A 685 -2.57 -14.50 26.12
CA GLU A 685 -2.56 -14.24 27.56
C GLU A 685 -1.54 -13.18 28.01
N PRO A 686 -0.27 -13.16 27.52
CA PRO A 686 0.65 -12.10 27.88
C PRO A 686 0.18 -10.70 27.45
N ILE A 687 -0.58 -10.62 26.35
CA ILE A 687 -1.20 -9.38 25.85
C ILE A 687 -2.36 -8.95 26.75
N ILE A 688 -3.18 -9.88 27.25
CA ILE A 688 -4.23 -9.57 28.23
C ILE A 688 -3.62 -8.94 29.48
N ILE A 689 -2.58 -9.58 30.03
CA ILE A 689 -1.92 -9.12 31.27
C ILE A 689 -1.30 -7.73 31.08
N ASN A 690 -0.65 -7.51 29.94
CA ASN A 690 -0.12 -6.20 29.55
C ASN A 690 -0.27 -5.98 28.05
N TYR A 691 -1.23 -5.13 27.67
CA TYR A 691 -1.56 -4.85 26.26
C TYR A 691 -0.40 -4.28 25.43
N LYS A 692 0.63 -3.74 26.09
CA LYS A 692 1.88 -3.25 25.48
C LYS A 692 2.93 -4.35 25.22
N THR A 693 2.52 -5.61 25.34
CA THR A 693 3.38 -6.77 25.06
C THR A 693 3.16 -7.24 23.63
N VAL A 694 4.26 -7.47 22.91
CA VAL A 694 4.28 -8.18 21.63
C VAL A 694 4.74 -9.61 21.88
N VAL A 695 4.02 -10.58 21.34
CA VAL A 695 4.28 -12.01 21.60
C VAL A 695 4.58 -12.73 20.29
N CYS A 696 5.75 -13.36 20.18
CA CYS A 696 6.10 -14.16 19.02
C CYS A 696 5.94 -15.66 19.33
N PRO A 697 5.39 -16.46 18.40
CA PRO A 697 5.46 -17.92 18.51
C PRO A 697 6.87 -18.42 18.18
N LEU A 698 7.17 -19.67 18.55
CA LEU A 698 8.30 -20.37 17.97
C LEU A 698 7.96 -20.80 16.54
N VAL A 699 8.83 -20.41 15.61
CA VAL A 699 8.68 -20.68 14.18
C VAL A 699 9.39 -21.98 13.83
N ASP A 700 8.62 -23.00 13.49
CA ASP A 700 9.06 -24.33 13.13
C ASP A 700 9.19 -24.50 11.60
N ILE A 701 9.75 -25.62 11.15
CA ILE A 701 10.05 -25.84 9.73
C ILE A 701 8.96 -26.69 9.09
N ILE A 702 8.41 -26.19 7.99
CA ILE A 702 7.77 -27.01 6.96
C ILE A 702 8.79 -27.19 5.84
N ASN A 703 9.24 -28.43 5.62
CA ASN A 703 10.29 -28.73 4.65
C ASN A 703 9.84 -28.34 3.22
N CYS A 704 10.65 -27.53 2.54
CA CYS A 704 10.36 -27.03 1.20
C CYS A 704 10.26 -28.12 0.11
N ASP A 705 10.89 -29.28 0.30
CA ASP A 705 10.88 -30.38 -0.67
C ASP A 705 9.74 -31.38 -0.39
N THR A 706 9.52 -31.73 0.88
CA THR A 706 8.63 -32.85 1.29
C THR A 706 7.41 -32.44 2.11
N PHE A 707 7.31 -31.16 2.50
CA PHE A 707 6.28 -30.62 3.39
C PHE A 707 6.24 -31.27 4.79
N GLU A 708 7.30 -31.95 5.21
CA GLU A 708 7.45 -32.43 6.60
C GLU A 708 7.38 -31.25 7.59
N TYR A 709 6.52 -31.36 8.60
CA TYR A 709 6.40 -30.42 9.70
C TYR A 709 7.27 -30.91 10.87
N ARG A 710 8.26 -30.11 11.29
CA ARG A 710 9.17 -30.48 12.38
C ARG A 710 9.68 -29.28 13.15
N SER A 711 10.04 -29.51 14.42
CA SER A 711 10.62 -28.49 15.28
C SER A 711 11.90 -27.92 14.68
N GLN A 712 12.05 -26.59 14.70
CA GLN A 712 13.33 -25.96 14.35
C GLN A 712 14.33 -26.09 15.51
N ASP A 713 13.88 -25.73 16.71
CA ASP A 713 14.62 -25.79 17.98
C ASP A 713 13.68 -25.51 19.17
N GLU A 714 14.23 -25.39 20.38
CA GLU A 714 13.49 -25.04 21.60
C GLU A 714 13.50 -23.53 21.91
N GLY A 715 13.74 -22.70 20.90
CA GLY A 715 13.77 -21.25 20.99
C GLY A 715 15.17 -20.67 21.24
N GLY A 716 15.29 -19.38 20.93
CA GLY A 716 16.46 -18.55 21.20
C GLY A 716 16.06 -17.08 21.13
N ARG A 717 16.72 -16.23 21.90
CA ARG A 717 16.40 -14.80 21.96
C ARG A 717 16.86 -14.13 20.66
N GLY A 718 15.97 -13.47 19.93
CA GLY A 718 16.33 -12.83 18.68
C GLY A 718 17.19 -11.58 18.88
N SER A 719 18.08 -11.33 17.92
CA SER A 719 19.17 -10.35 18.00
C SER A 719 19.60 -9.93 16.59
N PHE A 720 20.69 -9.18 16.48
CA PHE A 720 21.25 -8.71 15.21
C PHE A 720 22.78 -8.68 15.27
N ASP A 721 23.44 -8.63 14.12
CA ASP A 721 24.83 -8.15 14.07
C ASP A 721 24.86 -6.69 13.62
N TRP A 722 26.03 -6.05 13.68
CA TRP A 722 26.19 -4.67 13.25
C TRP A 722 26.20 -4.48 11.73
N ASN A 723 25.89 -5.53 10.96
CA ASN A 723 25.53 -5.47 9.54
C ASN A 723 24.01 -5.42 9.31
N PHE A 724 23.21 -5.42 10.38
CA PHE A 724 21.76 -5.57 10.35
C PHE A 724 21.29 -6.93 9.80
N ASN A 725 22.07 -7.99 10.01
CA ASN A 725 21.59 -9.35 9.80
C ASN A 725 20.93 -9.86 11.07
N TYR A 726 19.82 -10.59 10.94
CA TYR A 726 19.18 -11.22 12.09
C TYR A 726 20.09 -12.31 12.68
N LYS A 727 20.22 -12.32 14.00
CA LYS A 727 21.00 -13.28 14.77
C LYS A 727 20.17 -13.81 15.94
N ARG A 728 20.71 -14.80 16.63
CA ARG A 728 20.11 -15.32 17.87
C ARG A 728 21.14 -15.27 18.99
N LEU A 729 20.65 -15.03 20.20
CA LEU A 729 21.35 -15.15 21.47
C LEU A 729 20.82 -16.41 22.18
N PRO A 730 21.66 -17.08 23.00
CA PRO A 730 21.19 -18.21 23.78
C PRO A 730 20.13 -17.77 24.80
N LEU A 731 19.27 -18.71 25.17
CA LEU A 731 18.34 -18.55 26.30
C LEU A 731 19.12 -18.32 27.60
N SER A 732 18.56 -17.51 28.51
CA SER A 732 19.18 -17.32 29.82
C SER A 732 19.12 -18.61 30.64
N LYS A 733 19.90 -18.70 31.72
CA LYS A 733 19.86 -19.86 32.63
C LYS A 733 18.47 -20.07 33.23
N ASP A 734 17.70 -18.99 33.43
CA ASP A 734 16.37 -19.09 34.02
C ASP A 734 15.30 -19.46 32.99
N ASP A 735 15.45 -19.02 31.73
CA ASP A 735 14.60 -19.47 30.62
C ASP A 735 14.77 -20.98 30.39
N LEU A 736 16.02 -21.48 30.42
CA LEU A 736 16.32 -22.91 30.29
C LEU A 736 15.71 -23.76 31.42
N LYS A 737 15.56 -23.21 32.63
CA LYS A 737 14.87 -23.89 33.74
C LYS A 737 13.35 -23.94 33.55
N ASN A 738 12.80 -22.99 32.79
CA ASN A 738 11.36 -22.82 32.58
C ASN A 738 10.99 -22.86 31.09
N PRO A 739 11.20 -24.00 30.39
CA PRO A 739 11.14 -24.08 28.93
C PRO A 739 9.75 -23.85 28.33
N THR A 740 8.70 -23.76 29.15
CA THR A 740 7.32 -23.48 28.71
C THR A 740 6.88 -22.04 28.96
N LYS A 741 7.63 -21.28 29.77
CA LYS A 741 7.28 -19.90 30.12
C LYS A 741 7.72 -18.96 28.99
N PRO A 742 6.90 -17.96 28.61
CA PRO A 742 7.36 -16.91 27.70
C PRO A 742 8.61 -16.21 28.22
N PHE A 743 9.58 -15.99 27.34
CA PHE A 743 10.87 -15.37 27.67
C PHE A 743 11.10 -14.09 26.87
N TYR A 744 11.86 -13.13 27.41
CA TYR A 744 12.10 -11.85 26.75
C TYR A 744 13.06 -11.98 25.56
N SER A 745 12.70 -11.36 24.43
CA SER A 745 13.44 -11.43 23.17
C SER A 745 13.76 -10.00 22.67
N PRO A 746 15.04 -9.62 22.51
CA PRO A 746 15.40 -8.26 22.07
C PRO A 746 14.86 -7.87 20.70
N VAL A 747 14.91 -8.79 19.72
CA VAL A 747 14.49 -8.55 18.34
C VAL A 747 13.63 -9.70 17.84
N MET A 748 12.49 -9.42 17.22
CA MET A 748 11.63 -10.43 16.60
C MET A 748 12.18 -10.86 15.23
N ALA A 749 11.74 -11.99 14.69
CA ALA A 749 12.07 -12.40 13.32
C ALA A 749 11.28 -11.59 12.24
N GLY A 750 10.30 -10.77 12.64
CA GLY A 750 9.50 -9.88 11.78
C GLY A 750 8.24 -10.53 11.20
N GLY A 751 8.30 -11.82 10.84
CA GLY A 751 7.22 -12.52 10.16
C GLY A 751 6.02 -12.90 11.05
N TYR A 752 6.23 -13.09 12.35
CA TYR A 752 5.32 -13.86 13.21
C TYR A 752 5.17 -13.21 14.58
N PHE A 753 4.04 -12.56 14.85
CA PHE A 753 3.76 -12.02 16.18
C PHE A 753 2.28 -11.70 16.38
N ALA A 754 1.88 -11.63 17.65
CA ALA A 754 0.61 -11.11 18.13
C ALA A 754 0.84 -9.79 18.90
N ILE A 755 -0.06 -8.84 18.73
CA ILE A 755 -0.05 -7.53 19.40
C ILE A 755 -1.48 -7.04 19.61
N SER A 756 -1.77 -6.30 20.68
CA SER A 756 -3.07 -5.64 20.78
C SER A 756 -3.23 -4.60 19.67
N ALA A 757 -4.43 -4.51 19.07
CA ALA A 757 -4.71 -3.51 18.04
C ALA A 757 -4.46 -2.10 18.58
N LYS A 758 -4.83 -1.85 19.84
CA LYS A 758 -4.57 -0.60 20.56
C LYS A 758 -3.07 -0.25 20.57
N TRP A 759 -2.21 -1.18 21.01
CA TRP A 759 -0.78 -0.91 21.09
C TRP A 759 -0.12 -0.75 19.73
N PHE A 760 -0.54 -1.53 18.73
CA PHE A 760 -0.06 -1.39 17.35
C PHE A 760 -0.29 0.04 16.83
N TRP A 761 -1.47 0.61 17.06
CA TRP A 761 -1.80 1.97 16.61
C TRP A 761 -1.26 3.08 17.51
N GLU A 762 -1.14 2.87 18.83
CA GLU A 762 -0.41 3.80 19.72
C GLU A 762 1.04 4.00 19.23
N LEU A 763 1.67 2.91 18.77
CA LEU A 763 3.00 2.92 18.15
C LEU A 763 3.04 3.47 16.70
N GLY A 764 1.89 3.87 16.15
CA GLY A 764 1.76 4.38 14.79
C GLY A 764 1.91 3.32 13.70
N GLY A 765 1.72 2.04 14.02
CA GLY A 765 1.92 0.93 13.09
C GLY A 765 3.39 0.73 12.72
N TYR A 766 3.64 0.27 11.50
CA TYR A 766 4.99 0.32 10.92
C TYR A 766 5.29 1.74 10.42
N ASP A 767 6.57 2.05 10.27
CA ASP A 767 6.97 3.24 9.52
C ASP A 767 6.53 3.15 8.05
N ASP A 768 5.60 4.02 7.65
CA ASP A 768 5.08 4.14 6.28
C ASP A 768 6.17 4.29 5.23
N GLY A 769 7.33 4.83 5.60
CA GLY A 769 8.47 5.01 4.70
C GLY A 769 9.32 3.76 4.49
N LEU A 770 9.03 2.65 5.17
CA LEU A 770 9.63 1.35 4.90
C LEU A 770 8.97 0.71 3.67
N TYR A 771 9.80 0.22 2.75
CA TYR A 771 9.35 -0.33 1.47
C TYR A 771 9.59 -1.83 1.37
N ILE A 772 8.66 -2.56 0.76
CA ILE A 772 8.80 -3.96 0.36
C ILE A 772 9.07 -4.92 1.52
N TRP A 773 10.32 -5.09 1.96
CA TRP A 773 10.71 -5.92 3.10
C TRP A 773 12.08 -5.51 3.64
N GLY A 774 12.42 -5.95 4.85
CA GLY A 774 13.68 -5.69 5.53
C GLY A 774 13.65 -4.39 6.33
N GLY A 775 14.00 -4.48 7.62
CA GLY A 775 14.04 -3.34 8.53
C GLY A 775 12.89 -3.35 9.54
N GLU A 776 11.73 -3.89 9.17
CA GLU A 776 10.51 -3.92 9.99
C GLU A 776 10.69 -4.68 11.31
N GLN A 777 11.50 -5.74 11.30
CA GLN A 777 11.76 -6.52 12.50
C GLN A 777 12.57 -5.73 13.54
N TYR A 778 13.46 -4.85 13.07
CA TYR A 778 14.25 -3.99 13.94
C TYR A 778 13.45 -2.76 14.36
N GLU A 779 12.74 -2.15 13.41
CA GLU A 779 11.91 -0.99 13.63
C GLU A 779 10.89 -1.25 14.74
N LEU A 780 10.10 -2.31 14.62
CA LEU A 780 9.06 -2.62 15.59
C LEU A 780 9.64 -3.08 16.92
N SER A 781 10.70 -3.90 16.92
CA SER A 781 11.36 -4.33 18.16
C SER A 781 11.96 -3.18 18.95
N PHE A 782 12.70 -2.29 18.29
CA PHE A 782 13.29 -1.13 18.94
C PHE A 782 12.22 -0.19 19.46
N LYS A 783 11.16 0.04 18.68
CA LYS A 783 10.02 0.86 19.06
C LYS A 783 9.32 0.31 20.31
N VAL A 784 8.98 -0.98 20.32
CA VAL A 784 8.31 -1.64 21.46
C VAL A 784 9.12 -1.50 22.75
N TRP A 785 10.40 -1.87 22.72
CA TRP A 785 11.24 -1.83 23.94
C TRP A 785 11.53 -0.42 24.43
N GLN A 786 11.89 0.49 23.53
CA GLN A 786 12.23 1.87 23.91
C GLN A 786 10.97 2.62 24.39
N CYS A 787 9.80 2.37 23.82
CA CYS A 787 8.55 3.06 24.18
C CYS A 787 7.74 2.35 25.29
N HIS A 788 8.43 1.69 26.22
CA HIS A 788 7.86 1.08 27.44
C HIS A 788 6.94 -0.13 27.23
N GLY A 789 7.02 -0.79 26.08
CA GLY A 789 6.43 -2.10 25.84
C GLY A 789 7.37 -3.26 26.19
N ASN A 790 6.89 -4.48 25.96
CA ASN A 790 7.66 -5.71 26.15
C ASN A 790 7.59 -6.58 24.89
N MET A 791 8.61 -7.42 24.68
CA MET A 791 8.60 -8.42 23.61
C MET A 791 9.01 -9.78 24.16
N VAL A 792 8.17 -10.78 23.96
CA VAL A 792 8.42 -12.14 24.45
C VAL A 792 8.19 -13.18 23.35
N ASP A 793 8.93 -14.26 23.40
CA ASP A 793 8.67 -15.45 22.60
C ASP A 793 7.95 -16.48 23.49
N ALA A 794 6.89 -17.12 22.99
CA ALA A 794 6.03 -18.03 23.73
C ALA A 794 6.29 -19.49 23.29
N PRO A 795 7.04 -20.32 24.07
CA PRO A 795 7.47 -21.66 23.65
C PRO A 795 6.33 -22.65 23.35
N CYS A 796 5.19 -22.46 24.01
CA CYS A 796 3.99 -23.29 23.83
C CYS A 796 3.12 -22.88 22.63
N SER A 797 3.45 -21.77 21.96
CA SER A 797 2.87 -21.41 20.66
C SER A 797 3.85 -21.77 19.54
N ARG A 798 3.45 -22.68 18.65
CA ARG A 798 4.29 -23.26 17.60
C ARG A 798 3.62 -23.07 16.24
N ILE A 799 4.32 -22.46 15.30
CA ILE A 799 3.83 -22.22 13.94
C ILE A 799 4.89 -22.69 12.95
N GLY A 800 4.53 -23.64 12.09
CA GLY A 800 5.38 -24.08 11.00
C GLY A 800 5.38 -23.08 9.86
N HIS A 801 6.54 -22.90 9.24
CA HIS A 801 6.75 -21.98 8.12
C HIS A 801 7.57 -22.66 7.02
N ILE A 802 7.20 -22.40 5.77
CA ILE A 802 7.97 -22.87 4.61
C ILE A 802 9.13 -21.90 4.32
N TYR A 803 10.35 -22.28 4.74
CA TYR A 803 11.56 -21.60 4.27
C TYR A 803 11.85 -21.99 2.82
N ARG A 804 11.85 -21.03 1.89
CA ARG A 804 12.15 -21.28 0.47
C ARG A 804 13.62 -21.69 0.31
N CYS A 805 13.87 -22.74 -0.47
CA CYS A 805 15.18 -23.40 -0.49
C CYS A 805 16.00 -23.12 -1.76
N LYS A 806 15.54 -23.62 -2.93
CA LYS A 806 16.35 -23.64 -4.17
C LYS A 806 16.24 -22.38 -5.02
N TYR A 807 15.11 -21.68 -4.95
CA TYR A 807 14.85 -20.50 -5.77
C TYR A 807 14.16 -19.41 -4.95
N VAL A 808 14.48 -18.15 -5.25
CA VAL A 808 13.81 -16.97 -4.68
C VAL A 808 12.88 -16.39 -5.75
N PRO A 809 11.56 -16.69 -5.71
CA PRO A 809 10.63 -16.37 -6.79
C PRO A 809 10.13 -14.92 -6.76
N PHE A 810 10.89 -14.00 -6.16
CA PHE A 810 10.48 -12.61 -6.00
C PHE A 810 11.20 -11.74 -7.03
N PRO A 811 10.49 -11.19 -8.04
CA PRO A 811 11.10 -10.26 -8.97
C PRO A 811 11.52 -8.98 -8.23
N ASN A 812 12.56 -8.33 -8.76
CA ASN A 812 12.99 -7.02 -8.27
C ASN A 812 11.79 -6.05 -8.32
N PRO A 813 11.43 -5.39 -7.19
CA PRO A 813 10.29 -4.48 -7.13
C PRO A 813 10.46 -3.21 -7.99
N GLY A 814 11.64 -2.96 -8.54
CA GLY A 814 11.89 -1.83 -9.45
C GLY A 814 12.10 -0.48 -8.75
N ILE A 815 12.30 -0.48 -7.43
CA ILE A 815 12.41 0.74 -6.60
C ILE A 815 13.83 1.03 -6.07
N GLY A 816 14.85 0.35 -6.61
CA GLY A 816 16.25 0.53 -6.19
C GLY A 816 16.61 -0.23 -4.91
N ASP A 817 17.69 0.20 -4.23
CA ASP A 817 18.16 -0.40 -2.97
C ASP A 817 17.29 0.04 -1.78
N PHE A 818 16.08 -0.50 -1.73
CA PHE A 818 15.12 -0.20 -0.67
C PHE A 818 15.54 -0.75 0.70
N VAL A 819 16.30 -1.85 0.75
CA VAL A 819 16.76 -2.45 2.03
C VAL A 819 17.70 -1.50 2.75
N SER A 820 18.71 -0.96 2.06
CA SER A 820 19.63 0.01 2.65
C SER A 820 18.91 1.30 3.06
N LYS A 821 17.89 1.73 2.29
CA LYS A 821 17.03 2.87 2.66
C LYS A 821 16.21 2.57 3.93
N ASN A 822 15.59 1.40 4.03
CA ASN A 822 14.86 0.98 5.21
C ASN A 822 15.77 0.96 6.44
N TYR A 823 16.96 0.35 6.33
CA TYR A 823 17.95 0.34 7.41
C TYR A 823 18.39 1.75 7.82
N LYS A 824 18.55 2.66 6.85
CA LYS A 824 18.85 4.07 7.14
C LYS A 824 17.74 4.72 7.97
N ARG A 825 16.47 4.49 7.65
CA ARG A 825 15.32 5.02 8.41
C ARG A 825 15.34 4.51 9.84
N VAL A 826 15.49 3.20 10.02
CA VAL A 826 15.57 2.57 11.35
C VAL A 826 16.75 3.12 12.14
N ALA A 827 17.94 3.16 11.54
CA ALA A 827 19.16 3.62 12.21
C ALA A 827 19.08 5.07 12.68
N VAL A 828 18.57 5.97 11.84
CA VAL A 828 18.46 7.40 12.18
C VAL A 828 17.46 7.64 13.31
N VAL A 829 16.33 6.94 13.32
CA VAL A 829 15.27 7.18 14.32
C VAL A 829 15.56 6.47 15.65
N TRP A 830 16.05 5.22 15.58
CA TRP A 830 15.97 4.29 16.72
C TRP A 830 17.31 3.88 17.31
N MET A 831 18.46 4.14 16.66
CA MET A 831 19.76 3.65 17.12
C MET A 831 20.68 4.72 17.74
N ASP A 832 20.28 6.00 17.69
CA ASP A 832 21.08 7.09 18.25
C ASP A 832 22.55 7.05 17.77
N GLU A 833 23.51 7.18 18.69
CA GLU A 833 24.95 7.13 18.43
C GLU A 833 25.45 5.76 17.93
N TYR A 834 24.68 4.68 18.12
CA TYR A 834 25.05 3.34 17.69
C TYR A 834 24.86 3.12 16.19
N ALA A 835 24.14 4.01 15.50
CA ALA A 835 23.99 3.97 14.04
C ALA A 835 25.35 4.00 13.30
N LYS A 836 26.38 4.60 13.90
CA LYS A 836 27.74 4.67 13.34
C LYS A 836 28.33 3.28 13.07
N TYR A 837 28.03 2.28 13.90
CA TYR A 837 28.58 0.93 13.75
C TYR A 837 28.01 0.20 12.52
N LEU A 838 26.74 0.45 12.18
CA LEU A 838 26.15 0.02 10.92
C LEU A 838 26.82 0.73 9.74
N TYR A 839 26.98 2.05 9.81
CA TYR A 839 27.58 2.83 8.72
C TYR A 839 29.04 2.43 8.45
N ASN A 840 29.80 2.07 9.48
CA ASN A 840 31.18 1.62 9.31
C ASN A 840 31.25 0.30 8.53
N ARG A 841 30.30 -0.61 8.75
CA ARG A 841 30.25 -1.92 8.05
C ARG A 841 29.53 -1.88 6.71
N ARG A 842 28.55 -0.97 6.56
CA ARG A 842 27.83 -0.72 5.31
C ARG A 842 27.91 0.77 4.93
N PRO A 843 29.08 1.27 4.46
CA PRO A 843 29.29 2.69 4.15
C PRO A 843 28.28 3.28 3.17
N ALA A 844 27.76 2.45 2.25
CA ALA A 844 26.72 2.85 1.31
C ALA A 844 25.46 3.41 2.00
N ILE A 845 25.08 2.88 3.18
CA ILE A 845 23.90 3.32 3.92
C ILE A 845 24.07 4.75 4.44
N LYS A 846 25.29 5.15 4.81
CA LYS A 846 25.56 6.45 5.46
C LYS A 846 25.00 7.63 4.66
N ASN A 847 25.18 7.61 3.34
CA ASN A 847 24.83 8.70 2.42
C ASN A 847 23.47 8.52 1.74
N ILE A 848 22.72 7.46 2.05
CA ILE A 848 21.35 7.28 1.55
C ILE A 848 20.44 8.26 2.27
N ASP A 849 19.57 8.92 1.52
CA ASP A 849 18.56 9.81 2.06
C ASP A 849 17.32 9.00 2.51
N PRO A 850 17.01 8.96 3.83
CA PRO A 850 15.89 8.20 4.37
C PRO A 850 14.52 8.71 3.91
N GLY A 851 14.40 9.98 3.49
CA GLY A 851 13.12 10.66 3.32
C GLY A 851 12.62 11.31 4.62
N ASN A 852 11.36 11.74 4.63
CA ASN A 852 10.73 12.35 5.81
C ASN A 852 10.67 11.32 6.96
N LEU A 853 11.08 11.73 8.16
CA LEU A 853 11.10 10.95 9.40
C LEU A 853 10.27 11.59 10.53
N ASP A 854 9.56 12.68 10.27
CA ASP A 854 8.91 13.51 11.29
C ASP A 854 7.93 12.70 12.13
N LYS A 855 7.05 11.91 11.47
CA LYS A 855 6.09 11.02 12.15
C LYS A 855 6.77 10.04 13.11
N GLN A 856 7.92 9.48 12.71
CA GLN A 856 8.65 8.51 13.54
C GLN A 856 9.36 9.17 14.72
N LEU A 857 9.93 10.36 14.49
CA LEU A 857 10.55 11.16 15.56
C LEU A 857 9.51 11.68 16.55
N GLU A 858 8.31 12.03 16.08
CA GLU A 858 7.19 12.46 16.92
C GLU A 858 6.69 11.33 17.81
N ILE A 859 6.56 10.10 17.30
CA ILE A 859 6.22 8.92 18.11
C ILE A 859 7.23 8.79 19.26
N ARG A 860 8.53 8.91 18.97
CA ARG A 860 9.57 8.80 19.98
C ARG A 860 9.45 9.86 21.09
N LYS A 861 9.16 11.11 20.70
CA LYS A 861 8.93 12.23 21.62
C LYS A 861 7.66 12.04 22.45
N ARG A 862 6.53 11.76 21.79
CA ARG A 862 5.21 11.63 22.41
C ARG A 862 5.16 10.52 23.45
N HIS A 863 5.80 9.38 23.15
CA HIS A 863 5.84 8.23 24.06
C HIS A 863 7.01 8.27 25.05
N LYS A 864 7.79 9.37 25.07
CA LYS A 864 8.97 9.56 25.93
C LYS A 864 9.92 8.36 25.89
N CYS A 865 10.14 7.82 24.69
CA CYS A 865 10.83 6.55 24.55
C CYS A 865 12.28 6.66 25.03
N LYS A 866 12.77 5.59 25.63
CA LYS A 866 14.13 5.45 26.15
C LYS A 866 15.16 5.49 25.02
N SER A 867 16.44 5.69 25.34
CA SER A 867 17.53 5.69 24.36
C SER A 867 17.86 4.28 23.85
N PHE A 868 18.56 4.20 22.72
CA PHE A 868 19.11 2.93 22.26
C PHE A 868 20.19 2.39 23.20
N ASP A 869 20.95 3.28 23.85
CA ASP A 869 21.90 2.90 24.91
C ASP A 869 21.20 2.16 26.06
N TRP A 870 20.02 2.63 26.49
CA TRP A 870 19.22 1.92 27.47
C TRP A 870 18.81 0.53 26.96
N PHE A 871 18.39 0.41 25.70
CA PHE A 871 18.05 -0.88 25.09
C PHE A 871 19.25 -1.84 25.12
N MET A 872 20.43 -1.38 24.72
CA MET A 872 21.66 -2.17 24.74
C MET A 872 22.06 -2.61 26.15
N LYS A 873 21.84 -1.78 27.18
CA LYS A 873 22.22 -2.10 28.57
C LYS A 873 21.19 -2.95 29.32
N ASN A 874 19.90 -2.84 28.99
CA ASN A 874 18.82 -3.42 29.80
C ASN A 874 18.05 -4.54 29.09
N VAL A 875 18.02 -4.55 27.76
CA VAL A 875 17.30 -5.55 26.96
C VAL A 875 18.29 -6.47 26.27
N ALA A 876 19.21 -5.89 25.50
CA ALA A 876 20.24 -6.60 24.75
C ALA A 876 21.59 -6.60 25.50
N TYR A 877 21.56 -6.75 26.83
CA TYR A 877 22.72 -6.58 27.73
C TYR A 877 23.91 -7.50 27.38
N ASP A 878 23.65 -8.65 26.77
CA ASP A 878 24.68 -9.62 26.37
C ASP A 878 25.00 -9.58 24.86
N GLN A 879 24.39 -8.66 24.11
CA GLN A 879 24.60 -8.46 22.67
C GLN A 879 26.07 -8.34 22.29
N ASN A 880 26.82 -7.48 22.99
CA ASN A 880 28.22 -7.22 22.67
C ASN A 880 29.15 -8.41 22.98
N SER A 881 28.74 -9.35 23.84
CA SER A 881 29.52 -10.56 24.12
C SER A 881 29.50 -11.54 22.95
N PHE A 882 28.44 -11.53 22.14
CA PHE A 882 28.30 -12.41 20.96
C PHE A 882 28.59 -11.67 19.66
N TYR A 883 28.06 -10.46 19.50
CA TYR A 883 28.15 -9.63 18.31
C TYR A 883 28.57 -8.19 18.71
N PRO A 884 29.88 -7.97 18.97
CA PRO A 884 30.40 -6.70 19.47
C PRO A 884 30.33 -5.60 18.42
N ALA A 885 30.01 -4.38 18.88
CA ALA A 885 29.98 -3.18 18.05
C ALA A 885 31.33 -2.89 17.39
N GLU A 886 32.40 -3.04 18.17
CA GLU A 886 33.78 -2.98 17.73
C GLU A 886 34.39 -4.37 17.88
N GLU A 887 34.77 -4.99 16.75
CA GLU A 887 35.37 -6.32 16.79
C GLU A 887 36.77 -6.23 17.38
N PRO A 888 37.11 -7.04 18.39
CA PRO A 888 38.46 -7.07 18.93
C PRO A 888 39.42 -7.72 17.90
N GLU A 889 40.72 -7.47 18.06
CA GLU A 889 41.78 -7.98 17.17
C GLU A 889 41.64 -9.49 16.91
N ASP A 890 41.89 -9.93 15.68
CA ASP A 890 41.86 -11.34 15.31
C ASP A 890 42.98 -12.13 15.96
N SER A 891 42.72 -13.40 16.28
CA SER A 891 43.74 -14.29 16.88
C SER A 891 44.82 -14.67 15.87
N ALA A 892 44.45 -14.75 14.59
CA ALA A 892 45.35 -14.97 13.46
C ALA A 892 44.72 -14.38 12.20
N ASN A 893 45.52 -13.93 11.24
CA ASN A 893 45.03 -13.41 9.97
C ASN A 893 46.00 -13.67 8.81
N GLY A 894 45.49 -13.53 7.60
CA GLY A 894 46.24 -13.65 6.35
C GLY A 894 46.06 -15.00 5.65
N THR A 895 47.05 -15.44 4.88
CA THR A 895 46.98 -16.71 4.14
C THR A 895 47.15 -17.91 5.07
N ILE A 896 46.44 -19.00 4.79
CA ILE A 896 46.56 -20.27 5.53
C ILE A 896 47.14 -21.32 4.58
N SER A 897 48.43 -21.60 4.72
CA SER A 897 49.17 -22.54 3.87
C SER A 897 49.21 -23.94 4.48
N ASN A 898 49.10 -24.97 3.65
CA ASN A 898 49.20 -26.36 4.03
C ASN A 898 50.66 -26.84 3.93
N ARG A 899 51.20 -27.46 4.99
CA ARG A 899 52.63 -27.85 5.04
C ARG A 899 53.00 -29.04 4.14
N ASP A 900 52.03 -29.82 3.67
CA ASP A 900 52.28 -31.00 2.80
C ASP A 900 52.29 -30.61 1.31
N SER A 901 51.28 -29.85 0.88
CA SER A 901 51.12 -29.45 -0.52
C SER A 901 51.71 -28.10 -0.86
N GLU A 902 52.07 -27.29 0.15
CA GLU A 902 52.46 -25.87 0.01
C GLU A 902 51.37 -24.97 -0.62
N LEU A 903 50.14 -25.47 -0.77
CA LEU A 903 49.00 -24.73 -1.28
C LEU A 903 48.29 -23.95 -0.15
N CYS A 904 47.65 -22.84 -0.51
CA CYS A 904 46.87 -22.00 0.39
C CYS A 904 45.38 -22.35 0.34
N LEU A 905 44.68 -22.21 1.47
CA LEU A 905 43.22 -22.20 1.48
C LEU A 905 42.71 -21.13 0.51
N ASP A 906 41.69 -21.49 -0.27
CA ASP A 906 41.16 -20.65 -1.34
C ASP A 906 39.63 -20.72 -1.39
N ALA A 907 39.01 -19.55 -1.39
CA ALA A 907 37.56 -19.34 -1.50
C ALA A 907 37.16 -18.75 -2.86
N THR A 908 38.05 -18.77 -3.85
CA THR A 908 37.80 -18.16 -5.15
C THR A 908 36.67 -18.88 -5.88
N ASN A 909 35.66 -18.10 -6.30
CA ASN A 909 34.46 -18.61 -6.98
C ASN A 909 33.66 -19.64 -6.18
N LEU A 910 33.76 -19.62 -4.84
CA LEU A 910 32.93 -20.44 -3.97
C LEU A 910 31.75 -19.61 -3.44
N GLU A 911 30.56 -20.21 -3.46
CA GLU A 911 29.34 -19.68 -2.86
C GLU A 911 29.01 -20.40 -1.53
N THR A 912 27.87 -20.07 -0.94
CA THR A 912 27.40 -20.73 0.29
C THR A 912 27.12 -22.21 0.02
N ASN A 913 27.58 -23.07 0.93
CA ASN A 913 27.60 -24.54 0.88
C ASN A 913 28.62 -25.17 -0.07
N ASP A 914 29.41 -24.38 -0.80
CA ASP A 914 30.50 -24.94 -1.58
C ASP A 914 31.63 -25.43 -0.67
N GLN A 915 32.20 -26.59 -1.03
CA GLN A 915 33.34 -27.16 -0.32
C GLN A 915 34.59 -26.30 -0.53
N LEU A 916 35.24 -25.95 0.57
CA LEU A 916 36.48 -25.18 0.59
C LEU A 916 37.61 -25.95 -0.08
N ARG A 917 38.50 -25.21 -0.76
CA ARG A 917 39.59 -25.76 -1.56
C ARG A 917 40.95 -25.25 -1.10
N VAL A 918 42.00 -25.91 -1.59
CA VAL A 918 43.37 -25.40 -1.59
C VAL A 918 43.84 -25.16 -3.01
N ARG A 919 44.63 -24.09 -3.25
CA ARG A 919 45.23 -23.71 -4.54
C ARG A 919 46.56 -22.99 -4.33
N GLU A 920 47.29 -22.75 -5.42
CA GLU A 920 48.55 -21.99 -5.41
C GLU A 920 48.40 -20.65 -4.68
N CYS A 921 49.33 -20.36 -3.76
CA CYS A 921 49.29 -19.16 -2.92
C CYS A 921 49.43 -17.87 -3.74
N GLY A 922 48.67 -16.84 -3.38
CA GLY A 922 48.73 -15.49 -3.99
C GLY A 922 47.75 -15.26 -5.14
N LYS A 923 46.92 -16.26 -5.50
CA LYS A 923 45.91 -16.15 -6.56
C LYS A 923 44.50 -16.29 -5.99
N GLY A 924 43.77 -15.17 -5.91
CA GLY A 924 42.33 -15.17 -5.60
C GLY A 924 41.99 -14.81 -4.15
N ILE A 925 40.87 -15.35 -3.64
CA ILE A 925 40.34 -15.06 -2.30
C ILE A 925 40.96 -16.03 -1.29
N GLN A 926 42.14 -15.68 -0.79
CA GLN A 926 42.95 -16.55 0.09
C GLN A 926 43.29 -15.94 1.45
N ILE A 927 42.74 -14.77 1.78
CA ILE A 927 42.97 -14.11 3.05
C ILE A 927 41.85 -14.49 4.01
N PHE A 928 42.21 -15.06 5.16
CA PHE A 928 41.29 -15.51 6.19
C PHE A 928 41.63 -14.89 7.54
N GLU A 929 40.64 -14.87 8.43
CA GLU A 929 40.74 -14.33 9.79
C GLU A 929 40.23 -15.38 10.78
N LEU A 930 41.06 -15.74 11.75
CA LEU A 930 40.61 -16.44 12.96
C LEU A 930 40.13 -15.41 13.96
N TYR A 931 38.88 -14.98 13.80
CA TYR A 931 38.32 -13.87 14.55
C TYR A 931 37.85 -14.27 15.97
N TYR A 932 37.36 -13.28 16.71
CA TYR A 932 37.00 -13.34 18.12
C TYR A 932 36.02 -14.44 18.54
N ALA A 933 35.24 -15.03 17.62
CA ALA A 933 34.32 -16.13 17.92
C ALA A 933 34.94 -17.54 17.76
N ASN A 934 36.27 -17.63 17.57
CA ASN A 934 36.97 -18.89 17.26
C ASN A 934 36.40 -19.58 16.01
N ALA A 935 36.05 -18.80 14.98
CA ALA A 935 35.76 -19.32 13.65
C ALA A 935 36.74 -18.73 12.64
N ILE A 936 36.91 -19.40 11.52
CA ILE A 936 37.75 -18.91 10.42
C ILE A 936 36.81 -18.34 9.36
N ARG A 937 36.96 -17.06 9.02
CA ARG A 937 36.18 -16.39 7.97
C ARG A 937 37.05 -15.85 6.86
N ILE A 938 36.48 -15.64 5.69
CA ILE A 938 37.13 -14.86 4.62
C ILE A 938 37.32 -13.42 5.11
N ASN A 939 38.47 -12.81 4.84
CA ASN A 939 38.78 -11.46 5.30
C ASN A 939 37.68 -10.46 4.95
N SER A 940 37.23 -9.71 5.96
CA SER A 940 36.12 -8.76 5.87
C SER A 940 34.79 -9.35 5.34
N GLY A 941 34.70 -10.68 5.23
CA GLY A 941 33.57 -11.40 4.68
C GLY A 941 32.55 -11.81 5.72
N GLN A 942 31.40 -12.30 5.25
CA GLN A 942 30.33 -12.85 6.09
C GLN A 942 30.24 -14.38 6.00
N HIS A 943 31.23 -15.03 5.38
CA HIS A 943 31.30 -16.49 5.23
C HIS A 943 32.43 -17.07 6.08
N CYS A 944 32.05 -18.07 6.87
CA CYS A 944 32.89 -18.83 7.78
C CYS A 944 33.04 -20.26 7.27
N LEU A 945 34.13 -20.91 7.66
CA LEU A 945 34.30 -22.36 7.53
C LEU A 945 33.25 -23.06 8.39
N ASP A 946 32.61 -24.09 7.84
CA ASP A 946 31.55 -24.84 8.49
C ASP A 946 31.70 -26.34 8.21
N ALA A 947 31.63 -27.16 9.25
CA ALA A 947 31.61 -28.62 9.15
C ALA A 947 30.38 -29.19 9.87
N SER A 948 29.34 -29.45 9.10
CA SER A 948 27.98 -29.78 9.59
C SER A 948 27.84 -31.15 10.27
N SER A 949 28.86 -32.00 10.23
CA SER A 949 28.75 -33.41 10.63
C SER A 949 30.00 -33.87 11.40
N SER A 950 29.80 -34.88 12.27
CA SER A 950 30.86 -35.54 13.04
C SER A 950 31.53 -36.70 12.31
N LYS A 951 31.15 -36.96 11.06
CA LYS A 951 31.74 -38.05 10.28
C LYS A 951 33.17 -37.69 9.88
N ASP A 952 34.08 -38.65 10.04
CA ASP A 952 35.42 -38.58 9.45
C ASP A 952 35.32 -38.36 7.94
N GLY A 953 36.06 -37.39 7.41
CA GLY A 953 35.95 -36.97 6.00
C GLY A 953 34.82 -35.99 5.69
N THR A 954 34.21 -35.35 6.69
CA THR A 954 33.16 -34.34 6.45
C THR A 954 33.74 -33.15 5.69
N PRO A 955 33.18 -32.79 4.51
CA PRO A 955 33.58 -31.59 3.78
C PRO A 955 33.48 -30.34 4.66
N VAL A 956 34.48 -29.47 4.59
CA VAL A 956 34.36 -28.11 5.13
C VAL A 956 33.80 -27.24 4.03
N VAL A 957 32.69 -26.55 4.30
CA VAL A 957 32.03 -25.67 3.34
C VAL A 957 32.09 -24.22 3.80
N LEU A 958 31.87 -23.29 2.87
CA LEU A 958 31.59 -21.90 3.23
C LEU A 958 30.13 -21.76 3.66
N PHE A 959 29.90 -21.19 4.83
CA PHE A 959 28.55 -20.89 5.30
C PHE A 959 28.48 -19.51 5.94
N THR A 960 27.29 -18.91 6.03
CA THR A 960 27.15 -17.60 6.70
C THR A 960 27.62 -17.68 8.15
N CYS A 961 28.50 -16.75 8.56
CA CYS A 961 29.01 -16.67 9.92
C CYS A 961 27.88 -16.44 10.93
N HIS A 962 27.61 -17.41 11.80
CA HIS A 962 26.53 -17.28 12.79
C HIS A 962 27.04 -16.90 14.19
N GLY A 963 28.35 -16.96 14.46
CA GLY A 963 28.96 -16.44 15.70
C GLY A 963 28.66 -17.22 16.99
N LEU A 964 27.94 -18.35 16.87
CA LEU A 964 27.50 -19.19 18.00
C LEU A 964 28.47 -20.34 18.34
N GLY A 965 29.55 -20.51 17.60
CA GLY A 965 30.49 -21.63 17.80
C GLY A 965 30.00 -22.92 17.15
N GLY A 966 30.05 -24.07 17.85
CA GLY A 966 29.60 -25.35 17.30
C GLY A 966 30.33 -25.79 16.02
N ASN A 967 29.58 -25.99 14.93
CA ASN A 967 30.07 -26.44 13.61
C ASN A 967 30.96 -25.43 12.88
N GLN A 968 31.00 -24.17 13.33
CA GLN A 968 31.94 -23.15 12.84
C GLN A 968 33.10 -22.90 13.81
N ARG A 969 33.19 -23.65 14.93
CA ARG A 969 34.26 -23.43 15.92
C ARG A 969 35.52 -24.21 15.56
N PHE A 970 36.59 -23.48 15.25
CA PHE A 970 37.92 -24.01 14.96
C PHE A 970 38.96 -23.44 15.93
N GLU A 971 39.78 -24.32 16.51
CA GLU A 971 40.90 -23.95 17.38
C GLU A 971 42.23 -24.24 16.71
N TYR A 972 43.10 -23.25 16.64
CA TYR A 972 44.45 -23.43 16.11
C TYR A 972 45.43 -23.81 17.22
N ASN A 973 46.06 -24.97 17.10
CA ASN A 973 47.13 -25.40 18.01
C ASN A 973 48.49 -24.96 17.43
N ILE A 974 49.15 -24.01 18.10
CA ILE A 974 50.42 -23.42 17.65
C ILE A 974 51.54 -24.46 17.65
N GLU A 975 51.58 -25.36 18.63
CA GLU A 975 52.66 -26.36 18.78
C GLU A 975 52.57 -27.46 17.71
N THR A 976 51.37 -27.95 17.42
CA THR A 976 51.17 -29.01 16.42
C THR A 976 50.88 -28.48 15.02
N GLN A 977 50.65 -27.18 14.88
CA GLN A 977 50.17 -26.49 13.67
C GLN A 977 48.84 -27.05 13.13
N GLN A 978 48.02 -27.67 13.99
CA GLN A 978 46.75 -28.26 13.56
C GLN A 978 45.57 -27.32 13.84
N ILE A 979 44.62 -27.24 12.90
CA ILE A 979 43.34 -26.55 13.08
C ILE A 979 42.30 -27.60 13.47
N ILE A 980 41.76 -27.51 14.69
CA ILE A 980 40.86 -28.51 15.29
C ILE A 980 39.42 -28.02 15.27
N HIS A 981 38.54 -28.76 14.61
CA HIS A 981 37.10 -28.51 14.61
C HIS A 981 36.46 -28.99 15.92
N LYS A 982 36.08 -28.06 16.79
CA LYS A 982 35.80 -28.34 18.20
C LYS A 982 34.57 -29.19 18.47
N LEU A 983 33.53 -29.08 17.64
CA LEU A 983 32.34 -29.92 17.79
C LEU A 983 32.67 -31.41 17.66
N THR A 984 33.67 -31.75 16.84
CA THR A 984 33.99 -33.14 16.46
C THR A 984 35.29 -33.64 17.08
N GLY A 985 36.22 -32.74 17.41
CA GLY A 985 37.59 -33.10 17.80
C GLY A 985 38.50 -33.49 16.63
N ASN A 986 38.01 -33.40 15.39
CA ASN A 986 38.75 -33.72 14.18
C ASN A 986 39.59 -32.52 13.71
N CYS A 987 40.65 -32.79 12.97
CA CYS A 987 41.57 -31.80 12.42
C CYS A 987 41.21 -31.49 10.96
N LEU A 988 41.39 -30.23 10.57
CA LEU A 988 41.30 -29.79 9.19
C LEU A 988 42.39 -30.47 8.37
N GLU A 989 42.02 -31.05 7.24
CA GLU A 989 42.92 -31.76 6.33
C GLU A 989 42.62 -31.36 4.88
N ALA A 990 43.67 -31.26 4.08
CA ALA A 990 43.57 -31.14 2.64
C ALA A 990 43.87 -32.47 1.96
N SER A 991 43.14 -32.78 0.89
CA SER A 991 43.56 -33.78 -0.10
C SER A 991 43.84 -33.07 -1.41
N TYR A 992 45.03 -33.32 -1.94
CA TYR A 992 45.52 -32.78 -3.20
C TYR A 992 45.13 -33.67 -4.38
N ASP A 993 44.78 -33.06 -5.53
CA ASP A 993 44.35 -33.77 -6.74
C ASP A 993 45.51 -34.21 -7.66
N GLY A 994 46.74 -33.79 -7.35
CA GLY A 994 47.94 -34.14 -8.11
C GLY A 994 48.47 -33.00 -9.00
N VAL A 995 47.73 -31.90 -9.20
CA VAL A 995 48.08 -30.85 -10.18
C VAL A 995 48.39 -29.50 -9.55
N ASP A 996 47.38 -28.83 -8.98
CA ASP A 996 47.48 -27.49 -8.41
C ASP A 996 46.31 -27.16 -7.46
N SER A 997 45.47 -28.15 -7.15
CA SER A 997 44.23 -27.93 -6.41
C SER A 997 43.89 -29.08 -5.45
N GLY A 998 42.98 -28.83 -4.53
CA GLY A 998 42.56 -29.85 -3.57
C GLY A 998 41.26 -29.48 -2.87
N VAL A 999 40.75 -30.43 -2.09
CA VAL A 999 39.53 -30.28 -1.29
C VAL A 999 39.84 -30.34 0.20
N VAL A 1000 39.09 -29.57 0.98
CA VAL A 1000 39.26 -29.45 2.42
C VAL A 1000 38.13 -30.18 3.15
N PHE A 1001 38.50 -30.93 4.18
CA PHE A 1001 37.58 -31.70 5.02
C PHE A 1001 38.12 -31.80 6.45
N VAL A 1002 37.30 -32.27 7.39
CA VAL A 1002 37.75 -32.61 8.74
C VAL A 1002 37.94 -34.12 8.88
N SER A 1003 39.04 -34.54 9.48
CA SER A 1003 39.33 -35.96 9.74
C SER A 1003 39.99 -36.19 11.10
N ILE A 1004 40.05 -37.44 11.56
CA ILE A 1004 40.65 -37.78 12.86
C ILE A 1004 42.09 -37.21 12.94
N CYS A 1005 42.38 -36.46 14.00
CA CYS A 1005 43.69 -35.84 14.20
C CYS A 1005 44.81 -36.88 14.32
N LYS A 1006 45.86 -36.76 13.49
CA LYS A 1006 47.06 -37.61 13.53
C LYS A 1006 48.30 -36.74 13.75
N LYS A 1007 49.00 -36.96 14.87
CA LYS A 1007 50.21 -36.20 15.22
C LYS A 1007 51.28 -36.35 14.14
N GLY A 1008 51.86 -35.24 13.69
CA GLY A 1008 52.92 -35.22 12.68
C GLY A 1008 52.48 -35.40 11.22
N LYS A 1009 51.18 -35.57 10.94
CA LYS A 1009 50.68 -35.66 9.56
C LYS A 1009 50.73 -34.28 8.90
N MET A 1010 51.64 -34.08 7.94
CA MET A 1010 51.86 -32.78 7.29
C MET A 1010 50.59 -32.22 6.61
N ALA A 1011 49.74 -33.09 6.04
CA ALA A 1011 48.48 -32.65 5.40
C ALA A 1011 47.46 -32.04 6.38
N GLN A 1012 47.63 -32.25 7.69
CA GLN A 1012 46.84 -31.64 8.77
C GLN A 1012 47.54 -30.43 9.42
N GLN A 1013 48.74 -30.07 8.96
CA GLN A 1013 49.51 -28.93 9.47
C GLN A 1013 49.30 -27.71 8.59
N TRP A 1014 48.93 -26.61 9.24
CA TRP A 1014 48.54 -25.36 8.61
C TRP A 1014 49.30 -24.20 9.23
N GLU A 1015 49.80 -23.30 8.40
CA GLU A 1015 50.50 -22.09 8.82
C GLU A 1015 49.75 -20.84 8.35
N PHE A 1016 49.33 -20.04 9.33
CA PHE A 1016 48.83 -18.69 9.11
C PHE A 1016 50.01 -17.74 8.89
N SER A 1017 49.89 -16.81 7.96
CA SER A 1017 50.93 -15.79 7.73
C SER A 1017 51.13 -14.84 8.92
N TYR A 1018 50.09 -14.59 9.73
CA TYR A 1018 50.19 -13.86 10.99
C TYR A 1018 49.39 -14.55 12.11
N VAL A 1019 50.00 -14.69 13.29
CA VAL A 1019 49.37 -15.30 14.47
C VAL A 1019 49.70 -14.48 15.71
N ASN A 1020 48.66 -14.00 16.40
CA ASN A 1020 48.78 -13.44 17.74
C ASN A 1020 48.72 -14.58 18.77
N LYS A 1021 49.89 -15.12 19.12
CA LYS A 1021 50.01 -16.32 19.98
C LYS A 1021 49.29 -16.18 21.33
N LYS A 1022 49.31 -14.97 21.91
CA LYS A 1022 48.64 -14.67 23.19
C LYS A 1022 47.12 -14.81 23.05
N LEU A 1023 46.53 -14.18 22.04
CA LEU A 1023 45.07 -14.22 21.81
C LEU A 1023 44.58 -15.63 21.48
N VAL A 1024 45.35 -16.41 20.71
CA VAL A 1024 45.01 -17.82 20.40
C VAL A 1024 44.89 -18.63 21.69
N GLU A 1025 45.88 -18.58 22.58
CA GLU A 1025 45.88 -19.34 23.84
C GLU A 1025 44.84 -18.85 24.85
N GLU A 1026 44.57 -17.53 24.90
CA GLU A 1026 43.51 -16.97 25.75
C GLU A 1026 42.11 -17.40 25.26
N ARG A 1027 41.83 -17.29 23.96
CA ARG A 1027 40.50 -17.60 23.40
C ARG A 1027 40.20 -19.08 23.30
N LYS A 1028 41.23 -19.94 23.25
CA LYS A 1028 41.11 -21.40 23.34
C LYS A 1028 40.48 -21.86 24.67
N LYS A 1029 40.66 -21.09 25.74
CA LYS A 1029 40.11 -21.38 27.08
C LYS A 1029 38.64 -20.97 27.24
N LEU A 1030 38.09 -20.20 26.30
CA LEU A 1030 36.71 -19.75 26.37
C LEU A 1030 35.73 -20.91 26.12
N PRO A 1031 34.62 -21.01 26.90
CA PRO A 1031 33.60 -22.03 26.69
C PRO A 1031 32.90 -21.85 25.33
N ASP A 1032 32.12 -22.85 24.90
CA ASP A 1032 31.30 -22.67 23.70
C ASP A 1032 30.21 -21.62 23.96
N ARG A 1033 30.01 -20.77 22.96
CA ARG A 1033 29.07 -19.66 23.04
C ARG A 1033 27.63 -20.17 23.07
N ASN A 1034 27.39 -21.34 22.46
CA ASN A 1034 26.12 -22.03 22.56
C ASN A 1034 26.21 -23.17 23.60
N ASN A 1035 25.54 -23.01 24.75
CA ASN A 1035 25.50 -24.05 25.80
C ASN A 1035 24.33 -25.06 25.62
N GLY A 1036 23.74 -25.13 24.42
CA GLY A 1036 22.65 -26.06 24.10
C GLY A 1036 23.13 -27.50 23.94
N ARG A 1037 22.68 -28.39 24.83
CA ARG A 1037 23.04 -29.82 24.89
C ARG A 1037 22.94 -30.56 23.54
N ARG A 1038 23.91 -31.45 23.30
CA ARG A 1038 23.86 -32.60 22.37
C ARG A 1038 22.48 -33.29 22.41
N ILE A 1039 21.71 -33.21 21.33
CA ILE A 1039 20.64 -34.19 21.08
C ILE A 1039 21.32 -35.44 20.53
N LYS A 1040 21.45 -36.47 21.38
CA LYS A 1040 21.84 -37.82 20.97
C LYS A 1040 20.71 -38.42 20.13
N SER A 1041 20.71 -38.21 18.81
CA SER A 1041 19.90 -39.04 17.92
C SER A 1041 20.65 -40.35 17.67
N ASN A 1042 20.22 -41.40 18.38
CA ASN A 1042 20.58 -42.78 18.09
C ASN A 1042 19.97 -43.18 16.73
N MET A 1043 20.61 -42.82 15.61
CA MET A 1043 20.31 -43.49 14.34
C MET A 1043 21.27 -44.65 14.16
N SER A 1044 20.69 -45.84 14.36
CA SER A 1044 21.29 -47.14 14.16
C SER A 1044 21.94 -47.26 12.79
N ARG A 1045 23.11 -47.90 12.81
CA ARG A 1045 23.89 -48.34 11.66
C ARG A 1045 23.11 -49.37 10.81
N SER A 1046 23.46 -49.43 9.53
CA SER A 1046 23.00 -50.39 8.49
C SER A 1046 21.58 -50.10 8.01
N SER A 1047 21.36 -49.63 6.77
CA SER A 1047 21.22 -50.52 5.62
C SER A 1047 21.13 -49.71 4.30
N THR A 1048 22.22 -49.12 3.81
CA THR A 1048 22.18 -48.54 2.44
C THR A 1048 23.55 -48.54 1.77
N ARG A 1049 24.28 -49.66 1.91
CA ARG A 1049 25.63 -49.81 1.37
C ARG A 1049 25.75 -50.71 0.14
N LEU A 1050 24.65 -51.11 -0.53
CA LEU A 1050 24.75 -52.07 -1.63
C LEU A 1050 24.14 -51.73 -2.99
N PHE A 1051 23.44 -50.60 -3.20
CA PHE A 1051 22.75 -50.39 -4.49
C PHE A 1051 23.44 -49.45 -5.50
N PHE A 1052 24.48 -48.71 -5.11
CA PHE A 1052 25.06 -47.67 -5.99
C PHE A 1052 26.37 -48.03 -6.71
N ARG A 1053 26.81 -49.29 -6.67
CA ARG A 1053 28.11 -49.68 -7.25
C ARG A 1053 28.10 -50.35 -8.62
N LYS A 1054 26.97 -50.42 -9.35
CA LYS A 1054 26.96 -51.10 -10.67
C LYS A 1054 26.54 -50.32 -11.92
N ASN A 1055 26.02 -49.10 -11.86
CA ASN A 1055 25.55 -48.42 -13.10
C ASN A 1055 26.30 -47.14 -13.52
N ILE A 1056 27.36 -46.70 -12.82
CA ILE A 1056 28.11 -45.50 -13.23
C ILE A 1056 29.26 -45.82 -14.20
N LYS A 1057 29.65 -47.09 -14.36
CA LYS A 1057 30.72 -47.47 -15.32
C LYS A 1057 30.29 -47.51 -16.79
N PHE A 1058 28.99 -47.40 -17.10
CA PHE A 1058 28.53 -47.35 -18.50
C PHE A 1058 28.17 -45.95 -19.01
N ALA A 1059 28.05 -44.95 -18.13
CA ALA A 1059 27.73 -43.59 -18.55
C ALA A 1059 28.97 -42.76 -18.95
N ILE A 1060 30.17 -43.17 -18.55
CA ILE A 1060 31.41 -42.41 -18.80
C ILE A 1060 32.01 -42.72 -20.18
N PHE A 1061 31.55 -43.77 -20.88
CA PHE A 1061 32.15 -44.18 -22.16
C PHE A 1061 31.45 -43.66 -23.42
N SER A 1062 30.33 -42.94 -23.31
CA SER A 1062 29.55 -42.53 -24.50
C SER A 1062 29.47 -41.01 -24.73
N ILE A 1063 30.03 -40.18 -23.84
CA ILE A 1063 29.88 -38.71 -23.95
C ILE A 1063 31.14 -38.01 -24.46
N LEU A 1064 32.27 -38.71 -24.59
CA LEU A 1064 33.57 -38.08 -24.90
C LEU A 1064 34.01 -38.06 -26.36
N ILE A 1065 33.20 -38.46 -27.35
CA ILE A 1065 33.65 -38.47 -28.76
C ILE A 1065 32.74 -37.71 -29.76
N ILE A 1066 31.57 -37.18 -29.39
CA ILE A 1066 30.67 -36.54 -30.40
C ILE A 1066 30.45 -35.03 -30.20
N GLY A 1067 31.05 -34.41 -29.18
CA GLY A 1067 30.86 -32.97 -28.93
C GLY A 1067 31.73 -32.01 -29.75
N SER A 1068 32.84 -32.48 -30.33
CA SER A 1068 33.93 -31.60 -30.76
C SER A 1068 33.83 -31.08 -32.19
N SER A 1069 32.74 -31.35 -32.92
CA SER A 1069 32.65 -30.99 -34.35
C SER A 1069 31.42 -30.18 -34.76
N ILE A 1070 30.56 -29.75 -33.82
CA ILE A 1070 29.35 -28.97 -34.17
C ILE A 1070 29.53 -27.45 -33.94
N LEU A 1071 30.56 -27.03 -33.21
CA LEU A 1071 30.77 -25.61 -32.89
C LEU A 1071 31.63 -24.83 -33.89
N LEU A 1072 32.19 -25.46 -34.93
CA LEU A 1072 32.99 -24.77 -35.94
C LEU A 1072 32.33 -24.60 -37.31
N LEU A 1073 31.14 -25.16 -37.55
CA LEU A 1073 30.53 -25.14 -38.89
C LEU A 1073 29.34 -24.19 -39.07
N LEU A 1074 28.93 -23.44 -38.05
CA LEU A 1074 27.84 -22.46 -38.17
C LEU A 1074 28.32 -20.99 -38.30
N GLN A 1075 29.61 -20.77 -38.49
CA GLN A 1075 30.18 -19.43 -38.71
C GLN A 1075 30.44 -19.08 -40.18
N ILE A 1076 29.97 -19.89 -41.15
CA ILE A 1076 30.12 -19.60 -42.58
C ILE A 1076 28.79 -19.85 -43.30
N ILE A 1077 27.78 -19.03 -43.01
CA ILE A 1077 26.73 -18.70 -44.00
C ILE A 1077 26.51 -17.19 -43.90
N ASP A 1078 27.45 -16.46 -44.50
CA ASP A 1078 27.34 -15.04 -44.81
C ASP A 1078 26.50 -14.89 -46.09
N ASN A 1079 25.18 -15.01 -45.94
CA ASN A 1079 24.26 -14.79 -47.06
C ASN A 1079 23.82 -13.32 -47.09
N ARG A 1080 24.50 -12.61 -48.00
CA ARG A 1080 24.19 -11.29 -48.54
C ARG A 1080 22.70 -11.16 -48.88
N GLY A 1081 21.99 -10.37 -48.09
CA GLY A 1081 20.62 -9.93 -48.38
C GLY A 1081 20.55 -8.40 -48.32
N SER A 1082 21.11 -7.73 -49.32
CA SER A 1082 20.98 -6.29 -49.53
C SER A 1082 19.55 -5.98 -50.00
N VAL A 1083 18.66 -5.61 -49.09
CA VAL A 1083 17.34 -5.07 -49.44
C VAL A 1083 17.45 -3.55 -49.45
N ASN A 1084 17.53 -2.99 -50.66
CA ASN A 1084 17.33 -1.57 -50.95
C ASN A 1084 15.93 -1.16 -50.50
N LEU A 1085 15.81 -0.40 -49.41
CA LEU A 1085 14.58 0.30 -49.07
C LEU A 1085 14.77 1.78 -49.40
N GLU A 1086 14.12 2.17 -50.49
CA GLU A 1086 14.02 3.52 -51.00
C GLU A 1086 13.44 4.49 -49.95
N HIS A 1087 14.18 5.55 -49.67
CA HIS A 1087 13.74 6.69 -48.88
C HIS A 1087 12.62 7.46 -49.61
N LYS A 1088 11.38 7.37 -49.13
CA LYS A 1088 10.26 8.21 -49.57
C LYS A 1088 10.19 9.49 -48.73
N HIS A 1089 10.68 10.59 -49.29
CA HIS A 1089 10.48 11.96 -48.79
C HIS A 1089 9.08 12.48 -49.16
N LYS A 1090 8.32 13.00 -48.18
CA LYS A 1090 7.30 14.05 -48.40
C LYS A 1090 6.86 14.72 -47.09
N TYR A 1091 7.64 15.67 -46.60
CA TYR A 1091 7.08 16.77 -45.81
C TYR A 1091 7.78 18.09 -46.18
N LYS A 1092 6.96 19.14 -46.35
CA LYS A 1092 7.35 20.50 -46.73
C LYS A 1092 8.11 21.13 -45.56
N ASN A 1093 9.43 21.28 -45.67
CA ASN A 1093 10.27 22.00 -44.72
C ASN A 1093 10.36 23.49 -45.13
N ASP A 1094 9.77 24.37 -44.33
CA ASP A 1094 10.06 25.82 -44.35
C ASP A 1094 11.23 26.19 -43.40
N PHE A 1095 11.98 25.21 -42.89
CA PHE A 1095 13.14 25.42 -42.01
C PHE A 1095 14.44 25.55 -42.81
N LYS A 1096 14.57 26.60 -43.63
CA LYS A 1096 15.68 26.72 -44.59
C LYS A 1096 17.05 27.17 -44.04
N ASP A 1097 17.18 27.53 -42.77
CA ASP A 1097 18.41 28.18 -42.30
C ASP A 1097 19.30 27.40 -41.30
N TYR A 1098 18.93 26.18 -40.90
CA TYR A 1098 19.81 25.39 -40.02
C TYR A 1098 20.80 24.56 -40.84
N LYS A 1099 22.08 24.96 -40.85
CA LYS A 1099 23.19 24.22 -41.50
C LYS A 1099 23.72 23.03 -40.68
N THR A 1100 23.26 22.87 -39.44
CA THR A 1100 23.73 21.83 -38.51
C THR A 1100 22.73 20.67 -38.48
N GLN A 1101 23.24 19.44 -38.55
CA GLN A 1101 22.45 18.25 -38.26
C GLN A 1101 22.49 17.93 -36.76
N ILE A 1102 21.35 17.52 -36.20
CA ILE A 1102 21.28 17.06 -34.80
C ILE A 1102 21.13 15.54 -34.78
N ILE A 1103 22.09 14.85 -34.18
CA ILE A 1103 22.06 13.40 -33.99
C ILE A 1103 21.68 13.11 -32.55
N VAL A 1104 20.49 12.53 -32.34
CA VAL A 1104 20.00 12.20 -31.01
C VAL A 1104 20.24 10.72 -30.72
N ILE A 1105 20.96 10.40 -29.66
CA ILE A 1105 21.20 9.02 -29.21
C ILE A 1105 20.32 8.74 -28.01
N THR A 1106 19.44 7.74 -28.12
CA THR A 1106 18.49 7.37 -27.07
C THR A 1106 18.65 5.90 -26.72
N PRO A 1107 19.15 5.57 -25.53
CA PRO A 1107 19.05 4.21 -25.02
C PRO A 1107 17.64 3.95 -24.50
N THR A 1108 17.08 2.78 -24.78
CA THR A 1108 15.79 2.35 -24.22
C THR A 1108 15.86 0.90 -23.75
N TYR A 1109 14.94 0.52 -22.86
CA TYR A 1109 14.85 -0.84 -22.33
C TYR A 1109 13.40 -1.15 -21.97
N LYS A 1110 13.03 -2.43 -21.98
CA LYS A 1110 11.66 -2.87 -21.67
C LYS A 1110 11.23 -2.43 -20.27
N ARG A 1111 10.20 -1.59 -20.19
CA ARG A 1111 9.51 -1.13 -18.95
C ARG A 1111 8.07 -0.73 -19.26
N TYR A 1112 7.20 -0.68 -18.25
CA TYR A 1112 5.77 -0.35 -18.42
C TYR A 1112 5.54 1.03 -19.07
N THR A 1113 6.34 2.03 -18.71
CA THR A 1113 6.21 3.39 -19.25
C THR A 1113 6.86 3.57 -20.62
N ARG A 1114 7.61 2.57 -21.13
CA ARG A 1114 8.47 2.71 -22.31
C ARG A 1114 7.71 3.28 -23.50
N MET A 1115 6.55 2.74 -23.82
CA MET A 1115 5.80 3.19 -25.00
C MET A 1115 5.26 4.60 -24.84
N ALA A 1116 4.88 5.02 -23.63
CA ALA A 1116 4.43 6.38 -23.36
C ALA A 1116 5.61 7.37 -23.48
N ASP A 1117 6.74 7.04 -22.84
CA ASP A 1117 7.98 7.82 -22.91
C ASP A 1117 8.48 7.97 -24.35
N MET A 1118 8.53 6.86 -25.11
CA MET A 1118 8.93 6.85 -26.51
C MET A 1118 7.93 7.61 -27.40
N THR A 1119 6.63 7.56 -27.11
CA THR A 1119 5.63 8.35 -27.86
C THR A 1119 5.81 9.85 -27.62
N ARG A 1120 6.06 10.27 -26.37
CA ARG A 1120 6.39 11.67 -26.03
C ARG A 1120 7.65 12.13 -26.78
N MET A 1121 8.71 11.32 -26.75
CA MET A 1121 9.96 11.64 -27.43
C MET A 1121 9.77 11.72 -28.96
N THR A 1122 9.01 10.79 -29.54
CA THR A 1122 8.67 10.81 -30.98
C THR A 1122 7.96 12.09 -31.38
N ASN A 1123 6.94 12.51 -30.63
CA ASN A 1123 6.20 13.74 -30.90
C ASN A 1123 7.10 14.99 -30.79
N THR A 1124 8.04 14.98 -29.86
CA THR A 1124 9.00 16.08 -29.68
C THR A 1124 9.97 16.17 -30.86
N LEU A 1125 10.64 15.06 -31.20
CA LEU A 1125 11.67 15.05 -32.24
C LEU A 1125 11.10 15.30 -33.64
N ARG A 1126 9.80 14.99 -33.86
CA ARG A 1126 9.13 15.29 -35.14
C ARG A 1126 9.04 16.79 -35.43
N LEU A 1127 9.16 17.63 -34.41
CA LEU A 1127 9.17 19.08 -34.53
C LEU A 1127 10.59 19.67 -34.69
N VAL A 1128 11.63 18.83 -34.64
CA VAL A 1128 13.03 19.26 -34.70
C VAL A 1128 13.56 19.15 -36.13
N PRO A 1129 14.04 20.25 -36.74
CA PRO A 1129 14.61 20.22 -38.09
C PRO A 1129 15.97 19.50 -38.13
N ASN A 1130 16.27 18.86 -39.26
CA ASN A 1130 17.56 18.19 -39.53
C ASN A 1130 18.00 17.18 -38.46
N VAL A 1131 17.05 16.49 -37.83
CA VAL A 1131 17.33 15.49 -36.81
C VAL A 1131 17.52 14.09 -37.39
N HIS A 1132 18.49 13.35 -36.86
CA HIS A 1132 18.65 11.91 -37.09
C HIS A 1132 18.64 11.17 -35.75
N TRP A 1133 17.71 10.23 -35.59
CA TRP A 1133 17.47 9.58 -34.30
C TRP A 1133 18.09 8.18 -34.23
N ILE A 1134 19.09 7.98 -33.37
CA ILE A 1134 19.69 6.67 -33.10
C ILE A 1134 19.06 6.08 -31.83
N LEU A 1135 18.19 5.09 -32.03
CA LEU A 1135 17.58 4.33 -30.95
C LEU A 1135 18.37 3.05 -30.69
N VAL A 1136 18.74 2.82 -29.43
CA VAL A 1136 19.45 1.61 -29.00
C VAL A 1136 18.67 0.88 -27.92
N GLU A 1137 18.09 -0.27 -28.26
CA GLU A 1137 17.36 -1.10 -27.29
C GLU A 1137 18.32 -2.02 -26.51
N ASP A 1138 18.23 -2.03 -25.18
CA ASP A 1138 18.81 -3.08 -24.34
C ASP A 1138 17.96 -4.35 -24.45
N GLY A 1139 18.35 -5.20 -25.41
CA GLY A 1139 17.62 -6.41 -25.77
C GLY A 1139 18.45 -7.36 -26.62
N LEU A 1140 17.83 -8.47 -27.01
CA LEU A 1140 18.42 -9.46 -27.93
C LEU A 1140 17.87 -9.31 -29.36
N GLU A 1141 16.69 -8.73 -29.51
CA GLU A 1141 15.95 -8.60 -30.77
C GLU A 1141 15.19 -7.27 -30.79
N LYS A 1142 14.88 -6.77 -31.99
CA LYS A 1142 14.14 -5.51 -32.19
C LYS A 1142 12.69 -5.66 -31.76
N SER A 1143 12.19 -4.74 -30.94
CA SER A 1143 10.76 -4.68 -30.64
C SER A 1143 9.94 -4.20 -31.84
N LYS A 1144 8.96 -5.01 -32.29
CA LYS A 1144 8.04 -4.64 -33.39
C LYS A 1144 7.21 -3.38 -33.09
N LEU A 1145 6.84 -3.16 -31.82
CA LEU A 1145 6.13 -1.95 -31.40
C LEU A 1145 6.97 -0.69 -31.58
N LEU A 1146 8.28 -0.77 -31.32
CA LEU A 1146 9.21 0.35 -31.53
C LEU A 1146 9.49 0.56 -33.01
N GLU A 1147 9.64 -0.52 -33.81
CA GLU A 1147 9.74 -0.39 -35.27
C GLU A 1147 8.54 0.35 -35.84
N ASN A 1148 7.33 -0.09 -35.51
CA ASN A 1148 6.11 0.55 -35.98
C ASN A 1148 6.00 2.01 -35.52
N LEU A 1149 6.54 2.36 -34.35
CA LEU A 1149 6.55 3.74 -33.86
C LEU A 1149 7.55 4.60 -34.65
N LEU A 1150 8.77 4.09 -34.87
CA LEU A 1150 9.81 4.76 -35.65
C LEU A 1150 9.39 4.96 -37.10
N GLU A 1151 8.81 3.95 -37.74
CA GLU A 1151 8.26 4.05 -39.10
C GLU A 1151 7.18 5.13 -39.20
N ARG A 1152 6.27 5.21 -38.22
CA ARG A 1152 5.22 6.26 -38.16
C ARG A 1152 5.74 7.64 -37.80
N SER A 1153 6.96 7.75 -37.26
CA SER A 1153 7.52 9.04 -36.86
C SER A 1153 7.87 9.92 -38.06
N GLU A 1154 8.16 9.32 -39.21
CA GLU A 1154 8.68 9.96 -40.42
C GLU A 1154 10.04 10.67 -40.23
N ILE A 1155 10.69 10.47 -39.08
CA ILE A 1155 12.01 11.01 -38.76
C ILE A 1155 13.09 10.07 -39.32
N PRO A 1156 14.20 10.57 -39.89
CA PRO A 1156 15.36 9.73 -40.19
C PRO A 1156 15.89 9.04 -38.92
N TYR A 1157 15.98 7.71 -38.91
CA TYR A 1157 16.39 6.95 -37.73
C TYR A 1157 17.36 5.81 -38.03
N THR A 1158 18.12 5.42 -37.01
CA THR A 1158 18.86 4.16 -36.94
C THR A 1158 18.41 3.41 -35.72
N TYR A 1159 17.94 2.18 -35.92
CA TYR A 1159 17.50 1.32 -34.83
C TYR A 1159 18.39 0.10 -34.68
N ILE A 1160 19.07 0.02 -33.54
CA ILE A 1160 20.00 -1.07 -33.18
C ILE A 1160 19.64 -1.67 -31.83
N VAL A 1161 20.08 -2.90 -31.59
CA VAL A 1161 19.76 -3.66 -30.39
C VAL A 1161 21.04 -4.24 -29.83
N HIS A 1162 21.35 -3.88 -28.60
CA HIS A 1162 22.55 -4.34 -27.91
C HIS A 1162 22.22 -4.61 -26.46
N LYS A 1163 22.23 -5.89 -26.08
CA LYS A 1163 22.10 -6.29 -24.68
C LYS A 1163 23.29 -5.78 -23.90
N THR A 1164 23.03 -5.18 -22.73
CA THR A 1164 24.09 -4.68 -21.83
C THR A 1164 25.15 -5.76 -21.58
N ALA A 1165 26.38 -5.51 -22.00
CA ALA A 1165 27.50 -6.43 -21.83
C ALA A 1165 27.91 -6.56 -20.35
N SER A 1166 28.54 -7.69 -20.00
CA SER A 1166 29.01 -7.93 -18.64
C SER A 1166 30.01 -6.84 -18.19
N GLY A 1167 29.80 -6.34 -16.98
CA GLY A 1167 30.58 -5.27 -16.37
C GLY A 1167 30.10 -3.84 -16.68
N TYR A 1168 29.17 -3.64 -17.61
CA TYR A 1168 28.53 -2.34 -17.81
C TYR A 1168 27.33 -2.15 -16.86
N PRO A 1169 27.06 -0.91 -16.39
CA PRO A 1169 25.85 -0.63 -15.63
C PRO A 1169 24.63 -0.68 -16.55
N LYS A 1170 23.50 -1.21 -16.05
CA LYS A 1170 22.19 -1.18 -16.72
C LYS A 1170 21.55 0.22 -16.66
N ARG A 1171 22.26 1.21 -17.19
CA ARG A 1171 21.89 2.64 -17.22
C ARG A 1171 22.06 3.24 -18.62
N GLY A 1172 22.05 2.39 -19.66
CA GLY A 1172 22.19 2.82 -21.05
C GLY A 1172 23.62 3.19 -21.48
N TRP A 1173 24.65 3.00 -20.63
CA TRP A 1173 26.02 3.40 -20.97
C TRP A 1173 26.55 2.57 -22.13
N TYR A 1174 26.36 1.25 -22.06
CA TYR A 1174 26.76 0.34 -23.12
C TYR A 1174 26.06 0.67 -24.43
N GLN A 1175 24.77 0.95 -24.38
CA GLN A 1175 23.96 1.30 -25.54
C GLN A 1175 24.45 2.60 -26.20
N ARG A 1176 24.81 3.62 -25.41
CA ARG A 1176 25.43 4.85 -25.94
C ARG A 1176 26.82 4.59 -26.54
N ASP A 1177 27.65 3.76 -25.91
CA ASP A 1177 28.95 3.35 -26.47
C ASP A 1177 28.79 2.62 -27.82
N MET A 1178 27.77 1.76 -27.95
CA MET A 1178 27.45 1.08 -29.21
C MET A 1178 26.95 2.06 -30.27
N ALA A 1179 26.14 3.06 -29.90
CA ALA A 1179 25.74 4.12 -30.81
C ALA A 1179 26.93 4.96 -31.28
N LEU A 1180 27.85 5.34 -30.40
CA LEU A 1180 29.06 6.09 -30.76
C LEU A 1180 29.96 5.26 -31.67
N THR A 1181 30.11 3.97 -31.40
CA THR A 1181 30.86 3.04 -32.26
C THR A 1181 30.21 2.93 -33.64
N TYR A 1182 28.87 2.81 -33.68
CA TYR A 1182 28.12 2.78 -34.93
C TYR A 1182 28.27 4.08 -35.72
N LEU A 1183 28.17 5.24 -35.06
CA LEU A 1183 28.38 6.56 -35.64
C LEU A 1183 29.79 6.68 -36.23
N ARG A 1184 30.85 6.35 -35.49
CA ARG A 1184 32.23 6.38 -36.01
C ARG A 1184 32.42 5.56 -37.27
N ASN A 1185 31.77 4.40 -37.34
CA ASN A 1185 31.89 3.50 -38.48
C ASN A 1185 30.97 3.85 -39.66
N ASN A 1186 29.96 4.71 -39.46
CA ASN A 1186 28.91 4.98 -40.46
C ASN A 1186 28.59 6.48 -40.58
N TYR A 1187 29.44 7.39 -40.11
CA TYR A 1187 29.11 8.81 -40.03
C TYR A 1187 28.86 9.40 -41.42
N ASP A 1188 29.59 8.99 -42.46
CA ASP A 1188 29.37 9.46 -43.84
C ASP A 1188 27.94 9.16 -44.34
N LYS A 1189 27.38 8.01 -43.92
CA LYS A 1189 26.01 7.60 -44.28
C LYS A 1189 24.94 8.34 -43.47
N ILE A 1190 25.24 8.65 -42.21
CA ILE A 1190 24.30 9.30 -41.28
C ILE A 1190 24.27 10.81 -41.51
N THR A 1191 25.44 11.43 -41.75
CA THR A 1191 25.58 12.89 -41.85
C THR A 1191 25.10 13.47 -43.16
N ASN A 1192 24.79 12.64 -44.17
CA ASN A 1192 24.04 13.02 -45.38
C ASN A 1192 24.44 14.40 -45.98
N ASN A 1193 25.75 14.66 -46.08
CA ASN A 1193 26.38 15.91 -46.57
C ASN A 1193 26.26 17.16 -45.68
N PHE A 1194 25.80 17.05 -44.43
CA PHE A 1194 25.91 18.13 -43.46
C PHE A 1194 27.38 18.34 -43.09
N ASN A 1195 27.89 19.56 -43.30
CA ASN A 1195 29.27 19.93 -42.98
C ASN A 1195 29.56 19.97 -41.47
N HIS A 1196 28.50 20.07 -40.65
CA HIS A 1196 28.58 20.09 -39.20
C HIS A 1196 27.41 19.33 -38.59
N SER A 1197 27.71 18.43 -37.66
CA SER A 1197 26.71 17.65 -36.93
C SER A 1197 27.02 17.67 -35.44
N VAL A 1198 25.97 17.69 -34.63
CA VAL A 1198 26.06 17.71 -33.16
C VAL A 1198 25.39 16.47 -32.60
N VAL A 1199 26.06 15.79 -31.68
CA VAL A 1199 25.56 14.59 -30.99
C VAL A 1199 24.98 15.00 -29.63
N PHE A 1200 23.73 14.62 -29.40
CA PHE A 1200 23.01 14.85 -28.15
C PHE A 1200 22.54 13.50 -27.56
N PHE A 1201 22.75 13.30 -26.26
CA PHE A 1201 22.34 12.09 -25.55
C PHE A 1201 20.99 12.30 -24.88
N GLY A 1202 19.92 12.08 -25.65
CA GLY A 1202 18.54 12.30 -25.19
C GLY A 1202 17.93 11.04 -24.57
N ASP A 1203 17.73 11.06 -23.26
CA ASP A 1203 17.03 10.00 -22.52
C ASP A 1203 15.52 10.03 -22.79
N ASP A 1204 14.91 8.85 -22.86
CA ASP A 1204 13.49 8.69 -23.21
C ASP A 1204 12.55 9.11 -22.06
N ASP A 1205 13.04 9.14 -20.81
CA ASP A 1205 12.31 9.57 -19.61
C ASP A 1205 12.51 11.05 -19.24
N ASN A 1206 12.98 11.88 -20.18
CA ASN A 1206 13.00 13.33 -20.04
C ASN A 1206 11.87 14.01 -20.81
N SER A 1207 11.62 15.27 -20.45
CA SER A 1207 10.75 16.20 -21.18
C SER A 1207 11.61 17.32 -21.75
N TYR A 1208 11.44 17.60 -23.04
CA TYR A 1208 12.26 18.56 -23.78
C TYR A 1208 11.37 19.62 -24.42
N ASP A 1209 11.75 20.88 -24.28
CA ASP A 1209 11.23 21.97 -25.10
C ASP A 1209 11.95 21.95 -26.46
N THR A 1210 11.20 22.11 -27.56
CA THR A 1210 11.75 22.15 -28.91
C THR A 1210 12.82 23.24 -29.11
N ARG A 1211 12.75 24.34 -28.34
CA ARG A 1211 13.74 25.43 -28.33
C ARG A 1211 15.12 24.97 -27.91
N LEU A 1212 15.22 23.90 -27.10
CA LEU A 1212 16.51 23.29 -26.75
C LEU A 1212 17.29 22.88 -28.01
N PHE A 1213 16.58 22.24 -28.95
CA PHE A 1213 17.19 21.73 -30.17
C PHE A 1213 17.53 22.86 -31.14
N THR A 1214 16.60 23.80 -31.35
CA THR A 1214 16.77 24.88 -32.34
C THR A 1214 17.69 25.99 -31.86
N ASN A 1215 17.66 26.34 -30.57
CA ASN A 1215 18.38 27.51 -30.06
C ASN A 1215 19.71 27.12 -29.41
N TYR A 1216 19.81 25.95 -28.77
CA TYR A 1216 21.06 25.52 -28.09
C TYR A 1216 21.81 24.49 -28.92
N ILE A 1217 21.25 23.29 -29.10
CA ILE A 1217 21.98 22.15 -29.70
C ILE A 1217 22.44 22.45 -31.12
N ALA A 1218 21.60 23.04 -31.97
CA ALA A 1218 21.95 23.39 -33.36
C ALA A 1218 23.14 24.38 -33.47
N ASN A 1219 23.43 25.14 -32.41
CA ASN A 1219 24.45 26.18 -32.38
C ASN A 1219 25.75 25.75 -31.68
N VAL A 1220 25.84 24.52 -31.17
CA VAL A 1220 27.06 24.00 -30.54
C VAL A 1220 28.19 23.88 -31.57
N LYS A 1221 29.34 24.51 -31.32
CA LYS A 1221 30.51 24.41 -32.20
C LYS A 1221 31.44 23.26 -31.80
N LYS A 1222 31.69 23.09 -30.50
CA LYS A 1222 32.58 22.08 -29.92
C LYS A 1222 31.88 21.30 -28.82
N VAL A 1223 31.47 21.97 -27.73
CA VAL A 1223 30.75 21.37 -26.60
C VAL A 1223 29.88 22.41 -25.91
N GLY A 1224 28.57 22.27 -26.06
CA GLY A 1224 27.57 23.15 -25.46
C GLY A 1224 27.06 22.62 -24.13
N ILE A 1225 26.72 23.53 -23.23
CA ILE A 1225 26.24 23.19 -21.89
C ILE A 1225 25.16 24.16 -21.39
N TRP A 1226 24.16 23.65 -20.67
CA TRP A 1226 23.00 24.42 -20.19
C TRP A 1226 22.43 23.85 -18.89
N ALA A 1227 21.39 24.51 -18.34
CA ALA A 1227 20.69 24.09 -17.14
C ALA A 1227 19.70 22.93 -17.39
N VAL A 1228 19.59 22.02 -16.42
CA VAL A 1228 18.64 20.90 -16.41
C VAL A 1228 17.78 20.96 -15.16
N GLY A 1229 16.46 20.93 -15.33
CA GLY A 1229 15.50 20.88 -14.24
C GLY A 1229 15.35 19.45 -13.72
N HIS A 1230 15.18 19.31 -12.40
CA HIS A 1230 15.06 18.02 -11.73
C HIS A 1230 13.77 17.99 -10.90
N VAL A 1231 13.04 16.88 -10.98
CA VAL A 1231 11.81 16.67 -10.19
C VAL A 1231 12.13 16.22 -8.76
N GLY A 1232 13.41 15.99 -8.39
CA GLY A 1232 13.77 15.45 -7.08
C GLY A 1232 15.10 15.89 -6.49
N GLY A 1233 15.03 16.54 -5.33
CA GLY A 1233 16.17 16.85 -4.48
C GLY A 1233 16.80 18.21 -4.75
N ALA A 1234 17.32 18.44 -5.96
CA ALA A 1234 17.65 19.79 -6.43
C ALA A 1234 16.55 20.23 -7.41
N ILE A 1235 16.19 21.52 -7.41
CA ILE A 1235 15.19 22.06 -8.36
C ILE A 1235 15.79 22.04 -9.77
N PHE A 1236 17.09 22.33 -9.89
CA PHE A 1236 17.85 22.29 -11.13
C PHE A 1236 19.34 22.07 -10.87
N GLU A 1237 20.07 21.73 -11.93
CA GLU A 1237 21.53 21.70 -12.00
C GLU A 1237 21.97 22.58 -13.18
N SER A 1238 22.97 23.46 -12.98
CA SER A 1238 23.43 24.37 -14.03
C SER A 1238 24.91 24.73 -13.93
N PRO A 1239 25.57 25.13 -15.03
CA PRO A 1239 26.91 25.73 -14.97
C PRO A 1239 26.85 27.11 -14.30
N LYS A 1240 27.90 27.47 -13.54
CA LYS A 1240 28.11 28.84 -13.09
C LYS A 1240 28.92 29.58 -14.16
N VAL A 1241 28.31 30.60 -14.75
CA VAL A 1241 28.86 31.35 -15.88
C VAL A 1241 29.16 32.78 -15.46
N GLU A 1242 30.39 33.22 -15.67
CA GLU A 1242 30.82 34.61 -15.50
C GLU A 1242 31.56 35.04 -16.77
N ASN A 1243 31.23 36.21 -17.32
CA ASN A 1243 31.81 36.76 -18.56
C ASN A 1243 31.82 35.77 -19.74
N GLY A 1244 30.72 35.02 -19.91
CA GLY A 1244 30.56 34.03 -20.99
C GLY A 1244 31.39 32.75 -20.83
N LYS A 1245 32.06 32.54 -19.69
CA LYS A 1245 32.85 31.34 -19.40
C LYS A 1245 32.30 30.56 -18.21
N VAL A 1246 32.37 29.23 -18.29
CA VAL A 1246 31.99 28.34 -17.19
C VAL A 1246 33.10 28.31 -16.14
N ILE A 1247 32.85 28.90 -14.97
CA ILE A 1247 33.81 28.93 -13.86
C ILE A 1247 33.55 27.83 -12.82
N GLY A 1248 32.33 27.33 -12.74
CA GLY A 1248 31.90 26.37 -11.72
C GLY A 1248 30.55 25.75 -12.02
N TRP A 1249 29.90 25.22 -10.97
CA TRP A 1249 28.67 24.45 -11.09
C TRP A 1249 27.72 24.77 -9.94
N HIS A 1250 26.44 24.96 -10.26
CA HIS A 1250 25.33 25.01 -9.30
C HIS A 1250 24.67 23.64 -9.28
N VAL A 1251 25.24 22.71 -8.52
CA VAL A 1251 24.73 21.34 -8.37
C VAL A 1251 24.72 20.90 -6.91
N ARG A 1252 23.75 20.06 -6.55
CA ARG A 1252 23.63 19.55 -5.18
C ARG A 1252 24.51 18.32 -4.96
N TRP A 1253 24.63 17.46 -5.96
CA TRP A 1253 25.35 16.19 -5.84
C TRP A 1253 26.78 16.30 -6.40
N MET A 1254 27.76 16.11 -5.51
CA MET A 1254 29.20 16.14 -5.79
C MET A 1254 29.62 17.34 -6.67
N PRO A 1255 29.48 18.59 -6.19
CA PRO A 1255 29.84 19.79 -6.94
C PRO A 1255 31.34 19.91 -7.27
N SER A 1256 32.19 19.12 -6.60
CA SER A 1256 33.62 19.04 -6.87
C SER A 1256 33.99 18.27 -8.15
N ARG A 1257 33.02 17.65 -8.84
CA ARG A 1257 33.26 17.01 -10.14
C ARG A 1257 33.79 18.05 -11.13
N LYS A 1258 34.82 17.68 -11.91
CA LYS A 1258 35.42 18.57 -12.92
C LYS A 1258 34.36 19.11 -13.88
N PHE A 1259 33.47 18.22 -14.34
CA PHE A 1259 32.28 18.54 -15.11
C PHE A 1259 31.03 18.09 -14.34
N ALA A 1260 30.40 18.96 -13.57
CA ALA A 1260 29.23 18.61 -12.78
C ALA A 1260 27.94 18.92 -13.55
N THR A 1261 27.65 18.08 -14.55
CA THR A 1261 26.45 18.17 -15.41
C THR A 1261 25.68 16.85 -15.39
N ASP A 1262 24.40 16.93 -15.78
CA ASP A 1262 23.55 15.80 -16.12
C ASP A 1262 23.72 15.41 -17.61
N MET A 1263 23.33 14.18 -17.97
CA MET A 1263 23.36 13.66 -19.35
C MET A 1263 22.61 14.56 -20.34
N ALA A 1264 21.48 15.14 -19.92
CA ALA A 1264 20.67 16.01 -20.76
C ALA A 1264 21.18 17.46 -20.84
N GLY A 1265 22.22 17.78 -20.07
CA GLY A 1265 22.74 19.14 -19.90
C GLY A 1265 23.80 19.56 -20.92
N PHE A 1266 24.19 18.68 -21.85
CA PHE A 1266 25.25 18.99 -22.82
C PHE A 1266 25.04 18.30 -24.19
N ALA A 1267 25.66 18.88 -25.22
CA ALA A 1267 25.82 18.24 -26.53
C ALA A 1267 27.22 18.54 -27.11
N ILE A 1268 27.70 17.70 -28.01
CA ILE A 1268 29.09 17.72 -28.49
C ILE A 1268 29.12 17.61 -30.01
N SER A 1269 29.99 18.38 -30.67
CA SER A 1269 30.21 18.22 -32.11
C SER A 1269 30.65 16.79 -32.43
N LEU A 1270 30.06 16.20 -33.48
CA LEU A 1270 30.42 14.87 -33.96
C LEU A 1270 31.91 14.78 -34.29
N LYS A 1271 32.50 15.87 -34.81
CA LYS A 1271 33.94 15.94 -35.13
C LYS A 1271 34.81 15.59 -33.91
N CYS A 1272 34.44 16.04 -32.72
CA CYS A 1272 35.18 15.72 -31.49
C CYS A 1272 35.21 14.20 -31.20
N PHE A 1273 34.14 13.47 -31.52
CA PHE A 1273 34.10 12.01 -31.36
C PHE A 1273 34.88 11.26 -32.44
N LEU A 1274 34.96 11.82 -33.66
CA LEU A 1274 35.76 11.28 -34.75
C LEU A 1274 37.25 11.49 -34.49
N ASP A 1275 37.64 12.68 -34.01
CA ASP A 1275 39.02 13.03 -33.66
C ASP A 1275 39.52 12.26 -32.41
N ASN A 1276 38.61 11.72 -31.59
CA ASN A 1276 38.91 10.97 -30.37
C ASN A 1276 38.21 9.59 -30.39
N PRO A 1277 38.70 8.61 -31.16
CA PRO A 1277 38.03 7.33 -31.38
C PRO A 1277 37.93 6.45 -30.11
N ASN A 1278 38.78 6.70 -29.11
CA ASN A 1278 38.79 5.95 -27.86
C ASN A 1278 37.86 6.53 -26.77
N ALA A 1279 37.26 7.70 -27.01
CA ALA A 1279 36.38 8.34 -26.03
C ALA A 1279 35.04 7.58 -25.94
N LEU A 1280 34.76 7.01 -24.79
CA LEU A 1280 33.57 6.19 -24.50
C LEU A 1280 33.15 6.44 -23.06
N PHE A 1281 31.90 6.13 -22.73
CA PHE A 1281 31.41 6.17 -21.34
C PHE A 1281 32.05 5.05 -20.50
N GLY A 1282 32.27 3.88 -21.09
CA GLY A 1282 32.97 2.77 -20.45
C GLY A 1282 32.17 2.07 -19.35
N LYS A 1283 32.84 1.21 -18.56
CA LYS A 1283 32.18 0.36 -17.55
C LYS A 1283 31.94 1.05 -16.21
N SER A 1284 32.71 2.10 -15.90
CA SER A 1284 32.60 2.83 -14.63
C SER A 1284 33.30 4.18 -14.72
N CYS A 1285 32.81 5.17 -13.97
CA CYS A 1285 33.45 6.49 -13.85
C CYS A 1285 33.60 6.87 -12.37
N LYS A 1286 34.66 6.38 -11.72
CA LYS A 1286 34.90 6.67 -10.28
C LYS A 1286 35.16 8.17 -10.03
N ARG A 1287 35.90 8.83 -10.94
CA ARG A 1287 36.23 10.27 -10.83
C ARG A 1287 35.00 11.17 -10.96
N GLY A 1288 34.00 10.73 -11.72
CA GLY A 1288 32.69 11.39 -11.83
C GLY A 1288 31.69 11.00 -10.75
N GLY A 1289 32.12 10.35 -9.66
CA GLY A 1289 31.24 9.91 -8.59
C GLY A 1289 30.28 8.77 -8.97
N GLY A 1290 30.54 8.09 -10.10
CA GLY A 1290 29.64 7.09 -10.68
C GLY A 1290 28.70 7.64 -11.76
N ALA A 1291 28.73 8.94 -12.04
CA ALA A 1291 28.09 9.54 -13.21
C ALA A 1291 29.06 9.49 -14.41
N PRO A 1292 28.59 9.15 -15.62
CA PRO A 1292 29.47 8.87 -16.77
C PRO A 1292 29.99 10.11 -17.52
N GLU A 1293 29.25 11.22 -17.45
CA GLU A 1293 29.47 12.46 -18.19
C GLU A 1293 30.86 13.05 -17.93
N PRO A 1294 31.35 13.14 -16.66
CA PRO A 1294 32.65 13.75 -16.39
C PRO A 1294 33.80 12.97 -17.03
N CYS A 1295 33.75 11.64 -17.02
CA CYS A 1295 34.79 10.82 -17.63
C CYS A 1295 34.74 10.89 -19.16
N LEU A 1296 33.56 10.94 -19.76
CA LEU A 1296 33.45 11.09 -21.21
C LEU A 1296 34.06 12.43 -21.67
N LEU A 1297 33.66 13.54 -21.05
CA LEU A 1297 34.14 14.88 -21.40
C LEU A 1297 35.66 15.01 -21.19
N GLU A 1298 36.20 14.41 -20.12
CA GLU A 1298 37.66 14.32 -19.92
C GLU A 1298 38.35 13.47 -21.00
N SER A 1299 37.75 12.35 -21.41
CA SER A 1299 38.33 11.46 -22.43
C SER A 1299 38.37 12.09 -23.83
N LEU A 1300 37.54 13.10 -24.07
CA LEU A 1300 37.57 13.94 -25.27
C LEU A 1300 38.58 15.09 -25.17
N GLY A 1301 39.31 15.18 -24.06
CA GLY A 1301 40.33 16.20 -23.83
C GLY A 1301 39.79 17.57 -23.45
N PHE A 1302 38.50 17.70 -23.10
CA PHE A 1302 37.92 19.00 -22.77
C PHE A 1302 38.36 19.51 -21.41
N THR A 1303 38.37 20.84 -21.31
CA THR A 1303 38.55 21.63 -20.10
C THR A 1303 37.35 22.57 -19.92
N LYS A 1304 37.28 23.30 -18.79
CA LYS A 1304 36.19 24.28 -18.60
C LYS A 1304 36.21 25.41 -19.63
N ASP A 1305 37.39 25.77 -20.13
CA ASP A 1305 37.56 26.81 -21.16
C ASP A 1305 37.03 26.39 -22.53
N ASP A 1306 36.79 25.10 -22.76
CA ASP A 1306 36.18 24.59 -24.00
C ASP A 1306 34.65 24.65 -23.99
N LEU A 1307 34.02 24.85 -22.83
CA LEU A 1307 32.57 24.78 -22.66
C LEU A 1307 31.88 26.05 -23.18
N GLU A 1308 30.89 25.87 -24.04
CA GLU A 1308 30.03 26.93 -24.58
C GLU A 1308 28.72 27.00 -23.74
N PRO A 1309 28.54 27.99 -22.85
CA PRO A 1309 27.33 28.09 -22.05
C PRO A 1309 26.14 28.64 -22.86
N PHE A 1310 25.00 27.95 -22.81
CA PHE A 1310 23.74 28.36 -23.43
C PHE A 1310 22.68 28.70 -22.37
N GLY A 1311 21.80 29.67 -22.68
CA GLY A 1311 20.78 30.19 -21.77
C GLY A 1311 21.28 31.26 -20.79
N PHE A 1312 22.47 31.82 -21.04
CA PHE A 1312 23.09 32.90 -20.27
C PHE A 1312 23.21 34.21 -21.08
N ASP A 1313 22.47 34.31 -22.17
CA ASP A 1313 22.36 35.48 -23.04
C ASP A 1313 21.59 36.63 -22.39
N LYS A 1314 20.64 36.32 -21.49
CA LYS A 1314 19.94 37.33 -20.70
C LYS A 1314 20.84 37.96 -19.61
N PRO A 1315 20.72 39.28 -19.35
CA PRO A 1315 21.44 39.97 -18.30
C PRO A 1315 21.30 39.31 -16.92
N PRO A 1316 22.31 39.40 -16.02
CA PRO A 1316 22.16 39.01 -14.62
C PRO A 1316 20.95 39.71 -13.98
N GLY A 1317 20.03 38.93 -13.40
CA GLY A 1317 18.81 39.44 -12.76
C GLY A 1317 17.53 39.21 -13.56
N GLU A 1318 17.61 38.98 -14.88
CA GLU A 1318 16.47 38.52 -15.66
C GLU A 1318 16.25 37.01 -15.52
N SER A 1319 14.99 36.60 -15.53
CA SER A 1319 14.62 35.19 -15.38
C SER A 1319 14.92 34.37 -16.64
N ARG A 1320 15.47 33.18 -16.42
CA ARG A 1320 15.98 32.22 -17.41
C ARG A 1320 15.08 30.99 -17.41
N GLU A 1321 14.76 30.49 -18.58
CA GLU A 1321 13.93 29.30 -18.72
C GLU A 1321 14.79 28.03 -18.75
N ILE A 1322 14.28 26.97 -18.13
CA ILE A 1322 14.83 25.62 -18.27
C ILE A 1322 14.13 24.92 -19.43
N LEU A 1323 14.89 24.46 -20.42
CA LEU A 1323 14.36 23.84 -21.64
C LEU A 1323 14.38 22.30 -21.62
N VAL A 1324 14.90 21.70 -20.54
CA VAL A 1324 14.93 20.25 -20.36
C VAL A 1324 14.75 19.87 -18.90
N TYR A 1325 13.87 18.89 -18.68
CA TYR A 1325 13.54 18.39 -17.34
C TYR A 1325 13.74 16.88 -17.26
N HIS A 1326 14.51 16.46 -16.28
CA HIS A 1326 14.65 15.05 -15.92
C HIS A 1326 13.42 14.63 -15.12
N THR A 1327 12.45 13.96 -15.77
CA THR A 1327 11.13 13.70 -15.13
C THR A 1327 11.17 12.56 -14.13
N LYS A 1328 12.16 11.67 -14.22
CA LYS A 1328 12.29 10.50 -13.35
C LYS A 1328 13.18 10.77 -12.15
N THR A 1329 12.71 11.64 -11.26
CA THR A 1329 13.36 11.86 -9.97
C THR A 1329 12.32 11.84 -8.87
N SER A 1330 12.67 11.23 -7.72
CA SER A 1330 11.78 11.08 -6.56
C SER A 1330 11.19 12.42 -6.12
N LYS A 1331 9.95 12.45 -5.62
CA LYS A 1331 9.32 13.67 -5.05
C LYS A 1331 10.34 14.53 -4.27
N PRO A 1332 10.37 15.86 -4.47
CA PRO A 1332 11.27 16.73 -3.73
C PRO A 1332 10.92 16.62 -2.23
N LYS A 1333 11.94 16.33 -1.41
CA LYS A 1333 11.75 16.02 0.03
C LYS A 1333 11.68 17.27 0.91
N SER A 1334 12.13 18.39 0.39
CA SER A 1334 11.97 19.75 0.90
C SER A 1334 12.42 20.71 -0.20
N PHE A 1335 11.84 21.91 -0.25
CA PHE A 1335 12.42 23.03 -0.99
C PHE A 1335 13.45 23.69 -0.07
N PRO A 1336 14.76 23.48 -0.25
CA PRO A 1336 15.70 24.34 0.44
C PRO A 1336 15.49 25.77 -0.07
N GLN A 1337 15.66 26.76 0.81
CA GLN A 1337 15.87 28.16 0.45
C GLN A 1337 17.12 28.22 -0.44
N GLN A 1338 16.96 27.91 -1.72
CA GLN A 1338 17.99 28.05 -2.72
C GLN A 1338 17.64 29.29 -3.52
N ASP A 1339 18.61 30.20 -3.62
CA ASP A 1339 18.57 31.23 -4.64
C ASP A 1339 18.37 30.53 -5.98
N LEU A 1340 17.26 30.81 -6.64
CA LEU A 1340 16.91 30.21 -7.92
C LEU A 1340 17.86 30.67 -9.05
N TYR A 1341 18.95 31.41 -8.75
CA TYR A 1341 19.96 31.95 -9.67
C TYR A 1341 19.35 32.59 -10.94
N GLY A 1342 18.13 33.11 -10.81
CA GLY A 1342 17.34 33.69 -11.89
C GLY A 1342 16.75 32.67 -12.87
N TYR A 1343 16.38 31.46 -12.46
CA TYR A 1343 15.62 30.52 -13.30
C TYR A 1343 14.13 30.50 -12.93
N ASP A 1344 13.26 30.50 -13.95
CA ASP A 1344 11.82 30.27 -13.81
C ASP A 1344 11.57 28.78 -13.55
N VAL A 1345 11.20 28.45 -12.31
CA VAL A 1345 10.82 27.08 -11.94
C VAL A 1345 9.53 27.09 -11.14
N GLU A 1346 8.59 26.24 -11.57
CA GLU A 1346 7.34 26.02 -10.84
C GLU A 1346 7.62 25.17 -9.58
N LEU A 1347 7.30 25.72 -8.41
CA LEU A 1347 7.37 25.05 -7.11
C LEU A 1347 5.95 24.73 -6.65
N MET A 1348 5.72 23.51 -6.15
CA MET A 1348 4.44 23.15 -5.49
C MET A 1348 4.31 23.76 -4.11
#